data_AF-A0A1V5QQH8-F1
#
_entry.id   AF-A0A1V5QQH8-F1
#
_cell.length_a   1.000
_cell.length_b   1.000
_cell.length_c   1.000
_cell.angle_alpha   90.00
_cell.angle_beta   90.00
_cell.angle_gamma   90.00
#
_symmetry.space_group_name_H-M   'P 1'
#
loop_
_entity.id
_entity.type
_entity.pdbx_description
1 polymer ?
#
loop_
_entity_poly.entity_id
_entity_poly.type
_entity_poly.pdbx_seq_one_letter_code
_entity_poly.pdbx_strand_id
1 'polypeptide(L)'
;MRKKFFIALLLLTTLILFGCTEMTRSEKNLCIKFAGKSYAFIPNCTTESSCFEKVDSLFKTNLSYADESYLYEIKNHVARSWYFYNQALLEQKQITKYCNDSDAVGAAGAINQAQFLISDSFAELDQAMKKSFVLIAKKENEFTKNEIDQIKEEKIYLNLIELRQIVSELNYGATNSDTYVSYYSKKADAFAKSSASKGFDVLIEKSPFWIEHLDIINNTVLDELGIEKKSYFPFIQNAIPFIIQEAETAFYKKQSLLALQNFPIYEFMKLYSDLGGNNNSALKRFADLINRISENEKELNKKIENLWITTNKKIAKTSELIETENKTKEFSIISEKLILKTINTNSDLKKVLEEIKKEYLNLKEKKTNSNLNKGEELNKLFLIDEDLSEIIFQLEFNQKGFEEKLIEACKKEAGKKDFEKENYNTKTNQLIEEIKYFSSRVKNTSGREGLLACTELIQKKELLTQAINDYNLFESQKKEVAKDCLIFIEKIFQTENFYELKIEYEELKESQITKENMGEFVIKCNSIQEKIKKQLSEENIYKKILAEYLESKNNLNKLQKIYFYSNNNKILTQINSFEKTINSFDEYFFEDNLIFEKIGLIKETLLEKLETLNENISKTILEETINYVEANIQIKKINESIILLNEPNYSENIIVIENPFEEINKEIYLKINKKIDLFATKDDCVDSIQNNLLKLNCLPKGKTIATFFEETTLHQTEKDSIKYASNELSLLQREITIEPKIQAKKVLVKTLIPKDNSLTLVLINSKEILSSKENNHTSFLIEELKEDTKIEVNYYVKNGINISKELVETKTTDLDETLIYKVQAKNNFSTKVNATLIISLPSTSAEIIIYSNNYTKKEFKKIEEKVVLQNQPMEANEILYYEIWVKTSNALDYYKEGLERQESFFSARNLVEKEENTRKARESEKLDLMKKVFESNIEEINKIELKEKEKTELALMKQKLLEKIEELRKKQEELLLIGLISQSKKIKTTLDTIINEKLDDEKSIAKAFDSLVNLVYSSDNKIKSEVEKMWKDILKKTIDDEELTTIKNNFLETKIEFEEIFYLDASKSNNLFLKLKEEYDLFIKKLKELEKTKNIEQKELEKKFNYYIEYCNTNLNYFEEHLLKNNSELLKSKFILPLTQTRIEKIRFLLNELNIKEDSIENKLKIIEPLFDEVWLANENVKRQAITSFNDAIDNQSSKEILSQGKKLIDENNFIEAYLILKDTNQRPLDLTGLGVFLPILIIIITALILKNNFSKKEKEENEKKKILNEEWEKIE
;
A
#
# COMPACT_ATOMS: atom_id res chain seq x y z
N MET A 1 44.65 -78.01 9.01
CA MET A 1 43.44 -77.36 8.48
C MET A 1 42.32 -77.19 9.51
N ARG A 2 41.89 -78.22 10.25
CA ARG A 2 40.74 -78.13 11.19
C ARG A 2 40.78 -76.99 12.23
N LYS A 3 41.94 -76.63 12.81
CA LYS A 3 42.05 -75.49 13.75
C LYS A 3 41.88 -74.11 13.08
N LYS A 4 42.39 -73.92 11.85
CA LYS A 4 42.21 -72.67 11.10
C LYS A 4 40.76 -72.51 10.62
N PHE A 5 40.12 -73.63 10.25
CA PHE A 5 38.69 -73.67 9.93
C PHE A 5 37.83 -73.36 11.17
N PHE A 6 38.16 -73.91 12.34
CA PHE A 6 37.44 -73.58 13.57
C PHE A 6 37.65 -72.14 14.00
N ILE A 7 38.85 -71.57 13.88
CA ILE A 7 39.09 -70.16 14.19
C ILE A 7 38.34 -69.25 13.20
N ALA A 8 38.35 -69.57 11.90
CA ALA A 8 37.58 -68.83 10.91
C ALA A 8 36.07 -68.94 11.14
N LEU A 9 35.57 -70.14 11.48
CA LEU A 9 34.16 -70.37 11.83
C LEU A 9 33.79 -69.66 13.13
N LEU A 10 34.69 -69.62 14.12
CA LEU A 10 34.47 -68.92 15.39
C LEU A 10 34.50 -67.41 15.20
N LEU A 11 35.39 -66.88 14.36
CA LEU A 11 35.43 -65.46 13.96
C LEU A 11 34.17 -65.07 13.19
N LEU A 12 33.75 -65.91 12.24
CA LEU A 12 32.53 -65.72 11.46
C LEU A 12 31.28 -65.80 12.35
N THR A 13 31.21 -66.77 13.27
CA THR A 13 30.10 -66.86 14.23
C THR A 13 30.12 -65.74 15.25
N THR A 14 31.28 -65.24 15.70
CA THR A 14 31.33 -64.01 16.51
C THR A 14 30.92 -62.77 15.71
N LEU A 15 31.29 -62.66 14.43
CA LEU A 15 30.83 -61.56 13.56
C LEU A 15 29.31 -61.62 13.33
N ILE A 16 28.74 -62.82 13.18
CA ILE A 16 27.29 -63.03 13.02
C ILE A 16 26.54 -62.81 14.35
N LEU A 17 27.10 -63.22 15.49
CA LEU A 17 26.47 -63.09 16.81
C LEU A 17 26.55 -61.67 17.40
N PHE A 18 27.46 -60.82 16.92
CA PHE A 18 27.52 -59.40 17.28
C PHE A 18 26.83 -58.47 16.26
N GLY A 19 26.25 -59.03 15.19
CA GLY A 19 25.62 -58.30 14.08
C GLY A 19 24.13 -57.95 14.26
N CYS A 20 23.70 -57.51 15.44
CA CYS A 20 22.44 -56.77 15.55
C CYS A 20 22.74 -55.27 15.37
N THR A 21 22.61 -54.79 14.14
CA THR A 21 22.95 -53.40 13.75
C THR A 21 21.76 -52.45 13.69
N GLU A 22 20.59 -52.86 14.18
CA GLU A 22 19.51 -51.91 14.45
C GLU A 22 20.04 -50.76 15.33
N MET A 23 19.57 -49.53 15.08
CA MET A 23 19.83 -48.44 16.01
C MET A 23 19.37 -48.88 17.41
N THR A 24 20.27 -48.80 18.39
CA THR A 24 19.87 -49.05 19.77
C THR A 24 18.76 -48.07 20.12
N ARG A 25 17.90 -48.42 21.08
CA ARG A 25 16.82 -47.54 21.51
C ARG A 25 17.31 -46.12 21.88
N SER A 26 18.53 -46.01 22.42
CA SER A 26 19.17 -44.73 22.73
C SER A 26 19.56 -43.95 21.47
N GLU A 27 20.17 -44.61 20.48
CA GLU A 27 20.57 -44.00 19.21
C GLU A 27 19.37 -43.59 18.35
N LYS A 28 18.33 -44.43 18.30
CA LYS A 28 17.06 -44.11 17.64
C LYS A 28 16.43 -42.86 18.26
N ASN A 29 16.41 -42.77 19.59
CA ASN A 29 15.90 -41.58 20.29
C ASN A 29 16.75 -40.33 20.00
N LEU A 30 18.07 -40.47 19.88
CA LEU A 30 18.96 -39.36 19.49
C LEU A 30 18.73 -38.92 18.03
N CYS A 31 18.61 -39.86 17.10
CA CYS A 31 18.29 -39.60 15.68
C CYS A 31 16.96 -38.83 15.57
N ILE A 32 15.91 -39.31 16.24
CA ILE A 32 14.59 -38.66 16.26
C ILE A 32 14.66 -37.27 16.91
N LYS A 33 15.44 -37.11 17.99
CA LYS A 33 15.61 -35.82 18.67
C LYS A 33 16.21 -34.77 17.74
N PHE A 34 17.25 -35.13 16.98
CA PHE A 34 17.90 -34.21 16.05
C PHE A 34 17.14 -34.03 14.72
N ALA A 35 16.33 -35.02 14.32
CA ALA A 35 15.41 -34.95 13.18
C ALA A 35 14.05 -34.27 13.51
N GLY A 36 13.88 -33.74 14.72
CA GLY A 36 12.62 -33.17 15.20
C GLY A 36 11.99 -32.14 14.27
N LYS A 37 10.66 -32.03 14.27
CA LYS A 37 9.91 -31.15 13.34
C LYS A 37 10.26 -29.67 13.53
N SER A 38 10.55 -28.98 12.43
CA SER A 38 10.66 -27.52 12.42
C SER A 38 9.27 -26.87 12.25
N TYR A 39 9.05 -25.76 12.95
CA TYR A 39 7.98 -24.82 12.65
C TYR A 39 8.63 -23.56 12.10
N ALA A 40 8.39 -23.28 10.83
CA ALA A 40 8.73 -21.99 10.24
C ALA A 40 7.48 -21.30 9.73
N PHE A 41 7.51 -19.98 9.77
CA PHE A 41 6.50 -19.12 9.16
C PHE A 41 6.73 -19.02 7.65
N ILE A 42 6.98 -20.14 6.97
CA ILE A 42 7.12 -20.20 5.52
C ILE A 42 5.87 -20.90 4.98
N PRO A 43 5.09 -20.25 4.11
CA PRO A 43 3.87 -20.86 3.62
C PRO A 43 4.22 -22.00 2.66
N ASN A 44 3.48 -23.11 2.79
CA ASN A 44 3.74 -24.33 2.02
C ASN A 44 3.49 -24.10 0.52
N CYS A 45 4.53 -24.18 -0.31
CA CYS A 45 4.45 -24.08 -1.77
C CYS A 45 5.33 -25.18 -2.39
N THR A 46 4.84 -25.82 -3.45
CA THR A 46 5.46 -27.01 -4.05
C THR A 46 6.25 -26.72 -5.32
N THR A 47 6.08 -25.54 -5.91
CA THR A 47 6.76 -25.08 -7.13
C THR A 47 7.26 -23.64 -6.94
N GLU A 48 8.30 -23.24 -7.67
CA GLU A 48 8.83 -21.86 -7.64
C GLU A 48 7.73 -20.83 -7.96
N SER A 49 6.87 -21.09 -8.94
CA SER A 49 5.77 -20.20 -9.31
C SER A 49 4.76 -20.02 -8.17
N SER A 50 4.35 -21.11 -7.51
CA SER A 50 3.45 -21.03 -6.35
C SER A 50 4.11 -20.32 -5.16
N CYS A 51 5.42 -20.45 -4.99
CA CYS A 51 6.15 -19.67 -3.99
C CYS A 51 6.19 -18.19 -4.37
N PHE A 52 6.38 -17.85 -5.64
CA PHE A 52 6.40 -16.48 -6.13
C PHE A 52 5.07 -15.76 -5.88
N GLU A 53 3.92 -16.37 -6.19
CA GLU A 53 2.60 -15.78 -5.90
C GLU A 53 2.43 -15.41 -4.42
N LYS A 54 2.94 -16.27 -3.53
CA LYS A 54 2.87 -16.04 -2.08
C LYS A 54 3.81 -14.93 -1.64
N VAL A 55 5.01 -14.87 -2.21
CA VAL A 55 5.95 -13.77 -1.95
C VAL A 55 5.38 -12.46 -2.48
N ASP A 56 4.82 -12.46 -3.69
CA ASP A 56 4.22 -11.29 -4.32
C ASP A 56 3.11 -10.68 -3.46
N SER A 57 2.28 -11.52 -2.84
CA SER A 57 1.24 -11.08 -1.90
C SER A 57 1.73 -10.32 -0.67
N LEU A 58 3.03 -10.43 -0.31
CA LEU A 58 3.64 -9.65 0.78
C LEU A 58 3.91 -8.20 0.39
N PHE A 59 4.02 -7.89 -0.90
CA PHE A 59 4.43 -6.59 -1.42
C PHE A 59 3.28 -5.96 -2.22
N LYS A 60 2.48 -5.13 -1.56
CA LYS A 60 1.35 -4.38 -2.14
C LYS A 60 1.79 -2.98 -2.52
N THR A 61 2.65 -2.89 -3.52
CA THR A 61 3.38 -1.65 -3.82
C THR A 61 2.95 -1.07 -5.17
N ASN A 62 2.90 0.26 -5.26
CA ASN A 62 2.90 1.04 -6.50
C ASN A 62 4.23 1.82 -6.56
N LEU A 63 5.32 1.16 -6.93
CA LEU A 63 6.62 1.83 -7.08
C LEU A 63 6.81 2.33 -8.51
N SER A 64 7.89 3.07 -8.75
CA SER A 64 8.32 3.37 -10.12
C SER A 64 8.65 2.07 -10.87
N TYR A 65 8.49 2.06 -12.20
CA TYR A 65 8.81 0.88 -13.03
C TYR A 65 10.23 0.34 -12.79
N ALA A 66 11.20 1.24 -12.61
CA ALA A 66 12.58 0.87 -12.34
C ALA A 66 12.78 0.21 -10.97
N ASP A 67 11.98 0.60 -9.97
CA ASP A 67 12.01 0.01 -8.64
C ASP A 67 11.20 -1.30 -8.58
N GLU A 68 10.09 -1.39 -9.32
CA GLU A 68 9.31 -2.63 -9.45
C GLU A 68 10.12 -3.74 -10.10
N SER A 69 10.90 -3.43 -11.14
CA SER A 69 11.81 -4.39 -11.75
C SER A 69 12.84 -4.92 -10.75
N TYR A 70 13.36 -4.06 -9.88
CA TYR A 70 14.33 -4.45 -8.86
C TYR A 70 13.69 -5.27 -7.74
N LEU A 71 12.47 -4.90 -7.34
CA LEU A 71 11.68 -5.63 -6.37
C LEU A 71 11.28 -7.02 -6.89
N TYR A 72 10.99 -7.15 -8.18
CA TYR A 72 10.69 -8.43 -8.82
C TYR A 72 11.85 -9.43 -8.70
N GLU A 73 13.10 -8.98 -8.88
CA GLU A 73 14.28 -9.83 -8.67
C GLU A 73 14.39 -10.29 -7.21
N ILE A 74 14.15 -9.39 -6.24
CA ILE A 74 14.13 -9.75 -4.82
C ILE A 74 13.05 -10.81 -4.56
N LYS A 75 11.82 -10.60 -5.09
CA LYS A 75 10.70 -11.54 -4.95
C LYS A 75 11.05 -12.92 -5.52
N ASN A 76 11.72 -12.98 -6.66
CA ASN A 76 12.16 -14.23 -7.28
C ASN A 76 13.17 -15.01 -6.42
N HIS A 77 14.19 -14.33 -5.89
CA HIS A 77 15.16 -14.97 -5.00
C HIS A 77 14.51 -15.49 -3.72
N VAL A 78 13.58 -14.73 -3.13
CA VAL A 78 12.80 -15.20 -1.98
C VAL A 78 11.93 -16.41 -2.34
N ALA A 79 11.30 -16.41 -3.50
CA ALA A 79 10.46 -17.51 -3.95
C ALA A 79 11.25 -18.82 -4.13
N ARG A 80 12.43 -18.75 -4.75
CA ARG A 80 13.36 -19.88 -4.87
C ARG A 80 13.86 -20.35 -3.52
N SER A 81 14.19 -19.41 -2.65
CA SER A 81 14.59 -19.69 -1.27
C SER A 81 13.50 -20.46 -0.51
N TRP A 82 12.23 -20.03 -0.60
CA TRP A 82 11.08 -20.71 -0.01
C TRP A 82 10.83 -22.09 -0.63
N TYR A 83 11.05 -22.22 -1.94
CA TYR A 83 10.95 -23.51 -2.63
C TYR A 83 11.96 -24.51 -2.07
N PHE A 84 13.26 -24.16 -2.02
CA PHE A 84 14.29 -25.03 -1.46
C PHE A 84 14.05 -25.35 0.02
N TYR A 85 13.59 -24.38 0.80
CA TYR A 85 13.18 -24.61 2.20
C TYR A 85 12.05 -25.65 2.32
N ASN A 86 11.01 -25.55 1.48
CA ASN A 86 9.91 -26.51 1.48
C ASN A 86 10.33 -27.91 1.01
N GLN A 87 11.29 -28.02 0.09
CA GLN A 87 11.90 -29.31 -0.26
C GLN A 87 12.70 -29.88 0.92
N ALA A 88 13.47 -29.06 1.64
CA ALA A 88 14.18 -29.49 2.84
C ALA A 88 13.23 -30.01 3.94
N LEU A 89 12.03 -29.43 4.07
CA LEU A 89 10.99 -29.94 4.98
C LEU A 89 10.51 -31.35 4.59
N LEU A 90 10.50 -31.68 3.29
CA LEU A 90 10.16 -33.03 2.84
C LEU A 90 11.26 -34.02 3.21
N GLU A 91 12.53 -33.66 3.01
CA GLU A 91 13.67 -34.48 3.40
C GLU A 91 13.76 -34.66 4.92
N GLN A 92 13.48 -33.64 5.72
CA GLN A 92 13.40 -33.76 7.18
C GLN A 92 12.37 -34.82 7.63
N LYS A 93 11.23 -34.90 6.94
CA LYS A 93 10.22 -35.94 7.19
C LYS A 93 10.74 -37.32 6.82
N GLN A 94 11.51 -37.44 5.72
CA GLN A 94 12.15 -38.69 5.34
C GLN A 94 13.19 -39.13 6.37
N ILE A 95 14.05 -38.22 6.85
CA ILE A 95 15.03 -38.50 7.92
C ILE A 95 14.31 -39.02 9.17
N THR A 96 13.22 -38.37 9.58
CA THR A 96 12.43 -38.82 10.74
C THR A 96 11.87 -40.22 10.52
N LYS A 97 11.40 -40.53 9.30
CA LYS A 97 10.91 -41.86 8.93
C LYS A 97 12.04 -42.89 9.00
N TYR A 98 13.18 -42.63 8.37
CA TYR A 98 14.35 -43.51 8.39
C TYR A 98 14.90 -43.74 9.81
N CYS A 99 14.95 -42.70 10.66
CA CYS A 99 15.28 -42.85 12.08
C CYS A 99 14.29 -43.75 12.82
N ASN A 100 12.98 -43.68 12.49
CA ASN A 100 11.97 -44.56 13.09
C ASN A 100 12.10 -46.02 12.62
N ASP A 101 12.44 -46.21 11.35
CA ASP A 101 12.60 -47.52 10.72
C ASP A 101 13.99 -48.13 10.99
N SER A 102 14.88 -47.39 11.67
CA SER A 102 16.29 -47.75 11.93
C SER A 102 17.15 -47.90 10.67
N ASP A 103 16.74 -47.27 9.56
CA ASP A 103 17.47 -47.28 8.28
C ASP A 103 18.54 -46.17 8.24
N ALA A 104 19.77 -46.53 8.61
CA ALA A 104 20.88 -45.59 8.67
C ALA A 104 21.35 -45.09 7.28
N VAL A 105 21.25 -45.91 6.24
CA VAL A 105 21.71 -45.57 4.89
C VAL A 105 20.71 -44.61 4.23
N GLY A 106 19.41 -44.88 4.36
CA GLY A 106 18.35 -43.95 3.96
C GLY A 106 18.43 -42.61 4.68
N ALA A 107 18.69 -42.63 6.00
CA ALA A 107 18.90 -41.43 6.79
C ALA A 107 20.10 -40.61 6.29
N ALA A 108 21.25 -41.23 5.99
CA ALA A 108 22.43 -40.54 5.44
C ALA A 108 22.14 -39.81 4.12
N GLY A 109 21.43 -40.46 3.19
CA GLY A 109 21.05 -39.86 1.91
C GLY A 109 20.15 -38.63 2.08
N ALA A 110 19.12 -38.76 2.92
CA ALA A 110 18.19 -37.66 3.18
C ALA A 110 18.83 -36.50 3.98
N ILE A 111 19.79 -36.77 4.88
CA ILE A 111 20.57 -35.74 5.60
C ILE A 111 21.37 -34.89 4.62
N ASN A 112 22.13 -35.51 3.71
CA ASN A 112 22.92 -34.78 2.72
C ASN A 112 22.02 -33.92 1.80
N GLN A 113 20.87 -34.45 1.39
CA GLN A 113 19.92 -33.71 0.55
C GLN A 113 19.30 -32.54 1.32
N ALA A 114 18.92 -32.72 2.58
CA ALA A 114 18.38 -31.65 3.43
C ALA A 114 19.41 -30.54 3.67
N GLN A 115 20.69 -30.89 3.92
CA GLN A 115 21.79 -29.92 4.05
C GLN A 115 21.96 -29.09 2.78
N PHE A 116 22.02 -29.74 1.61
CA PHE A 116 22.13 -29.06 0.32
C PHE A 116 20.97 -28.07 0.10
N LEU A 117 19.73 -28.52 0.31
CA LEU A 117 18.54 -27.67 0.13
C LEU A 117 18.47 -26.51 1.13
N ILE A 118 18.89 -26.73 2.38
CA ILE A 118 18.98 -25.64 3.36
C ILE A 118 20.05 -24.64 2.95
N SER A 119 21.22 -25.10 2.49
CA SER A 119 22.29 -24.25 1.97
C SER A 119 21.80 -23.37 0.82
N ASP A 120 21.15 -23.96 -0.18
CA ASP A 120 20.61 -23.23 -1.34
C ASP A 120 19.50 -22.25 -0.92
N SER A 121 18.66 -22.63 0.06
CA SER A 121 17.66 -21.71 0.61
C SER A 121 18.31 -20.46 1.23
N PHE A 122 19.39 -20.60 2.00
CA PHE A 122 20.10 -19.46 2.57
C PHE A 122 20.85 -18.64 1.51
N ALA A 123 21.43 -19.29 0.50
CA ALA A 123 22.13 -18.60 -0.58
C ALA A 123 21.19 -17.69 -1.38
N GLU A 124 20.01 -18.19 -1.76
CA GLU A 124 18.99 -17.40 -2.45
C GLU A 124 18.44 -16.27 -1.56
N LEU A 125 18.23 -16.55 -0.26
CA LEU A 125 17.79 -15.51 0.67
C LEU A 125 18.83 -14.41 0.83
N ASP A 126 20.11 -14.74 0.93
CA ASP A 126 21.19 -13.77 1.03
C ASP A 126 21.28 -12.87 -0.21
N GLN A 127 21.06 -13.44 -1.41
CA GLN A 127 20.96 -12.64 -2.65
C GLN A 127 19.78 -11.67 -2.61
N ALA A 128 18.61 -12.12 -2.12
CA ALA A 128 17.45 -11.26 -1.93
C ALA A 128 17.75 -10.10 -0.95
N MET A 129 18.39 -10.40 0.19
CA MET A 129 18.72 -9.39 1.20
C MET A 129 19.75 -8.38 0.66
N LYS A 130 20.79 -8.83 -0.04
CA LYS A 130 21.77 -7.94 -0.70
C LYS A 130 21.12 -6.97 -1.68
N LYS A 131 20.22 -7.47 -2.54
CA LYS A 131 19.46 -6.63 -3.48
C LYS A 131 18.53 -5.66 -2.75
N SER A 132 17.94 -6.07 -1.63
CA SER A 132 17.08 -5.21 -0.82
C SER A 132 17.83 -4.00 -0.25
N PHE A 133 19.08 -4.17 0.16
CA PHE A 133 19.93 -3.07 0.65
C PHE A 133 20.19 -2.03 -0.45
N VAL A 134 20.40 -2.49 -1.68
CA VAL A 134 20.58 -1.60 -2.84
C VAL A 134 19.31 -0.81 -3.13
N LEU A 135 18.13 -1.45 -3.08
CA LEU A 135 16.85 -0.76 -3.27
C LEU A 135 16.62 0.30 -2.17
N ILE A 136 16.95 -0.02 -0.92
CA ILE A 136 16.87 0.92 0.21
C ILE A 136 17.78 2.13 -0.01
N ALA A 137 19.05 1.90 -0.37
CA ALA A 137 19.99 2.99 -0.65
C ALA A 137 19.53 3.87 -1.83
N LYS A 138 18.94 3.25 -2.87
CA LYS A 138 18.37 3.98 -4.00
C LYS A 138 17.19 4.86 -3.57
N LYS A 139 16.30 4.35 -2.73
CA LYS A 139 15.15 5.10 -2.20
C LYS A 139 15.55 6.23 -1.27
N GLU A 140 16.55 6.03 -0.41
CA GLU A 140 17.11 7.10 0.42
C GLU A 140 17.64 8.25 -0.45
N ASN A 141 18.44 7.94 -1.47
CA ASN A 141 18.99 8.93 -2.38
C ASN A 141 17.90 9.62 -3.20
N GLU A 142 16.89 8.89 -3.66
CA GLU A 142 15.72 9.47 -4.34
C GLU A 142 14.99 10.47 -3.43
N PHE A 143 14.74 10.13 -2.16
CA PHE A 143 14.08 11.03 -1.21
C PHE A 143 14.93 12.25 -0.88
N THR A 144 16.24 12.08 -0.72
CA THR A 144 17.16 13.19 -0.53
C THR A 144 17.19 14.12 -1.76
N LYS A 145 17.21 13.57 -2.99
CA LYS A 145 17.12 14.37 -4.23
C LYS A 145 15.79 15.08 -4.38
N ASN A 146 14.70 14.43 -3.98
CA ASN A 146 13.36 15.03 -3.98
C ASN A 146 13.14 16.01 -2.81
N GLU A 147 14.17 16.31 -2.02
CA GLU A 147 14.14 17.28 -0.91
C GLU A 147 13.03 17.00 0.11
N ILE A 148 12.74 15.72 0.37
CA ILE A 148 11.72 15.28 1.32
C ILE A 148 12.00 15.78 2.75
N ASP A 149 13.24 16.16 3.05
CA ASP A 149 13.62 16.77 4.32
C ASP A 149 13.09 18.20 4.54
N GLN A 150 12.55 18.85 3.50
CA GLN A 150 11.86 20.13 3.61
C GLN A 150 10.42 20.01 4.12
N ILE A 151 9.83 18.82 4.10
CA ILE A 151 8.41 18.57 4.43
C ILE A 151 8.29 17.63 5.64
N LYS A 152 8.77 18.11 6.80
CA LYS A 152 8.96 17.30 8.02
C LYS A 152 7.66 16.80 8.65
N GLU A 153 6.56 17.48 8.34
CA GLU A 153 5.20 17.18 8.75
C GLU A 153 4.58 16.00 8.00
N GLU A 154 5.15 15.58 6.86
CA GLU A 154 4.61 14.48 6.07
C GLU A 154 5.14 13.11 6.54
N LYS A 155 4.28 12.08 6.53
CA LYS A 155 4.64 10.71 6.93
C LYS A 155 5.85 10.15 6.17
N ILE A 156 6.03 10.57 4.91
CA ILE A 156 7.15 10.14 4.07
C ILE A 156 8.52 10.61 4.58
N TYR A 157 8.56 11.68 5.38
CA TYR A 157 9.79 12.13 6.05
C TYR A 157 10.26 11.13 7.10
N LEU A 158 9.33 10.47 7.83
CA LEU A 158 9.68 9.39 8.75
C LEU A 158 10.34 8.23 8.03
N ASN A 159 9.88 7.92 6.81
CA ASN A 159 10.51 6.91 5.97
C ASN A 159 11.94 7.33 5.55
N LEU A 160 12.18 8.62 5.24
CA LEU A 160 13.53 9.12 4.96
C LEU A 160 14.46 8.94 6.18
N ILE A 161 13.98 9.23 7.39
CA ILE A 161 14.74 9.00 8.63
C ILE A 161 15.07 7.51 8.79
N GLU A 162 14.07 6.64 8.65
CA GLU A 162 14.25 5.18 8.76
C GLU A 162 15.24 4.67 7.69
N LEU A 163 15.13 5.13 6.44
CA LEU A 163 16.04 4.78 5.35
C LEU A 163 17.47 5.28 5.61
N ARG A 164 17.66 6.52 6.09
CA ARG A 164 18.99 7.04 6.46
C ARG A 164 19.61 6.27 7.60
N GLN A 165 18.82 5.90 8.60
CA GLN A 165 19.26 5.03 9.68
C GLN A 165 19.71 3.67 9.14
N ILE A 166 18.92 3.05 8.27
CA ILE A 166 19.27 1.77 7.64
C ILE A 166 20.55 1.88 6.82
N VAL A 167 20.71 2.92 5.98
CA VAL A 167 21.92 3.14 5.18
C VAL A 167 23.14 3.37 6.08
N SER A 168 22.97 4.11 7.18
CA SER A 168 24.01 4.28 8.20
C SER A 168 24.42 2.94 8.83
N GLU A 169 23.45 2.11 9.21
CA GLU A 169 23.70 0.78 9.77
C GLU A 169 24.40 -0.17 8.77
N LEU A 170 24.11 -0.04 7.48
CA LEU A 170 24.83 -0.78 6.44
C LEU A 170 26.29 -0.34 6.31
N ASN A 171 26.59 0.94 6.50
CA ASN A 171 27.94 1.50 6.34
C ASN A 171 28.80 1.33 7.60
N TYR A 172 28.20 1.46 8.78
CA TYR A 172 28.92 1.53 10.06
C TYR A 172 28.66 0.32 10.98
N GLY A 173 27.79 -0.60 10.56
CA GLY A 173 27.41 -1.79 11.33
C GLY A 173 26.05 -1.64 12.01
N ALA A 174 25.38 -2.77 12.19
CA ALA A 174 24.06 -2.82 12.82
C ALA A 174 24.09 -2.31 14.27
N THR A 175 23.07 -1.54 14.64
CA THR A 175 22.88 -1.04 16.00
C THR A 175 21.87 -1.92 16.75
N ASN A 176 21.56 -1.57 18.01
CA ASN A 176 20.51 -2.25 18.74
C ASN A 176 19.08 -1.84 18.33
N SER A 177 18.92 -1.08 17.24
CA SER A 177 17.62 -0.64 16.72
C SER A 177 16.71 -1.78 16.25
N ASP A 178 15.44 -1.44 16.01
CA ASP A 178 14.39 -2.34 15.49
C ASP A 178 14.22 -2.25 13.96
N THR A 179 15.23 -1.73 13.25
CA THR A 179 15.20 -1.64 11.79
C THR A 179 15.29 -3.02 11.13
N TYR A 180 14.93 -3.09 9.84
CA TYR A 180 15.12 -4.28 9.02
C TYR A 180 16.58 -4.79 9.02
N VAL A 181 17.57 -3.91 8.80
CA VAL A 181 18.99 -4.29 8.69
C VAL A 181 19.57 -4.72 10.04
N SER A 182 19.20 -4.04 11.12
CA SER A 182 19.65 -4.44 12.46
C SER A 182 19.04 -5.78 12.88
N TYR A 183 17.78 -6.04 12.52
CA TYR A 183 17.17 -7.35 12.72
C TYR A 183 17.84 -8.45 11.87
N TYR A 184 18.05 -8.20 10.57
CA TYR A 184 18.77 -9.12 9.68
C TYR A 184 20.16 -9.45 10.24
N SER A 185 20.95 -8.44 10.61
CA SER A 185 22.33 -8.63 11.07
C SER A 185 22.39 -9.43 12.37
N LYS A 186 21.52 -9.14 13.35
CA LYS A 186 21.42 -9.92 14.61
C LYS A 186 21.11 -11.40 14.34
N LYS A 187 20.22 -11.68 13.38
CA LYS A 187 19.82 -13.05 13.02
C LYS A 187 20.86 -13.77 12.15
N ALA A 188 21.49 -13.05 11.23
CA ALA A 188 22.60 -13.55 10.41
C ALA A 188 23.81 -13.90 11.28
N ASP A 189 24.14 -13.08 12.28
CA ASP A 189 25.19 -13.38 13.26
C ASP A 189 24.87 -14.61 14.11
N ALA A 190 23.60 -14.78 14.51
CA ALA A 190 23.16 -15.99 15.22
C ALA A 190 23.32 -17.24 14.33
N PHE A 191 22.99 -17.13 13.04
CA PHE A 191 23.23 -18.17 12.06
C PHE A 191 24.72 -18.46 11.87
N ALA A 192 25.56 -17.45 11.69
CA ALA A 192 27.00 -17.61 11.53
C ALA A 192 27.65 -18.29 12.73
N LYS A 193 27.26 -17.92 13.96
CA LYS A 193 27.70 -18.58 15.20
C LYS A 193 27.24 -20.03 15.30
N SER A 194 25.99 -20.32 14.91
CA SER A 194 25.46 -21.69 14.89
C SER A 194 26.18 -22.56 13.84
N SER A 195 26.42 -22.00 12.66
CA SER A 195 27.16 -22.64 11.56
C SER A 195 28.61 -22.94 11.95
N ALA A 196 29.32 -21.97 12.53
CA ALA A 196 30.72 -22.12 12.94
C ALA A 196 30.92 -23.07 14.13
N SER A 197 29.98 -23.11 15.08
CA SER A 197 30.09 -23.97 16.28
C SER A 197 29.71 -25.43 16.03
N LYS A 198 28.86 -25.70 15.04
CA LYS A 198 28.30 -27.04 14.81
C LYS A 198 28.78 -27.70 13.50
N GLY A 199 29.28 -26.91 12.54
CA GLY A 199 29.87 -27.42 11.30
C GLY A 199 28.83 -27.65 10.21
N PHE A 200 28.65 -26.65 9.34
CA PHE A 200 27.71 -26.69 8.20
C PHE A 200 28.17 -27.62 7.06
N ASP A 201 29.47 -27.98 7.01
CA ASP A 201 30.12 -28.67 5.90
C ASP A 201 30.33 -30.19 6.10
N VAL A 202 29.62 -30.83 7.04
CA VAL A 202 29.74 -32.29 7.26
C VAL A 202 28.95 -33.04 6.19
N LEU A 203 29.53 -33.18 5.00
CA LEU A 203 29.01 -34.06 3.95
C LEU A 203 29.33 -35.52 4.28
N ILE A 204 28.30 -36.37 4.29
CA ILE A 204 28.52 -37.82 4.41
C ILE A 204 28.93 -38.34 3.03
N GLU A 205 30.23 -38.56 2.82
CA GLU A 205 30.72 -39.20 1.58
C GLU A 205 30.09 -40.59 1.43
N LYS A 206 29.40 -40.82 0.30
CA LYS A 206 28.74 -42.10 -0.01
C LYS A 206 29.73 -43.24 -0.36
N SER A 207 31.03 -43.02 -0.22
CA SER A 207 32.09 -44.01 -0.47
C SER A 207 32.95 -44.17 0.78
N PRO A 208 32.84 -45.29 1.52
CA PRO A 208 33.88 -45.69 2.45
C PRO A 208 35.12 -46.10 1.64
N PHE A 209 36.28 -45.51 1.94
CA PHE A 209 37.60 -45.80 1.34
C PHE A 209 37.93 -47.30 1.16
N TRP A 210 37.34 -48.19 1.96
CA TRP A 210 37.53 -49.64 1.92
C TRP A 210 36.77 -50.35 0.78
N ILE A 211 35.69 -49.76 0.25
CA ILE A 211 34.87 -50.35 -0.83
C ILE A 211 35.63 -50.34 -2.16
N GLU A 212 36.33 -49.26 -2.48
CA GLU A 212 37.18 -49.18 -3.69
C GLU A 212 38.37 -50.15 -3.63
N HIS A 213 38.83 -50.53 -2.43
CA HIS A 213 39.90 -51.50 -2.24
C HIS A 213 39.41 -52.95 -2.11
N LEU A 214 38.11 -53.17 -1.88
CA LEU A 214 37.52 -54.50 -1.76
C LEU A 214 37.44 -55.20 -3.11
N ASP A 215 37.22 -54.52 -4.23
CA ASP A 215 37.32 -55.14 -5.56
C ASP A 215 38.74 -55.62 -5.87
N ILE A 216 39.76 -54.92 -5.34
CA ILE A 216 41.15 -55.33 -5.43
C ILE A 216 41.41 -56.53 -4.52
N ILE A 217 40.87 -56.54 -3.29
CA ILE A 217 41.04 -57.67 -2.37
C ILE A 217 40.28 -58.92 -2.85
N ASN A 218 39.08 -58.75 -3.39
CA ASN A 218 38.23 -59.85 -3.85
C ASN A 218 38.84 -60.52 -5.10
N ASN A 219 39.47 -59.76 -6.00
CA ASN A 219 40.16 -60.34 -7.15
C ASN A 219 41.57 -60.85 -6.82
N THR A 220 42.34 -60.16 -5.96
CA THR A 220 43.75 -60.51 -5.71
C THR A 220 43.91 -61.63 -4.67
N VAL A 221 43.10 -61.63 -3.60
CA VAL A 221 43.21 -62.64 -2.53
C VAL A 221 42.58 -63.98 -2.95
N LEU A 222 41.53 -63.97 -3.78
CA LEU A 222 40.91 -65.19 -4.29
C LEU A 222 41.81 -65.88 -5.34
N ASP A 223 42.51 -65.10 -6.17
CA ASP A 223 43.49 -65.64 -7.13
C ASP A 223 44.77 -66.16 -6.43
N GLU A 224 45.30 -65.46 -5.42
CA GLU A 224 46.47 -65.94 -4.65
C GLU A 224 46.18 -67.18 -3.77
N LEU A 225 44.92 -67.40 -3.37
CA LEU A 225 44.52 -68.60 -2.64
C LEU A 225 44.25 -69.83 -3.54
N GLY A 226 44.37 -69.69 -4.86
CA GLY A 226 44.27 -70.79 -5.83
C GLY A 226 42.87 -71.41 -5.90
N ILE A 227 41.83 -70.64 -5.56
CA ILE A 227 40.45 -71.12 -5.55
C ILE A 227 39.82 -70.82 -6.91
N GLU A 228 39.87 -71.76 -7.84
CA GLU A 228 39.13 -71.68 -9.11
C GLU A 228 37.65 -71.38 -8.85
N LYS A 229 37.00 -70.64 -9.77
CA LYS A 229 35.64 -70.06 -9.73
C LYS A 229 34.46 -70.99 -9.35
N LYS A 230 34.69 -72.23 -8.94
CA LYS A 230 33.73 -73.11 -8.26
C LYS A 230 34.13 -73.32 -6.80
N SER A 231 33.83 -72.33 -5.96
CA SER A 231 34.00 -72.46 -4.51
C SER A 231 32.92 -73.38 -3.92
N TYR A 232 33.35 -74.40 -3.16
CA TYR A 232 32.51 -75.42 -2.51
C TYR A 232 31.75 -74.96 -1.24
N PHE A 233 31.67 -73.65 -0.98
CA PHE A 233 31.10 -73.10 0.27
C PHE A 233 30.13 -71.93 -0.02
N PRO A 234 28.84 -72.21 -0.30
CA PRO A 234 27.83 -71.18 -0.55
C PRO A 234 27.63 -70.18 0.60
N PHE A 235 28.10 -70.50 1.82
CA PHE A 235 28.01 -69.59 2.95
C PHE A 235 28.91 -68.35 2.81
N ILE A 236 30.08 -68.44 2.16
CA ILE A 236 31.02 -67.31 2.03
C ILE A 236 30.50 -66.30 1.00
N GLN A 237 29.92 -66.78 -0.11
CA GLN A 237 29.30 -65.94 -1.14
C GLN A 237 28.11 -65.13 -0.62
N ASN A 238 27.34 -65.67 0.35
CA ASN A 238 26.22 -64.95 0.95
C ASN A 238 26.61 -64.13 2.19
N ALA A 239 27.65 -64.55 2.92
CA ALA A 239 28.11 -63.84 4.12
C ALA A 239 28.91 -62.57 3.81
N ILE A 240 29.66 -62.52 2.71
CA ILE A 240 30.44 -61.31 2.35
C ILE A 240 29.53 -60.11 2.05
N PRO A 241 28.50 -60.21 1.18
CA PRO A 241 27.55 -59.11 0.96
C PRO A 241 26.83 -58.69 2.24
N PHE A 242 26.45 -59.66 3.09
CA PHE A 242 25.85 -59.39 4.39
C PHE A 242 26.82 -58.61 5.30
N ILE A 243 28.05 -59.07 5.47
CA ILE A 243 29.07 -58.37 6.29
C ILE A 243 29.40 -56.98 5.73
N ILE A 244 29.41 -56.81 4.41
CA ILE A 244 29.60 -55.50 3.76
C ILE A 244 28.42 -54.57 4.05
N GLN A 245 27.19 -55.05 3.86
CA GLN A 245 25.97 -54.30 4.16
C GLN A 245 25.88 -53.92 5.65
N GLU A 246 26.31 -54.82 6.54
CA GLU A 246 26.36 -54.59 7.98
C GLU A 246 27.45 -53.57 8.38
N ALA A 247 28.63 -53.64 7.76
CA ALA A 247 29.71 -52.67 7.97
C ALA A 247 29.37 -51.28 7.41
N GLU A 248 28.74 -51.22 6.24
CA GLU A 248 28.17 -49.98 5.66
C GLU A 248 27.13 -49.38 6.59
N THR A 249 26.16 -50.18 7.04
CA THR A 249 25.10 -49.73 7.94
C THR A 249 25.69 -49.21 9.26
N ALA A 250 26.69 -49.87 9.83
CA ALA A 250 27.37 -49.42 11.04
C ALA A 250 28.19 -48.11 10.84
N PHE A 251 28.87 -47.97 9.70
CA PHE A 251 29.62 -46.75 9.35
C PHE A 251 28.69 -45.56 9.13
N TYR A 252 27.66 -45.72 8.28
CA TYR A 252 26.68 -44.67 8.01
C TYR A 252 25.85 -44.34 9.24
N LYS A 253 25.50 -45.30 10.09
CA LYS A 253 24.82 -45.06 11.38
C LYS A 253 25.58 -44.04 12.25
N LYS A 254 26.89 -44.23 12.41
CA LYS A 254 27.74 -43.31 13.19
C LYS A 254 27.88 -41.95 12.51
N GLN A 255 28.07 -41.93 11.19
CA GLN A 255 28.21 -40.69 10.42
C GLN A 255 26.91 -39.88 10.38
N SER A 256 25.75 -40.51 10.18
CA SER A 256 24.44 -39.84 10.20
C SER A 256 24.10 -39.24 11.56
N LEU A 257 24.42 -39.94 12.65
CA LEU A 257 24.22 -39.40 14.01
C LEU A 257 25.16 -38.23 14.29
N LEU A 258 26.43 -38.33 13.90
CA LEU A 258 27.38 -37.22 14.00
C LEU A 258 26.96 -36.03 13.13
N ALA A 259 26.53 -36.28 11.89
CA ALA A 259 26.05 -35.27 10.97
C ALA A 259 24.79 -34.57 11.50
N LEU A 260 23.82 -35.29 12.08
CA LEU A 260 22.63 -34.69 12.70
C LEU A 260 22.95 -33.95 14.01
N GLN A 261 23.95 -34.40 14.76
CA GLN A 261 24.42 -33.73 15.96
C GLN A 261 25.16 -32.42 15.63
N ASN A 262 25.95 -32.43 14.56
CA ASN A 262 26.69 -31.28 14.02
C ASN A 262 25.80 -30.37 13.15
N PHE A 263 24.74 -30.91 12.58
CA PHE A 263 23.79 -30.18 11.76
C PHE A 263 22.34 -30.52 12.17
N PRO A 264 21.88 -30.01 13.33
CA PRO A 264 20.49 -30.19 13.74
C PRO A 264 19.58 -29.42 12.79
N ILE A 265 19.01 -30.12 11.81
CA ILE A 265 18.18 -29.59 10.71
C ILE A 265 17.10 -28.63 11.23
N TYR A 266 16.43 -28.99 12.34
CA TYR A 266 15.37 -28.17 12.92
C TYR A 266 15.83 -26.77 13.35
N GLU A 267 17.06 -26.63 13.84
CA GLU A 267 17.59 -25.39 14.37
C GLU A 267 17.96 -24.43 13.25
N PHE A 268 18.60 -24.94 12.20
CA PHE A 268 18.91 -24.18 10.99
C PHE A 268 17.65 -23.74 10.26
N MET A 269 16.62 -24.59 10.19
CA MET A 269 15.33 -24.21 9.61
C MET A 269 14.60 -23.14 10.43
N LYS A 270 14.75 -23.16 11.77
CA LYS A 270 14.22 -22.10 12.64
C LYS A 270 14.94 -20.77 12.43
N LEU A 271 16.28 -20.79 12.36
CA LEU A 271 17.10 -19.61 12.08
C LEU A 271 16.77 -19.02 10.70
N TYR A 272 16.52 -19.89 9.71
CA TYR A 272 16.03 -19.48 8.40
C TYR A 272 14.69 -18.75 8.51
N SER A 273 13.73 -19.29 9.29
CA SER A 273 12.42 -18.65 9.48
C SER A 273 12.53 -17.22 10.03
N ASP A 274 13.51 -16.94 10.90
CA ASP A 274 13.74 -15.60 11.43
C ASP A 274 14.25 -14.62 10.35
N LEU A 275 14.84 -15.11 9.26
CA LEU A 275 15.32 -14.28 8.16
C LEU A 275 14.30 -14.20 7.02
N GLY A 276 13.85 -15.36 6.53
CA GLY A 276 13.03 -15.50 5.32
C GLY A 276 11.54 -15.73 5.57
N GLY A 277 11.08 -15.81 6.82
CA GLY A 277 9.67 -16.03 7.16
C GLY A 277 8.70 -15.01 6.56
N ASN A 278 7.42 -15.34 6.46
CA ASN A 278 6.36 -14.40 6.13
C ASN A 278 5.87 -13.57 7.34
N ASN A 279 6.28 -13.96 8.55
CA ASN A 279 5.95 -13.30 9.81
C ASN A 279 7.19 -13.21 10.71
N ASN A 280 7.30 -12.12 11.49
CA ASN A 280 8.38 -11.88 12.47
C ASN A 280 9.80 -12.13 11.92
N SER A 281 10.02 -11.76 10.66
CA SER A 281 11.26 -12.03 9.95
C SER A 281 11.88 -10.75 9.38
N ALA A 282 13.15 -10.85 8.96
CA ALA A 282 13.81 -9.77 8.23
C ALA A 282 13.07 -9.45 6.92
N LEU A 283 12.70 -10.48 6.14
CA LEU A 283 11.92 -10.32 4.91
C LEU A 283 10.61 -9.56 5.12
N LYS A 284 9.86 -9.89 6.18
CA LYS A 284 8.58 -9.24 6.47
C LYS A 284 8.78 -7.77 6.84
N ARG A 285 9.78 -7.46 7.67
CA ARG A 285 10.14 -6.07 8.00
C ARG A 285 10.53 -5.26 6.76
N PHE A 286 11.27 -5.86 5.84
CA PHE A 286 11.59 -5.24 4.55
C PHE A 286 10.33 -4.99 3.70
N ALA A 287 9.46 -6.00 3.57
CA ALA A 287 8.20 -5.85 2.83
C ALA A 287 7.32 -4.75 3.43
N ASP A 288 7.21 -4.68 4.76
CA ASP A 288 6.46 -3.65 5.47
C ASP A 288 7.04 -2.26 5.23
N LEU A 289 8.37 -2.09 5.29
CA LEU A 289 9.04 -0.84 4.96
C LEU A 289 8.71 -0.36 3.53
N ILE A 290 8.84 -1.24 2.54
CA ILE A 290 8.58 -0.89 1.14
C ILE A 290 7.09 -0.59 0.88
N ASN A 291 6.18 -1.35 1.48
CA ASN A 291 4.74 -1.07 1.41
C ASN A 291 4.43 0.31 2.00
N ARG A 292 4.94 0.61 3.21
CA ARG A 292 4.78 1.93 3.85
C ARG A 292 5.35 3.06 2.99
N ILE A 293 6.53 2.87 2.39
CA ILE A 293 7.13 3.85 1.48
C ILE A 293 6.20 4.14 0.31
N SER A 294 5.69 3.09 -0.35
CA SER A 294 4.83 3.22 -1.52
C SER A 294 3.49 3.88 -1.19
N GLU A 295 2.85 3.52 -0.07
CA GLU A 295 1.60 4.13 0.38
C GLU A 295 1.77 5.61 0.68
N ASN A 296 2.83 5.97 1.43
CA ASN A 296 3.11 7.37 1.78
C ASN A 296 3.52 8.21 0.56
N GLU A 297 4.24 7.65 -0.42
CA GLU A 297 4.52 8.35 -1.69
C GLU A 297 3.24 8.67 -2.45
N LYS A 298 2.29 7.72 -2.48
CA LYS A 298 0.98 7.91 -3.12
C LYS A 298 0.17 8.98 -2.40
N GLU A 299 0.16 8.96 -1.07
CA GLU A 299 -0.51 9.97 -0.24
C GLU A 299 0.06 11.37 -0.49
N LEU A 300 1.40 11.50 -0.50
CA LEU A 300 2.10 12.75 -0.81
C LEU A 300 1.71 13.30 -2.19
N ASN A 301 1.76 12.48 -3.25
CA ASN A 301 1.42 12.94 -4.60
C ASN A 301 -0.03 13.44 -4.68
N LYS A 302 -0.96 12.73 -4.04
CA LYS A 302 -2.38 13.14 -3.97
C LYS A 302 -2.54 14.46 -3.22
N LYS A 303 -1.79 14.66 -2.13
CA LYS A 303 -1.82 15.90 -1.33
C LYS A 303 -1.29 17.09 -2.14
N ILE A 304 -0.17 16.93 -2.84
CA ILE A 304 0.38 17.93 -3.77
C ILE A 304 -0.67 18.31 -4.84
N GLU A 305 -1.30 17.33 -5.47
CA GLU A 305 -2.32 17.56 -6.50
C GLU A 305 -3.54 18.32 -5.95
N ASN A 306 -4.01 17.95 -4.76
CA ASN A 306 -5.10 18.66 -4.08
C ASN A 306 -4.72 20.10 -3.71
N LEU A 307 -3.49 20.33 -3.25
CA LEU A 307 -2.98 21.66 -2.92
C LEU A 307 -2.96 22.55 -4.17
N TRP A 308 -2.44 22.07 -5.31
CA TRP A 308 -2.53 22.80 -6.58
C TRP A 308 -3.94 23.28 -6.90
N ILE A 309 -4.94 22.39 -6.80
CA ILE A 309 -6.34 22.71 -7.08
C ILE A 309 -6.88 23.76 -6.10
N THR A 310 -6.57 23.59 -4.81
CA THR A 310 -7.07 24.44 -3.73
C THR A 310 -6.47 25.84 -3.79
N THR A 311 -5.15 25.93 -3.95
CA THR A 311 -4.41 27.19 -4.12
C THR A 311 -4.94 27.97 -5.32
N ASN A 312 -5.16 27.32 -6.46
CA ASN A 312 -5.72 27.99 -7.65
C ASN A 312 -7.13 28.57 -7.41
N LYS A 313 -7.98 27.82 -6.69
CA LYS A 313 -9.32 28.31 -6.29
C LYS A 313 -9.22 29.51 -5.35
N LYS A 314 -8.29 29.49 -4.38
CA LYS A 314 -8.06 30.61 -3.47
C LYS A 314 -7.56 31.85 -4.23
N ILE A 315 -6.61 31.73 -5.16
CA ILE A 315 -6.16 32.85 -6.02
C ILE A 315 -7.36 33.50 -6.75
N ALA A 316 -8.26 32.69 -7.31
CA ALA A 316 -9.46 33.17 -7.98
C ALA A 316 -10.42 33.90 -7.01
N LYS A 317 -10.71 33.29 -5.86
CA LYS A 317 -11.57 33.89 -4.82
C LYS A 317 -11.00 35.22 -4.30
N THR A 318 -9.70 35.29 -4.02
CA THR A 318 -9.04 36.51 -3.56
C THR A 318 -9.11 37.62 -4.62
N SER A 319 -8.94 37.28 -5.91
CA SER A 319 -9.08 38.24 -7.00
C SER A 319 -10.50 38.81 -7.07
N GLU A 320 -11.53 37.95 -6.93
CA GLU A 320 -12.94 38.35 -6.91
C GLU A 320 -13.28 39.26 -5.72
N LEU A 321 -12.80 38.95 -4.52
CA LEU A 321 -13.01 39.76 -3.32
C LEU A 321 -12.41 41.17 -3.45
N ILE A 322 -11.20 41.30 -3.99
CA ILE A 322 -10.55 42.60 -4.24
C ILE A 322 -11.32 43.43 -5.30
N GLU A 323 -11.94 42.77 -6.28
CA GLU A 323 -12.72 43.43 -7.33
C GLU A 323 -14.12 43.86 -6.87
N THR A 324 -14.76 43.09 -5.99
CA THR A 324 -16.12 43.35 -5.49
C THR A 324 -16.16 44.44 -4.41
N GLU A 325 -15.10 44.62 -3.62
CA GLU A 325 -15.04 45.63 -2.54
C GLU A 325 -15.06 47.09 -3.05
N ASN A 326 -14.84 47.33 -4.35
CA ASN A 326 -14.76 48.67 -4.95
C ASN A 326 -16.06 49.20 -5.58
N LYS A 327 -17.20 48.48 -5.53
CA LYS A 327 -18.32 48.75 -6.46
C LYS A 327 -19.73 48.99 -5.91
N THR A 328 -19.97 49.12 -4.60
CA THR A 328 -21.31 49.55 -4.13
C THR A 328 -21.36 51.06 -3.88
N LYS A 329 -22.15 51.75 -4.71
CA LYS A 329 -22.32 53.21 -4.76
C LYS A 329 -22.75 53.82 -3.43
N GLU A 330 -23.46 53.06 -2.59
CA GLU A 330 -23.85 53.50 -1.24
C GLU A 330 -22.63 53.69 -0.31
N PHE A 331 -21.58 52.88 -0.47
CA PHE A 331 -20.37 52.96 0.35
C PHE A 331 -19.47 54.14 -0.03
N SER A 332 -19.41 54.50 -1.32
CA SER A 332 -18.59 55.64 -1.77
C SER A 332 -19.17 56.98 -1.28
N ILE A 333 -20.50 57.15 -1.35
CA ILE A 333 -21.17 58.38 -0.91
C ILE A 333 -20.98 58.62 0.59
N ILE A 334 -21.16 57.59 1.42
CA ILE A 334 -21.03 57.70 2.88
C ILE A 334 -19.56 57.94 3.27
N SER A 335 -18.62 57.22 2.67
CA SER A 335 -17.18 57.34 2.99
C SER A 335 -16.59 58.69 2.57
N GLU A 336 -16.99 59.24 1.41
CA GLU A 336 -16.56 60.53 0.90
C GLU A 336 -17.09 61.70 1.75
N LYS A 337 -18.35 61.62 2.21
CA LYS A 337 -19.01 62.71 2.96
C LYS A 337 -18.72 62.71 4.46
N LEU A 338 -18.54 61.55 5.08
CA LEU A 338 -18.25 61.46 6.53
C LEU A 338 -16.75 61.57 6.86
N ILE A 339 -15.89 61.82 5.88
CA ILE A 339 -14.42 61.98 5.99
C ILE A 339 -13.81 60.84 6.83
N LEU A 340 -14.07 59.60 6.44
CA LEU A 340 -13.22 58.50 6.86
C LEU A 340 -11.99 58.54 5.95
N LYS A 341 -10.93 59.22 6.39
CA LYS A 341 -9.62 59.21 5.71
C LYS A 341 -9.33 57.78 5.24
N THR A 342 -9.21 57.65 3.93
CA THR A 342 -8.91 56.43 3.18
C THR A 342 -7.81 55.64 3.88
N ILE A 343 -8.18 54.49 4.46
CA ILE A 343 -7.20 53.46 4.80
C ILE A 343 -6.82 52.84 3.46
N ASN A 344 -5.61 53.17 3.00
CA ASN A 344 -5.07 52.81 1.71
C ASN A 344 -4.59 51.34 1.66
N THR A 345 -5.34 50.39 2.23
CA THR A 345 -4.91 48.98 2.40
C THR A 345 -5.05 48.14 1.11
N ASN A 346 -5.90 48.53 0.16
CA ASN A 346 -6.16 47.70 -1.03
C ASN A 346 -5.08 47.76 -2.12
N SER A 347 -4.22 48.79 -2.17
CA SER A 347 -3.11 48.80 -3.13
C SER A 347 -2.00 47.82 -2.76
N ASP A 348 -1.79 47.59 -1.47
CA ASP A 348 -0.73 46.73 -0.97
C ASP A 348 -1.14 45.26 -1.08
N LEU A 349 -2.39 44.92 -0.73
CA LEU A 349 -2.93 43.56 -0.90
C LEU A 349 -2.97 43.13 -2.38
N LYS A 350 -3.28 44.05 -3.29
CA LYS A 350 -3.25 43.76 -4.74
C LYS A 350 -1.83 43.48 -5.24
N LYS A 351 -0.81 44.18 -4.72
CA LYS A 351 0.59 43.90 -5.05
C LYS A 351 1.03 42.52 -4.53
N VAL A 352 0.69 42.20 -3.28
CA VAL A 352 1.00 40.90 -2.68
C VAL A 352 0.33 39.76 -3.47
N LEU A 353 -0.93 39.92 -3.90
CA LEU A 353 -1.61 38.92 -4.73
C LEU A 353 -0.93 38.72 -6.09
N GLU A 354 -0.46 39.80 -6.75
CA GLU A 354 0.27 39.67 -8.03
C GLU A 354 1.65 39.02 -7.85
N GLU A 355 2.33 39.25 -6.73
CA GLU A 355 3.56 38.54 -6.37
C GLU A 355 3.30 37.04 -6.16
N ILE A 356 2.25 36.69 -5.41
CA ILE A 356 1.81 35.30 -5.20
C ILE A 356 1.46 34.62 -6.53
N LYS A 357 0.70 35.28 -7.43
CA LYS A 357 0.38 34.75 -8.76
C LYS A 357 1.64 34.47 -9.57
N LYS A 358 2.60 35.39 -9.54
CA LYS A 358 3.88 35.24 -10.24
C LYS A 358 4.68 34.06 -9.69
N GLU A 359 4.71 33.91 -8.36
CA GLU A 359 5.39 32.80 -7.71
C GLU A 359 4.73 31.45 -8.04
N TYR A 360 3.39 31.38 -7.97
CA TYR A 360 2.60 30.21 -8.36
C TYR A 360 2.83 29.80 -9.84
N LEU A 361 2.85 30.78 -10.76
CA LEU A 361 3.12 30.52 -12.18
C LEU A 361 4.55 30.01 -12.41
N ASN A 362 5.54 30.59 -11.74
CA ASN A 362 6.94 30.13 -11.81
C ASN A 362 7.07 28.70 -11.27
N LEU A 363 6.38 28.39 -10.17
CA LEU A 363 6.32 27.03 -9.62
C LEU A 363 5.72 26.05 -10.64
N LYS A 364 4.66 26.45 -11.32
CA LYS A 364 3.98 25.65 -12.34
C LYS A 364 4.87 25.40 -13.56
N GLU A 365 5.62 26.42 -13.98
CA GLU A 365 6.61 26.30 -15.07
C GLU A 365 7.74 25.33 -14.72
N LYS A 366 8.29 25.42 -13.50
CA LYS A 366 9.31 24.49 -13.01
C LYS A 366 8.80 23.04 -12.97
N LYS A 367 7.54 22.84 -12.57
CA LYS A 367 6.88 21.53 -12.59
C LYS A 367 6.79 20.96 -14.00
N THR A 368 6.33 21.75 -14.99
CA THR A 368 6.27 21.31 -16.39
C THR A 368 7.62 20.98 -16.99
N ASN A 369 8.67 21.68 -16.57
CA ASN A 369 10.04 21.43 -17.01
C ASN A 369 10.73 20.27 -16.25
N SER A 370 10.01 19.53 -15.41
CA SER A 370 10.52 18.41 -14.59
C SER A 370 11.71 18.75 -13.68
N ASN A 371 11.88 20.03 -13.34
CA ASN A 371 12.99 20.53 -12.52
C ASN A 371 12.57 20.83 -11.08
N LEU A 372 11.38 20.43 -10.67
CA LEU A 372 10.84 20.73 -9.34
C LEU A 372 10.86 19.46 -8.48
N ASN A 373 11.63 19.52 -7.39
CA ASN A 373 11.69 18.47 -6.40
C ASN A 373 10.38 18.45 -5.58
N LYS A 374 9.90 17.27 -5.19
CA LYS A 374 8.58 17.13 -4.54
C LYS A 374 8.46 17.85 -3.19
N GLY A 375 9.53 17.84 -2.39
CA GLY A 375 9.57 18.57 -1.12
C GLY A 375 9.53 20.08 -1.32
N GLU A 376 10.32 20.60 -2.27
CA GLU A 376 10.27 22.02 -2.67
C GLU A 376 8.88 22.40 -3.20
N GLU A 377 8.27 21.54 -4.02
CA GLU A 377 6.93 21.73 -4.59
C GLU A 377 5.88 21.87 -3.49
N LEU A 378 5.80 20.89 -2.58
CA LEU A 378 4.79 20.90 -1.53
C LEU A 378 4.97 22.08 -0.57
N ASN A 379 6.20 22.32 -0.10
CA ASN A 379 6.50 23.40 0.85
C ASN A 379 6.11 24.77 0.27
N LYS A 380 6.50 25.06 -0.98
CA LYS A 380 6.16 26.33 -1.63
C LYS A 380 4.67 26.48 -1.90
N LEU A 381 3.96 25.41 -2.28
CA LEU A 381 2.50 25.46 -2.40
C LEU A 381 1.82 25.71 -1.07
N PHE A 382 2.35 25.15 0.02
CA PHE A 382 1.81 25.35 1.36
C PHE A 382 1.97 26.82 1.80
N LEU A 383 3.15 27.40 1.60
CA LEU A 383 3.39 28.82 1.86
C LEU A 383 2.45 29.73 1.07
N ILE A 384 2.29 29.46 -0.25
CA ILE A 384 1.36 30.21 -1.08
C ILE A 384 -0.10 30.06 -0.59
N ASP A 385 -0.50 28.85 -0.18
CA ASP A 385 -1.85 28.58 0.32
C ASP A 385 -2.12 29.30 1.66
N GLU A 386 -1.11 29.35 2.55
CA GLU A 386 -1.15 30.08 3.81
C GLU A 386 -1.27 31.59 3.59
N ASP A 387 -0.41 32.16 2.73
CA ASP A 387 -0.44 33.58 2.36
C ASP A 387 -1.80 33.99 1.77
N LEU A 388 -2.36 33.17 0.86
CA LEU A 388 -3.68 33.41 0.29
C LEU A 388 -4.80 33.33 1.34
N SER A 389 -4.68 32.41 2.29
CA SER A 389 -5.66 32.27 3.38
C SER A 389 -5.63 33.48 4.30
N GLU A 390 -4.44 34.00 4.59
CA GLU A 390 -4.28 35.24 5.36
C GLU A 390 -4.88 36.43 4.61
N ILE A 391 -4.62 36.58 3.31
CA ILE A 391 -5.19 37.66 2.52
C ILE A 391 -6.73 37.56 2.47
N ILE A 392 -7.28 36.36 2.24
CA ILE A 392 -8.74 36.15 2.25
C ILE A 392 -9.31 36.53 3.61
N PHE A 393 -8.68 36.09 4.70
CA PHE A 393 -9.09 36.45 6.06
C PHE A 393 -9.03 37.96 6.29
N GLN A 394 -7.95 38.63 5.87
CA GLN A 394 -7.80 40.08 5.99
C GLN A 394 -8.87 40.83 5.18
N LEU A 395 -9.17 40.40 3.96
CA LEU A 395 -10.23 40.98 3.13
C LEU A 395 -11.61 40.79 3.76
N GLU A 396 -11.95 39.57 4.19
CA GLU A 396 -13.24 39.26 4.83
C GLU A 396 -13.39 39.97 6.20
N PHE A 397 -12.30 40.13 6.95
CA PHE A 397 -12.28 40.86 8.22
C PHE A 397 -12.40 42.37 8.02
N ASN A 398 -11.70 42.93 7.03
CA ASN A 398 -11.77 44.35 6.70
C ASN A 398 -13.15 44.76 6.20
N GLN A 399 -13.82 43.90 5.42
CA GLN A 399 -15.17 44.17 4.91
C GLN A 399 -16.19 44.34 6.06
N LYS A 400 -16.20 43.43 7.05
CA LYS A 400 -17.08 43.54 8.24
C LYS A 400 -16.71 44.72 9.13
N GLY A 401 -15.42 44.94 9.39
CA GLY A 401 -14.95 46.05 10.22
C GLY A 401 -15.20 47.42 9.59
N PHE A 402 -15.23 47.51 8.26
CA PHE A 402 -15.53 48.72 7.51
C PHE A 402 -17.03 49.05 7.53
N GLU A 403 -17.89 48.04 7.34
CA GLU A 403 -19.35 48.20 7.48
C GLU A 403 -19.75 48.67 8.88
N GLU A 404 -19.18 48.09 9.93
CA GLU A 404 -19.46 48.48 11.32
C GLU A 404 -19.01 49.92 11.61
N LYS A 405 -17.82 50.31 11.14
CA LYS A 405 -17.33 51.70 11.28
C LYS A 405 -18.17 52.72 10.53
N LEU A 406 -18.66 52.37 9.34
CA LEU A 406 -19.57 53.23 8.57
C LEU A 406 -20.93 53.37 9.26
N ILE A 407 -21.49 52.28 9.77
CA ILE A 407 -22.75 52.32 10.54
C ILE A 407 -22.58 53.16 11.81
N GLU A 408 -21.45 53.02 12.51
CA GLU A 408 -21.18 53.80 13.71
C GLU A 408 -21.00 55.30 13.40
N ALA A 409 -20.27 55.63 12.33
CA ALA A 409 -20.17 57.00 11.81
C ALA A 409 -21.56 57.55 11.43
N CYS A 410 -22.39 56.76 10.76
CA CYS A 410 -23.76 57.09 10.40
C CYS A 410 -24.67 57.30 11.61
N LYS A 411 -24.59 56.45 12.64
CA LYS A 411 -25.32 56.60 13.89
C LYS A 411 -24.89 57.86 14.64
N LYS A 412 -23.60 58.18 14.62
CA LYS A 412 -23.05 59.42 15.19
C LYS A 412 -23.56 60.65 14.44
N GLU A 413 -23.61 60.58 13.11
CA GLU A 413 -24.16 61.64 12.25
C GLU A 413 -25.68 61.84 12.47
N ALA A 414 -26.43 60.74 12.62
CA ALA A 414 -27.85 60.77 12.99
C ALA A 414 -28.10 61.29 14.42
N GLY A 415 -27.09 61.22 15.29
CA GLY A 415 -27.12 61.73 16.66
C GLY A 415 -26.92 63.23 16.81
N LYS A 416 -26.38 63.93 15.79
CA LYS A 416 -26.13 65.37 15.87
C LYS A 416 -27.43 66.18 15.95
N LYS A 417 -27.52 67.07 16.94
CA LYS A 417 -28.66 67.97 17.17
C LYS A 417 -28.54 69.24 16.33
N ASP A 418 -28.48 69.11 15.01
CA ASP A 418 -28.26 70.26 14.12
C ASP A 418 -29.54 71.09 13.83
N PHE A 419 -30.71 70.67 14.37
CA PHE A 419 -32.02 71.16 13.91
C PHE A 419 -32.89 71.84 14.99
N GLU A 420 -32.34 72.19 16.15
CA GLU A 420 -33.06 72.84 17.26
C GLU A 420 -33.15 74.39 17.13
N LYS A 421 -33.44 74.95 15.95
CA LYS A 421 -33.85 76.37 15.82
C LYS A 421 -35.37 76.47 15.69
N GLU A 422 -36.01 77.21 16.60
CA GLU A 422 -37.46 77.23 16.82
C GLU A 422 -38.31 77.98 15.76
N ASN A 423 -37.78 78.34 14.59
CA ASN A 423 -38.60 79.02 13.57
C ASN A 423 -38.12 78.72 12.14
N TYR A 424 -38.62 77.63 11.57
CA TYR A 424 -38.49 77.33 10.15
C TYR A 424 -39.85 77.43 9.45
N ASN A 425 -39.85 77.85 8.18
CA ASN A 425 -41.02 77.90 7.30
C ASN A 425 -41.70 76.52 7.22
N THR A 426 -43.04 76.48 7.10
CA THR A 426 -43.86 75.26 6.91
C THR A 426 -43.33 74.29 5.84
N LYS A 427 -42.72 74.77 4.76
CA LYS A 427 -42.08 73.94 3.71
C LYS A 427 -40.74 73.31 4.14
N THR A 428 -40.03 73.91 5.09
CA THR A 428 -38.78 73.39 5.67
C THR A 428 -39.06 72.35 6.76
N ASN A 429 -40.22 72.42 7.42
CA ASN A 429 -40.64 71.50 8.47
C ASN A 429 -40.89 70.06 7.95
N GLN A 430 -41.37 69.87 6.72
CA GLN A 430 -41.49 68.54 6.12
C GLN A 430 -40.12 67.85 5.92
N LEU A 431 -39.11 68.59 5.42
CA LEU A 431 -37.74 68.09 5.30
C LEU A 431 -37.14 67.74 6.67
N ILE A 432 -37.45 68.52 7.70
CA ILE A 432 -37.02 68.24 9.08
C ILE A 432 -37.67 66.95 9.61
N GLU A 433 -38.96 66.71 9.34
CA GLU A 433 -39.63 65.45 9.74
C GLU A 433 -39.09 64.23 8.97
N GLU A 434 -38.79 64.36 7.68
CA GLU A 434 -38.12 63.30 6.90
C GLU A 434 -36.71 63.00 7.47
N ILE A 435 -35.94 64.04 7.79
CA ILE A 435 -34.62 63.89 8.43
C ILE A 435 -34.74 63.21 9.80
N LYS A 436 -35.76 63.53 10.60
CA LYS A 436 -36.03 62.84 11.88
C LYS A 436 -36.41 61.37 11.67
N TYR A 437 -37.25 61.09 10.67
CA TYR A 437 -37.63 59.73 10.31
C TYR A 437 -36.40 58.88 9.94
N PHE A 438 -35.59 59.34 8.98
CA PHE A 438 -34.38 58.63 8.57
C PHE A 438 -33.31 58.59 9.67
N SER A 439 -33.17 59.63 10.49
CA SER A 439 -32.30 59.63 11.68
C SER A 439 -32.72 58.55 12.69
N SER A 440 -34.03 58.37 12.91
CA SER A 440 -34.54 57.29 13.77
C SER A 440 -34.27 55.91 13.15
N ARG A 441 -34.42 55.79 11.82
CA ARG A 441 -34.23 54.54 11.10
C ARG A 441 -32.76 54.10 11.18
N VAL A 442 -31.81 55.00 10.91
CA VAL A 442 -30.36 54.76 11.08
C VAL A 442 -29.99 54.33 12.50
N LYS A 443 -30.65 54.88 13.53
CA LYS A 443 -30.42 54.49 14.93
C LYS A 443 -30.94 53.08 15.25
N ASN A 444 -32.05 52.70 14.62
CA ASN A 444 -32.81 51.49 14.94
C ASN A 444 -32.51 50.30 14.02
N THR A 445 -31.85 50.51 12.87
CA THR A 445 -31.47 49.45 11.93
C THR A 445 -29.96 49.21 11.93
N SER A 446 -29.55 48.03 11.46
CA SER A 446 -28.15 47.59 11.34
C SER A 446 -27.89 47.01 9.95
N GLY A 447 -26.61 46.86 9.58
CA GLY A 447 -26.21 46.34 8.27
C GLY A 447 -26.61 47.27 7.12
N ARG A 448 -26.91 46.68 5.95
CA ARG A 448 -27.21 47.40 4.70
C ARG A 448 -28.42 48.34 4.79
N GLU A 449 -29.46 47.96 5.55
CA GLU A 449 -30.63 48.84 5.76
C GLU A 449 -30.28 50.10 6.55
N GLY A 450 -29.34 50.00 7.50
CA GLY A 450 -28.82 51.15 8.24
C GLY A 450 -27.99 52.09 7.36
N LEU A 451 -27.19 51.52 6.45
CA LEU A 451 -26.41 52.29 5.48
C LEU A 451 -27.31 52.99 4.45
N LEU A 452 -28.31 52.30 3.88
CA LEU A 452 -29.29 52.90 2.97
C LEU A 452 -30.05 54.06 3.63
N ALA A 453 -30.53 53.87 4.85
CA ALA A 453 -31.17 54.94 5.61
C ALA A 453 -30.21 56.11 5.91
N CYS A 454 -28.90 55.84 6.02
CA CYS A 454 -27.88 56.86 6.27
C CYS A 454 -27.57 57.67 5.00
N THR A 455 -27.52 57.04 3.83
CA THR A 455 -27.38 57.74 2.55
C THR A 455 -28.52 58.73 2.35
N GLU A 456 -29.76 58.29 2.58
CA GLU A 456 -30.95 59.15 2.54
C GLU A 456 -30.86 60.29 3.57
N LEU A 457 -30.44 59.99 4.80
CA LEU A 457 -30.25 61.01 5.83
C LEU A 457 -29.25 62.10 5.42
N ILE A 458 -28.09 61.71 4.88
CA ILE A 458 -27.03 62.64 4.44
C ILE A 458 -27.55 63.54 3.31
N GLN A 459 -28.18 62.95 2.28
CA GLN A 459 -28.73 63.71 1.15
C GLN A 459 -29.81 64.71 1.60
N LYS A 460 -30.70 64.30 2.51
CA LYS A 460 -31.76 65.18 3.04
C LYS A 460 -31.19 66.30 3.92
N LYS A 461 -30.14 66.03 4.71
CA LYS A 461 -29.42 67.07 5.48
C LYS A 461 -28.75 68.10 4.57
N GLU A 462 -28.16 67.68 3.46
CA GLU A 462 -27.56 68.61 2.49
C GLU A 462 -28.61 69.53 1.86
N LEU A 463 -29.74 68.95 1.45
CA LEU A 463 -30.88 69.70 0.92
C LEU A 463 -31.43 70.72 1.94
N LEU A 464 -31.47 70.36 3.23
CA LEU A 464 -31.88 71.28 4.30
C LEU A 464 -30.83 72.39 4.51
N THR A 465 -29.55 72.06 4.49
CA THR A 465 -28.45 73.04 4.63
C THR A 465 -28.46 74.06 3.49
N GLN A 466 -28.73 73.61 2.26
CA GLN A 466 -28.92 74.48 1.10
C GLN A 466 -30.20 75.32 1.22
N ALA A 467 -31.33 74.74 1.64
CA ALA A 467 -32.58 75.47 1.84
C ALA A 467 -32.47 76.56 2.93
N ILE A 468 -31.59 76.37 3.92
CA ILE A 468 -31.29 77.35 4.98
C ILE A 468 -30.35 78.46 4.46
N ASN A 469 -29.36 78.12 3.63
CA ASN A 469 -28.30 79.05 3.20
C ASN A 469 -28.65 79.86 1.94
N ASP A 470 -29.39 79.29 0.99
CA ASP A 470 -29.83 79.96 -0.24
C ASP A 470 -31.14 79.34 -0.77
N TYR A 471 -32.27 79.86 -0.26
CA TYR A 471 -33.60 79.39 -0.62
C TYR A 471 -33.92 79.56 -2.12
N ASN A 472 -33.32 80.56 -2.79
CA ASN A 472 -33.56 80.79 -4.22
C ASN A 472 -32.85 79.75 -5.10
N LEU A 473 -31.65 79.30 -4.70
CA LEU A 473 -30.93 78.20 -5.37
C LEU A 473 -31.65 76.85 -5.16
N PHE A 474 -32.19 76.62 -3.96
CA PHE A 474 -33.05 75.46 -3.68
C PHE A 474 -34.34 75.46 -4.53
N GLU A 475 -35.01 76.61 -4.68
CA GLU A 475 -36.16 76.73 -5.59
C GLU A 475 -35.77 76.58 -7.06
N SER A 476 -34.60 77.06 -7.51
CA SER A 476 -34.17 76.90 -8.90
C SER A 476 -33.86 75.44 -9.24
N GLN A 477 -33.24 74.70 -8.33
CA GLN A 477 -32.98 73.26 -8.50
C GLN A 477 -34.27 72.43 -8.44
N LYS A 478 -35.22 72.74 -7.53
CA LYS A 478 -36.54 72.11 -7.57
C LYS A 478 -37.30 72.41 -8.85
N LYS A 479 -37.10 73.59 -9.45
CA LYS A 479 -37.67 73.95 -10.76
C LYS A 479 -37.05 73.15 -11.91
N GLU A 480 -35.76 72.84 -11.86
CA GLU A 480 -35.13 71.92 -12.82
C GLU A 480 -35.59 70.49 -12.63
N VAL A 481 -35.60 69.97 -11.39
CA VAL A 481 -36.11 68.61 -11.10
C VAL A 481 -37.59 68.44 -11.52
N ALA A 482 -38.42 69.47 -11.33
CA ALA A 482 -39.80 69.48 -11.81
C ALA A 482 -39.89 69.44 -13.34
N LYS A 483 -38.99 70.14 -14.04
CA LYS A 483 -38.91 70.11 -15.51
C LYS A 483 -38.41 68.76 -16.00
N ASP A 484 -37.38 68.18 -15.39
CA ASP A 484 -36.81 66.90 -15.79
C ASP A 484 -37.82 65.76 -15.60
N CYS A 485 -38.56 65.77 -14.48
CA CYS A 485 -39.64 64.82 -14.26
C CYS A 485 -40.77 64.98 -15.30
N LEU A 486 -41.15 66.22 -15.65
CA LEU A 486 -42.17 66.43 -16.69
C LEU A 486 -41.66 65.94 -18.06
N ILE A 487 -40.40 66.22 -18.40
CA ILE A 487 -39.75 65.77 -19.65
C ILE A 487 -39.70 64.23 -19.71
N PHE A 488 -39.39 63.56 -18.60
CA PHE A 488 -39.46 62.10 -18.49
C PHE A 488 -40.87 61.59 -18.85
N ILE A 489 -41.89 62.12 -18.17
CA ILE A 489 -43.27 61.67 -18.32
C ILE A 489 -43.77 61.94 -19.74
N GLU A 490 -43.46 63.13 -20.29
CA GLU A 490 -43.83 63.50 -21.67
C GLU A 490 -43.21 62.56 -22.71
N LYS A 491 -41.93 62.23 -22.60
CA LYS A 491 -41.26 61.28 -23.51
C LYS A 491 -41.85 59.88 -23.44
N ILE A 492 -42.22 59.43 -22.23
CA ILE A 492 -42.81 58.12 -22.05
C ILE A 492 -44.23 58.07 -22.62
N PHE A 493 -45.08 59.06 -22.37
CA PHE A 493 -46.43 59.13 -22.96
C PHE A 493 -46.45 59.36 -24.48
N GLN A 494 -45.34 59.79 -25.09
CA GLN A 494 -45.20 59.82 -26.55
C GLN A 494 -45.04 58.43 -27.17
N THR A 495 -44.65 57.44 -26.37
CA THR A 495 -44.26 56.10 -26.83
C THR A 495 -45.15 54.99 -26.28
N GLU A 496 -45.69 55.19 -25.07
CA GLU A 496 -46.50 54.22 -24.33
C GLU A 496 -47.83 54.82 -23.91
N ASN A 497 -48.89 54.01 -23.84
CA ASN A 497 -50.24 54.47 -23.52
C ASN A 497 -50.73 53.92 -22.18
N PHE A 498 -50.57 54.69 -21.13
CA PHE A 498 -51.09 54.36 -19.80
C PHE A 498 -52.48 54.95 -19.61
N TYR A 499 -53.52 54.18 -19.95
CA TYR A 499 -54.92 54.63 -19.88
C TYR A 499 -55.29 55.20 -18.49
N GLU A 500 -54.84 54.54 -17.42
CA GLU A 500 -55.14 54.92 -16.04
C GLU A 500 -54.37 56.17 -15.56
N LEU A 501 -53.17 56.42 -16.11
CA LEU A 501 -52.32 57.55 -15.71
C LEU A 501 -52.51 58.78 -16.60
N LYS A 502 -53.21 58.63 -17.74
CA LYS A 502 -53.42 59.70 -18.72
C LYS A 502 -54.12 60.91 -18.12
N ILE A 503 -55.15 60.68 -17.29
CA ILE A 503 -55.90 61.77 -16.63
C ILE A 503 -54.98 62.51 -15.64
N GLU A 504 -54.25 61.76 -14.79
CA GLU A 504 -53.31 62.35 -13.82
C GLU A 504 -52.18 63.15 -14.50
N TYR A 505 -51.71 62.69 -15.66
CA TYR A 505 -50.70 63.37 -16.46
C TYR A 505 -51.23 64.64 -17.14
N GLU A 506 -52.40 64.62 -17.78
CA GLU A 506 -52.98 65.83 -18.39
C GLU A 506 -53.26 66.89 -17.31
N GLU A 507 -53.75 66.49 -16.13
CA GLU A 507 -53.89 67.39 -14.98
C GLU A 507 -52.55 67.99 -14.52
N LEU A 508 -51.47 67.19 -14.51
CA LEU A 508 -50.13 67.67 -14.18
C LEU A 508 -49.62 68.65 -15.24
N LYS A 509 -49.85 68.36 -16.53
CA LYS A 509 -49.40 69.17 -17.66
C LYS A 509 -50.12 70.52 -17.76
N GLU A 510 -51.42 70.56 -17.45
CA GLU A 510 -52.20 71.80 -17.41
C GLU A 510 -51.84 72.68 -16.19
N SER A 511 -51.27 72.11 -15.14
CA SER A 511 -50.85 72.86 -13.96
C SER A 511 -49.57 73.68 -14.23
N GLN A 512 -49.67 75.01 -14.24
CA GLN A 512 -48.50 75.88 -14.41
C GLN A 512 -47.58 75.82 -13.18
N ILE A 513 -46.27 75.68 -13.38
CA ILE A 513 -45.28 75.67 -12.27
C ILE A 513 -45.15 77.08 -11.67
N THR A 514 -45.84 77.34 -10.56
CA THR A 514 -45.75 78.59 -9.77
C THR A 514 -44.95 78.37 -8.47
N LYS A 515 -44.57 79.47 -7.80
CA LYS A 515 -43.88 79.38 -6.49
C LYS A 515 -44.76 78.76 -5.41
N GLU A 516 -46.09 78.97 -5.46
CA GLU A 516 -46.98 78.39 -4.46
C GLU A 516 -47.15 76.87 -4.63
N ASN A 517 -47.29 76.35 -5.86
CA ASN A 517 -47.66 74.96 -6.13
C ASN A 517 -46.49 74.00 -6.45
N MET A 518 -45.25 74.49 -6.56
CA MET A 518 -44.07 73.70 -6.96
C MET A 518 -43.84 72.42 -6.13
N GLY A 519 -44.09 72.46 -4.82
CA GLY A 519 -43.91 71.27 -3.96
C GLY A 519 -44.89 70.15 -4.29
N GLU A 520 -46.16 70.50 -4.47
CA GLU A 520 -47.23 69.58 -4.83
C GLU A 520 -47.07 69.07 -6.27
N PHE A 521 -46.62 69.93 -7.18
CA PHE A 521 -46.27 69.57 -8.56
C PHE A 521 -45.18 68.49 -8.61
N VAL A 522 -44.06 68.68 -7.87
CA VAL A 522 -42.96 67.69 -7.84
C VAL A 522 -43.43 66.36 -7.23
N ILE A 523 -44.25 66.39 -6.18
CA ILE A 523 -44.80 65.17 -5.57
C ILE A 523 -45.70 64.42 -6.56
N LYS A 524 -46.62 65.12 -7.22
CA LYS A 524 -47.54 64.53 -8.20
C LYS A 524 -46.79 64.00 -9.43
N CYS A 525 -45.79 64.75 -9.92
CA CYS A 525 -44.91 64.33 -10.99
C CYS A 525 -44.13 63.05 -10.64
N ASN A 526 -43.43 63.02 -9.50
CA ASN A 526 -42.68 61.86 -9.06
C ASN A 526 -43.59 60.64 -8.84
N SER A 527 -44.80 60.85 -8.29
CA SER A 527 -45.80 59.78 -8.15
C SER A 527 -46.19 59.17 -9.49
N ILE A 528 -46.46 60.00 -10.51
CA ILE A 528 -46.79 59.52 -11.87
C ILE A 528 -45.58 58.80 -12.48
N GLN A 529 -44.37 59.37 -12.34
CA GLN A 529 -43.13 58.75 -12.80
C GLN A 529 -42.88 57.38 -12.17
N GLU A 530 -43.10 57.21 -10.86
CA GLU A 530 -42.96 55.93 -10.16
C GLU A 530 -44.01 54.91 -10.61
N LYS A 531 -45.27 55.31 -10.80
CA LYS A 531 -46.33 54.44 -11.34
C LYS A 531 -46.00 53.97 -12.76
N ILE A 532 -45.50 54.88 -13.61
CA ILE A 532 -45.05 54.58 -14.97
C ILE A 532 -43.89 53.60 -14.97
N LYS A 533 -42.83 53.87 -14.18
CA LYS A 533 -41.66 52.98 -14.07
C LYS A 533 -42.06 51.59 -13.59
N LYS A 534 -42.98 51.52 -12.62
CA LYS A 534 -43.51 50.25 -12.12
C LYS A 534 -44.23 49.48 -13.23
N GLN A 535 -45.18 50.11 -13.94
CA GLN A 535 -45.90 49.46 -15.03
C GLN A 535 -44.96 49.01 -16.17
N LEU A 536 -44.00 49.85 -16.57
CA LEU A 536 -43.02 49.50 -17.60
C LEU A 536 -42.05 48.39 -17.16
N SER A 537 -41.66 48.37 -15.88
CA SER A 537 -40.85 47.28 -15.34
C SER A 537 -41.60 45.95 -15.28
N GLU A 538 -42.93 45.99 -15.23
CA GLU A 538 -43.79 44.80 -15.21
C GLU A 538 -44.07 44.25 -16.61
N GLU A 539 -43.94 45.08 -17.65
CA GLU A 539 -44.11 44.69 -19.05
C GLU A 539 -43.06 43.66 -19.51
N ASN A 540 -43.54 42.67 -20.27
CA ASN A 540 -42.73 41.52 -20.67
C ASN A 540 -41.54 41.90 -21.57
N ILE A 541 -41.72 42.89 -22.46
CA ILE A 541 -40.68 43.28 -23.41
C ILE A 541 -39.47 43.91 -22.70
N TYR A 542 -39.70 44.77 -21.70
CA TYR A 542 -38.65 45.40 -20.92
C TYR A 542 -37.94 44.38 -20.02
N LYS A 543 -38.67 43.47 -19.38
CA LYS A 543 -38.07 42.34 -18.64
C LYS A 543 -37.15 41.50 -19.53
N LYS A 544 -37.57 41.20 -20.75
CA LYS A 544 -36.75 40.47 -21.73
C LYS A 544 -35.50 41.24 -22.14
N ILE A 545 -35.62 42.53 -22.46
CA ILE A 545 -34.47 43.38 -22.82
C ILE A 545 -33.42 43.36 -21.70
N LEU A 546 -33.85 43.51 -20.44
CA LEU A 546 -32.94 43.47 -19.30
C LEU A 546 -32.31 42.08 -19.13
N ALA A 547 -33.11 41.01 -19.25
CA ALA A 547 -32.63 39.65 -19.16
C ALA A 547 -31.57 39.33 -20.24
N GLU A 548 -31.84 39.66 -21.50
CA GLU A 548 -30.92 39.41 -22.63
C GLU A 548 -29.62 40.21 -22.53
N TYR A 549 -29.67 41.45 -22.03
CA TYR A 549 -28.46 42.24 -21.79
C TYR A 549 -27.60 41.65 -20.66
N LEU A 550 -28.23 41.26 -19.55
CA LEU A 550 -27.53 40.59 -18.44
C LEU A 550 -26.97 39.24 -18.85
N GLU A 551 -27.73 38.47 -19.64
CA GLU A 551 -27.29 37.19 -20.18
C GLU A 551 -26.13 37.36 -21.16
N SER A 552 -26.16 38.38 -22.02
CA SER A 552 -25.04 38.74 -22.90
C SER A 552 -23.76 39.06 -22.11
N LYS A 553 -23.86 39.84 -21.02
CA LYS A 553 -22.72 40.11 -20.12
C LYS A 553 -22.19 38.84 -19.46
N ASN A 554 -23.09 37.98 -18.97
CA ASN A 554 -22.72 36.73 -18.33
C ASN A 554 -22.03 35.77 -19.32
N ASN A 555 -22.56 35.67 -20.53
CA ASN A 555 -22.00 34.86 -21.60
C ASN A 555 -20.65 35.42 -22.08
N LEU A 556 -20.46 36.75 -22.13
CA LEU A 556 -19.15 37.35 -22.39
C LEU A 556 -18.13 36.94 -21.31
N ASN A 557 -18.51 36.95 -20.03
CA ASN A 557 -17.64 36.50 -18.93
C ASN A 557 -17.29 35.01 -19.05
N LYS A 558 -18.24 34.16 -19.48
CA LYS A 558 -17.95 32.74 -19.77
C LYS A 558 -16.93 32.59 -20.90
N LEU A 559 -17.07 33.38 -21.98
CA LEU A 559 -16.13 33.37 -23.10
C LEU A 559 -14.73 33.85 -22.68
N GLN A 560 -14.63 34.85 -21.80
CA GLN A 560 -13.36 35.30 -21.23
C GLN A 560 -12.68 34.20 -20.39
N LYS A 561 -13.44 33.39 -19.64
CA LYS A 561 -12.91 32.21 -18.96
C LYS A 561 -12.34 31.21 -19.96
N ILE A 562 -13.04 30.90 -21.05
CA ILE A 562 -12.55 30.01 -22.11
C ILE A 562 -11.25 30.54 -22.73
N TYR A 563 -11.15 31.85 -22.99
CA TYR A 563 -9.91 32.47 -23.46
C TYR A 563 -8.74 32.27 -22.48
N PHE A 564 -8.96 32.45 -21.18
CA PHE A 564 -7.93 32.25 -20.17
C PHE A 564 -7.34 30.82 -20.19
N TYR A 565 -8.18 29.81 -20.45
CA TYR A 565 -7.72 28.41 -20.53
C TYR A 565 -7.10 28.04 -21.89
N SER A 566 -7.59 28.62 -22.99
CA SER A 566 -7.15 28.28 -24.35
C SER A 566 -5.98 29.12 -24.88
N ASN A 567 -5.78 30.31 -24.33
CA ASN A 567 -4.79 31.31 -24.76
C ASN A 567 -4.82 31.60 -26.29
N ASN A 568 -6.00 31.52 -26.91
CA ASN A 568 -6.17 31.68 -28.35
C ASN A 568 -6.47 33.16 -28.71
N ASN A 569 -5.52 33.81 -29.39
CA ASN A 569 -5.64 35.22 -29.81
C ASN A 569 -6.85 35.52 -30.72
N LYS A 570 -7.39 34.51 -31.41
CA LYS A 570 -8.61 34.66 -32.22
C LYS A 570 -9.84 34.91 -31.33
N ILE A 571 -9.91 34.25 -30.18
CA ILE A 571 -10.98 34.43 -29.19
C ILE A 571 -10.90 35.82 -28.56
N LEU A 572 -9.68 36.29 -28.23
CA LEU A 572 -9.50 37.65 -27.71
C LEU A 572 -10.06 38.71 -28.66
N THR A 573 -9.87 38.52 -29.96
CA THR A 573 -10.41 39.44 -30.98
C THR A 573 -11.94 39.43 -30.99
N GLN A 574 -12.58 38.27 -30.84
CA GLN A 574 -14.03 38.14 -30.75
C GLN A 574 -14.58 38.70 -29.44
N ILE A 575 -13.92 38.44 -28.30
CA ILE A 575 -14.26 39.02 -26.99
C ILE A 575 -14.26 40.55 -27.09
N ASN A 576 -13.19 41.15 -27.62
CA ASN A 576 -13.11 42.60 -27.77
C ASN A 576 -14.22 43.15 -28.69
N SER A 577 -14.60 42.39 -29.72
CA SER A 577 -15.71 42.75 -30.61
C SER A 577 -17.05 42.71 -29.86
N PHE A 578 -17.34 41.63 -29.13
CA PHE A 578 -18.58 41.49 -28.36
C PHE A 578 -18.65 42.51 -27.22
N GLU A 579 -17.56 42.74 -26.51
CA GLU A 579 -17.45 43.76 -25.48
C GLU A 579 -17.76 45.15 -26.04
N LYS A 580 -17.20 45.49 -27.22
CA LYS A 580 -17.51 46.75 -27.89
C LYS A 580 -19.00 46.85 -28.27
N THR A 581 -19.62 45.76 -28.70
CA THR A 581 -21.06 45.73 -29.02
C THR A 581 -21.91 45.86 -27.75
N ILE A 582 -21.58 45.16 -26.66
CA ILE A 582 -22.28 45.30 -25.36
C ILE A 582 -22.17 46.74 -24.85
N ASN A 583 -20.97 47.31 -24.88
CA ASN A 583 -20.73 48.68 -24.43
C ASN A 583 -21.47 49.71 -25.28
N SER A 584 -21.80 49.39 -26.55
CA SER A 584 -22.64 50.27 -27.38
C SER A 584 -24.10 50.32 -26.92
N PHE A 585 -24.55 49.33 -26.15
CA PHE A 585 -25.88 49.31 -25.54
C PHE A 585 -25.94 49.99 -24.18
N ASP A 586 -24.80 50.27 -23.54
CA ASP A 586 -24.74 50.90 -22.21
C ASP A 586 -25.48 52.23 -22.15
N GLU A 587 -25.71 52.93 -23.28
CA GLU A 587 -26.52 54.15 -23.27
C GLU A 587 -27.99 53.93 -22.86
N TYR A 588 -28.48 52.70 -22.95
CA TYR A 588 -29.84 52.26 -22.59
C TYR A 588 -29.92 51.66 -21.19
N PHE A 589 -28.77 51.40 -20.55
CA PHE A 589 -28.70 50.74 -19.25
C PHE A 589 -27.91 51.59 -18.26
N PHE A 590 -28.34 51.61 -17.00
CA PHE A 590 -27.59 52.23 -15.92
C PHE A 590 -27.51 51.28 -14.74
N GLU A 591 -26.31 50.82 -14.39
CA GLU A 591 -26.09 49.88 -13.27
C GLU A 591 -27.07 48.69 -13.32
N ASP A 592 -27.18 48.08 -14.50
CA ASP A 592 -28.07 46.94 -14.77
C ASP A 592 -29.58 47.24 -14.60
N ASN A 593 -29.98 48.51 -14.75
CA ASN A 593 -31.38 48.92 -14.86
C ASN A 593 -31.66 49.59 -16.22
N LEU A 594 -32.92 49.52 -16.67
CA LEU A 594 -33.37 50.10 -17.94
C LEU A 594 -33.54 51.62 -17.84
N ILE A 595 -33.07 52.35 -18.85
CA ILE A 595 -33.36 53.76 -19.03
C ILE A 595 -34.58 53.87 -19.97
N PHE A 596 -35.78 53.76 -19.41
CA PHE A 596 -37.05 53.68 -20.16
C PHE A 596 -37.21 54.77 -21.23
N GLU A 597 -36.81 56.01 -20.91
CA GLU A 597 -36.93 57.18 -21.81
C GLU A 597 -36.19 57.04 -23.14
N LYS A 598 -35.13 56.22 -23.17
CA LYS A 598 -34.30 56.00 -24.37
C LYS A 598 -34.72 54.75 -25.13
N ILE A 599 -35.39 53.82 -24.45
CA ILE A 599 -35.74 52.50 -24.99
C ILE A 599 -37.11 52.54 -25.69
N GLY A 600 -38.07 53.35 -25.23
CA GLY A 600 -39.46 53.35 -25.71
C GLY A 600 -39.64 53.21 -27.23
N LEU A 601 -38.94 54.04 -28.02
CA LEU A 601 -39.03 54.04 -29.49
C LEU A 601 -38.29 52.90 -30.21
N ILE A 602 -37.37 52.22 -29.53
CA ILE A 602 -36.46 51.23 -30.13
C ILE A 602 -36.54 49.85 -29.45
N LYS A 603 -37.46 49.66 -28.50
CA LYS A 603 -37.53 48.48 -27.62
C LYS A 603 -37.52 47.16 -28.39
N GLU A 604 -38.28 47.07 -29.48
CA GLU A 604 -38.30 45.87 -30.33
C GLU A 604 -36.97 45.65 -31.05
N THR A 605 -36.40 46.69 -31.65
CA THR A 605 -35.10 46.61 -32.35
C THR A 605 -33.93 46.36 -31.39
N LEU A 606 -33.98 46.89 -30.18
CA LEU A 606 -32.98 46.67 -29.15
C LEU A 606 -33.03 45.22 -28.65
N LEU A 607 -34.23 44.68 -28.42
CA LEU A 607 -34.40 43.28 -28.06
C LEU A 607 -33.85 42.36 -29.14
N GLU A 608 -34.22 42.56 -30.41
CA GLU A 608 -33.72 41.75 -31.54
C GLU A 608 -32.19 41.78 -31.65
N LYS A 609 -31.57 42.95 -31.45
CA LYS A 609 -30.10 43.09 -31.45
C LYS A 609 -29.43 42.39 -30.27
N LEU A 610 -30.04 42.43 -29.08
CA LEU A 610 -29.54 41.75 -27.89
C LEU A 610 -29.69 40.23 -28.02
N GLU A 611 -30.83 39.73 -28.49
CA GLU A 611 -31.06 38.31 -28.79
C GLU A 611 -30.02 37.83 -29.82
N THR A 612 -29.83 38.57 -30.92
CA THR A 612 -28.81 38.26 -31.94
C THR A 612 -27.39 38.25 -31.38
N LEU A 613 -27.05 39.22 -30.52
CA LEU A 613 -25.75 39.25 -29.85
C LEU A 613 -25.56 38.03 -28.96
N ASN A 614 -26.56 37.71 -28.16
CA ASN A 614 -26.52 36.62 -27.19
C ASN A 614 -26.42 35.25 -27.90
N GLU A 615 -27.14 35.06 -29.00
CA GLU A 615 -26.99 33.90 -29.90
C GLU A 615 -25.56 33.78 -30.44
N ASN A 616 -24.97 34.88 -30.90
CA ASN A 616 -23.60 34.88 -31.44
C ASN A 616 -22.55 34.59 -30.37
N ILE A 617 -22.69 35.15 -29.17
CA ILE A 617 -21.79 34.85 -28.04
C ILE A 617 -21.94 33.38 -27.65
N SER A 618 -23.18 32.88 -27.50
CA SER A 618 -23.48 31.49 -27.14
C SER A 618 -22.94 30.49 -28.15
N LYS A 619 -23.05 30.80 -29.45
CA LYS A 619 -22.46 30.00 -30.52
C LYS A 619 -20.93 29.96 -30.41
N THR A 620 -20.31 31.11 -30.12
CA THR A 620 -18.86 31.21 -29.94
C THR A 620 -18.37 30.45 -28.71
N ILE A 621 -19.10 30.51 -27.59
CA ILE A 621 -18.83 29.72 -26.38
C ILE A 621 -18.82 28.23 -26.71
N LEU A 622 -19.83 27.74 -27.45
CA LEU A 622 -19.93 26.34 -27.84
C LEU A 622 -18.75 25.92 -28.73
N GLU A 623 -18.48 26.69 -29.79
CA GLU A 623 -17.39 26.42 -30.73
C GLU A 623 -16.03 26.39 -30.01
N GLU A 624 -15.75 27.36 -29.15
CA GLU A 624 -14.45 27.43 -28.46
C GLU A 624 -14.32 26.43 -27.31
N THR A 625 -15.43 26.05 -26.67
CA THR A 625 -15.45 24.92 -25.72
C THR A 625 -15.10 23.62 -26.44
N ILE A 626 -15.71 23.36 -27.60
CA ILE A 626 -15.40 22.19 -28.43
C ILE A 626 -13.93 22.22 -28.85
N ASN A 627 -13.43 23.33 -29.39
CA ASN A 627 -12.03 23.47 -29.81
C ASN A 627 -11.06 23.21 -28.64
N TYR A 628 -11.35 23.75 -27.46
CA TYR A 628 -10.55 23.52 -26.26
C TYR A 628 -10.53 22.04 -25.88
N VAL A 629 -11.71 21.41 -25.84
CA VAL A 629 -11.85 20.01 -25.45
C VAL A 629 -11.13 19.12 -26.46
N GLU A 630 -11.35 19.32 -27.77
CA GLU A 630 -10.65 18.61 -28.85
C GLU A 630 -9.12 18.72 -28.73
N ALA A 631 -8.61 19.91 -28.46
CA ALA A 631 -7.18 20.16 -28.31
C ALA A 631 -6.57 19.45 -27.09
N ASN A 632 -7.38 19.12 -26.09
CA ASN A 632 -6.94 18.54 -24.81
C ASN A 632 -7.37 17.08 -24.61
N ILE A 633 -7.93 16.42 -25.62
CA ILE A 633 -8.25 14.99 -25.55
C ILE A 633 -6.96 14.20 -25.34
N GLN A 634 -6.90 13.44 -24.24
CA GLN A 634 -5.80 12.51 -24.00
C GLN A 634 -6.21 11.11 -24.40
N ILE A 635 -5.46 10.50 -25.32
CA ILE A 635 -5.63 9.08 -25.66
C ILE A 635 -4.53 8.32 -24.94
N LYS A 636 -4.90 7.58 -23.89
CA LYS A 636 -4.02 6.67 -23.18
C LYS A 636 -4.18 5.28 -23.77
N LYS A 637 -3.16 4.81 -24.48
CA LYS A 637 -3.10 3.41 -24.90
C LYS A 637 -2.59 2.57 -23.74
N ILE A 638 -3.38 1.60 -23.28
CA ILE A 638 -2.91 0.55 -22.39
C ILE A 638 -2.32 -0.54 -23.28
N ASN A 639 -1.01 -0.50 -23.48
CA ASN A 639 -0.23 -1.60 -24.08
C ASN A 639 0.41 -2.41 -22.94
N GLU A 640 0.52 -3.73 -22.93
CA GLU A 640 0.07 -4.82 -23.80
C GLU A 640 -0.12 -5.99 -22.83
N SER A 641 -1.33 -6.56 -22.75
CA SER A 641 -1.44 -7.93 -22.24
C SER A 641 -0.61 -8.84 -23.14
N ILE A 642 -0.03 -9.88 -22.55
CA ILE A 642 0.71 -10.92 -23.27
C ILE A 642 -0.11 -11.33 -24.52
N ILE A 643 0.46 -11.12 -25.71
CA ILE A 643 -0.24 -11.40 -26.96
C ILE A 643 -0.35 -12.91 -27.13
N LEU A 644 -1.59 -13.40 -27.22
CA LEU A 644 -1.90 -14.80 -27.51
C LEU A 644 -1.97 -14.98 -29.02
N LEU A 645 -1.09 -15.82 -29.56
CA LEU A 645 -1.10 -16.16 -30.99
C LEU A 645 -2.38 -16.93 -31.36
N ASN A 646 -2.91 -16.65 -32.55
CA ASN A 646 -4.16 -17.20 -33.08
C ASN A 646 -5.45 -16.86 -32.30
N GLU A 647 -5.38 -15.94 -31.32
CA GLU A 647 -6.54 -15.42 -30.60
C GLU A 647 -6.71 -13.92 -30.90
N PRO A 648 -7.94 -13.37 -30.89
CA PRO A 648 -8.17 -11.93 -31.00
C PRO A 648 -7.65 -11.24 -29.74
N ASN A 649 -6.67 -10.35 -29.90
CA ASN A 649 -6.10 -9.57 -28.80
C ASN A 649 -6.70 -8.17 -28.81
N TYR A 650 -7.34 -7.78 -27.71
CA TYR A 650 -7.93 -6.47 -27.55
C TYR A 650 -6.95 -5.55 -26.81
N SER A 651 -6.51 -4.49 -27.47
CA SER A 651 -5.77 -3.40 -26.83
C SER A 651 -6.73 -2.32 -26.34
N GLU A 652 -6.66 -1.96 -25.07
CA GLU A 652 -7.56 -0.96 -24.49
C GLU A 652 -7.00 0.44 -24.77
N ASN A 653 -7.78 1.26 -25.48
CA ASN A 653 -7.56 2.69 -25.66
C ASN A 653 -8.52 3.44 -24.73
N ILE A 654 -7.98 4.17 -23.75
CA ILE A 654 -8.75 5.06 -22.90
C ILE A 654 -8.68 6.47 -23.49
N ILE A 655 -9.82 7.01 -23.88
CA ILE A 655 -9.98 8.41 -24.25
C ILE A 655 -10.43 9.17 -23.01
N VAL A 656 -9.63 10.14 -22.59
CA VAL A 656 -9.95 11.07 -21.52
C VAL A 656 -10.32 12.41 -22.12
N ILE A 657 -11.51 12.89 -21.79
CA ILE A 657 -12.06 14.16 -22.23
C ILE A 657 -12.23 15.01 -20.97
N GLU A 658 -11.66 16.22 -20.97
CA GLU A 658 -11.78 17.14 -19.83
C GLU A 658 -12.52 18.40 -20.29
N ASN A 659 -13.68 18.65 -19.68
CA ASN A 659 -14.48 19.85 -19.86
C ASN A 659 -14.49 20.68 -18.55
N PRO A 660 -13.63 21.69 -18.40
CA PRO A 660 -13.56 22.50 -17.18
C PRO A 660 -14.72 23.52 -17.05
N PHE A 661 -15.56 23.67 -18.07
CA PHE A 661 -16.52 24.76 -18.19
C PHE A 661 -17.90 24.40 -17.61
N GLU A 662 -18.87 24.13 -18.48
CA GLU A 662 -20.26 23.79 -18.14
C GLU A 662 -20.73 22.57 -18.92
N GLU A 663 -21.73 21.88 -18.38
CA GLU A 663 -22.32 20.70 -19.02
C GLU A 663 -23.05 21.07 -20.30
N ILE A 664 -22.72 20.38 -21.39
CA ILE A 664 -23.34 20.57 -22.69
C ILE A 664 -24.20 19.35 -23.00
N ASN A 665 -25.52 19.51 -22.87
CA ASN A 665 -26.50 18.47 -23.16
C ASN A 665 -26.98 18.56 -24.61
N LYS A 666 -26.04 18.48 -25.55
CA LYS A 666 -26.27 18.48 -27.00
C LYS A 666 -25.31 17.51 -27.67
N GLU A 667 -25.73 16.98 -28.82
CA GLU A 667 -24.88 16.15 -29.66
C GLU A 667 -23.68 16.96 -30.18
N ILE A 668 -22.47 16.50 -29.89
CA ILE A 668 -21.22 17.11 -30.37
C ILE A 668 -20.31 16.04 -30.99
N TYR A 669 -19.49 16.50 -31.92
CA TYR A 669 -18.50 15.69 -32.61
C TYR A 669 -17.12 16.21 -32.26
N LEU A 670 -16.28 15.35 -31.69
CA LEU A 670 -14.90 15.68 -31.37
C LEU A 670 -13.96 14.94 -32.31
N LYS A 671 -13.06 15.68 -32.97
CA LYS A 671 -12.02 15.10 -33.80
C LYS A 671 -10.85 14.62 -32.94
N ILE A 672 -10.50 13.35 -33.09
CA ILE A 672 -9.33 12.75 -32.45
C ILE A 672 -8.17 12.59 -33.43
N ASN A 673 -6.94 12.70 -32.94
CA ASN A 673 -5.75 12.66 -33.79
C ASN A 673 -5.33 11.25 -34.23
N LYS A 674 -6.14 10.21 -33.94
CA LYS A 674 -5.81 8.81 -34.23
C LYS A 674 -7.03 8.10 -34.82
N LYS A 675 -6.80 7.25 -35.84
CA LYS A 675 -7.83 6.34 -36.34
C LYS A 675 -7.98 5.16 -35.39
N ILE A 676 -9.18 5.00 -34.86
CA ILE A 676 -9.58 3.93 -33.95
C ILE A 676 -10.85 3.32 -34.55
N ASP A 677 -10.80 2.04 -34.91
CA ASP A 677 -11.87 1.36 -35.64
C ASP A 677 -12.61 0.37 -34.73
N LEU A 678 -13.29 0.76 -33.63
CA LEU A 678 -13.86 -0.25 -32.70
C LEU A 678 -15.13 0.06 -31.88
N PHE A 679 -15.70 -1.05 -31.39
CA PHE A 679 -16.98 -1.30 -30.72
C PHE A 679 -16.98 -1.03 -29.19
N ALA A 680 -18.14 -0.54 -28.73
CA ALA A 680 -18.72 -0.49 -27.38
C ALA A 680 -18.01 0.34 -26.28
N THR A 681 -18.66 1.45 -25.92
CA THR A 681 -18.40 2.28 -24.72
C THR A 681 -19.37 1.90 -23.59
N LYS A 682 -18.97 2.13 -22.33
CA LYS A 682 -19.81 1.97 -21.11
C LYS A 682 -20.29 3.32 -20.54
N ASP A 683 -20.16 4.40 -21.29
CA ASP A 683 -20.44 5.77 -20.83
C ASP A 683 -21.69 6.30 -21.55
N ASP A 684 -22.67 6.75 -20.78
CA ASP A 684 -23.97 7.24 -21.27
C ASP A 684 -23.84 8.48 -22.17
N CYS A 685 -22.75 9.24 -22.04
CA CYS A 685 -22.49 10.42 -22.86
C CYS A 685 -21.74 10.11 -24.17
N VAL A 686 -21.13 8.93 -24.32
CA VAL A 686 -20.30 8.60 -25.49
C VAL A 686 -20.99 7.53 -26.34
N ASP A 687 -21.51 7.95 -27.49
CA ASP A 687 -22.34 7.11 -28.36
C ASP A 687 -21.49 6.21 -29.27
N SER A 688 -20.57 6.81 -30.04
CA SER A 688 -19.75 6.05 -31.01
C SER A 688 -18.47 6.77 -31.42
N ILE A 689 -17.54 6.02 -32.02
CA ILE A 689 -16.35 6.56 -32.68
C ILE A 689 -16.24 6.02 -34.10
N GLN A 690 -16.14 6.90 -35.11
CA GLN A 690 -16.01 6.51 -36.52
C GLN A 690 -15.02 7.45 -37.22
N ASN A 691 -14.02 6.90 -37.92
CA ASN A 691 -13.08 7.67 -38.74
C ASN A 691 -12.51 8.92 -38.04
N ASN A 692 -12.03 8.76 -36.81
CA ASN A 692 -11.47 9.81 -35.96
C ASN A 692 -12.49 10.82 -35.40
N LEU A 693 -13.79 10.59 -35.56
CA LEU A 693 -14.83 11.42 -34.98
C LEU A 693 -15.47 10.68 -33.81
N LEU A 694 -15.37 11.27 -32.63
CA LEU A 694 -16.04 10.83 -31.43
C LEU A 694 -17.38 11.54 -31.31
N LYS A 695 -18.47 10.78 -31.36
CA LYS A 695 -19.83 11.29 -31.19
C LYS A 695 -20.21 11.23 -29.70
N LEU A 696 -20.52 12.38 -29.14
CA LEU A 696 -20.98 12.53 -27.76
C LEU A 696 -22.42 13.03 -27.75
N ASN A 697 -23.28 12.41 -26.95
CA ASN A 697 -24.65 12.88 -26.71
C ASN A 697 -24.70 14.01 -25.67
N CYS A 698 -23.70 14.03 -24.79
CA CYS A 698 -23.49 15.07 -23.79
C CYS A 698 -21.99 15.26 -23.52
N LEU A 699 -21.62 16.44 -23.04
CA LEU A 699 -20.29 16.73 -22.51
C LEU A 699 -20.42 17.23 -21.08
N PRO A 700 -20.35 16.34 -20.08
CA PRO A 700 -20.52 16.72 -18.69
C PRO A 700 -19.37 17.62 -18.23
N LYS A 701 -19.63 18.42 -17.20
CA LYS A 701 -18.58 19.22 -16.56
C LYS A 701 -17.64 18.28 -15.79
N GLY A 702 -16.34 18.42 -16.01
CA GLY A 702 -15.30 17.61 -15.39
C GLY A 702 -14.66 16.63 -16.38
N LYS A 703 -14.28 15.45 -15.88
CA LYS A 703 -13.52 14.45 -16.64
C LYS A 703 -14.43 13.30 -17.06
N THR A 704 -14.52 13.05 -18.36
CA THR A 704 -15.20 11.90 -18.96
C THR A 704 -14.16 10.89 -19.44
N ILE A 705 -14.38 9.61 -19.15
CA ILE A 705 -13.44 8.54 -19.50
C ILE A 705 -14.19 7.52 -20.36
N ALA A 706 -13.83 7.45 -21.64
CA ALA A 706 -14.39 6.50 -22.57
C ALA A 706 -13.35 5.42 -22.92
N THR A 707 -13.70 4.16 -22.69
CA THR A 707 -12.88 3.02 -23.04
C THR A 707 -13.29 2.48 -24.41
N PHE A 708 -12.30 2.28 -25.29
CA PHE A 708 -12.43 1.62 -26.58
C PHE A 708 -11.45 0.46 -26.66
N PHE A 709 -11.83 -0.63 -27.31
CA PHE A 709 -10.95 -1.77 -27.53
C PHE A 709 -10.30 -1.68 -28.91
N GLU A 710 -9.18 -2.36 -29.16
CA GLU A 710 -8.58 -2.52 -30.48
C GLU A 710 -8.14 -3.95 -30.77
N GLU A 711 -8.84 -4.63 -31.69
CA GLU A 711 -8.66 -6.04 -32.01
C GLU A 711 -7.49 -6.26 -32.99
N THR A 712 -6.51 -7.08 -32.59
CA THR A 712 -5.37 -7.51 -33.41
C THR A 712 -5.16 -9.01 -33.32
N THR A 713 -4.87 -9.66 -34.44
CA THR A 713 -4.64 -11.11 -34.52
C THR A 713 -3.28 -11.38 -35.17
N LEU A 714 -2.41 -12.12 -34.47
CA LEU A 714 -1.13 -12.61 -35.00
C LEU A 714 -1.24 -14.11 -35.31
N HIS A 715 -0.71 -14.54 -36.44
CA HIS A 715 -0.79 -15.93 -36.91
C HIS A 715 0.54 -16.67 -36.74
N GLN A 716 0.46 -17.97 -36.41
CA GLN A 716 1.60 -18.88 -36.37
C GLN A 716 1.44 -20.02 -37.38
N THR A 717 2.55 -20.50 -37.92
CA THR A 717 2.60 -21.74 -38.73
C THR A 717 3.55 -22.74 -38.09
N GLU A 718 3.19 -24.03 -38.12
CA GLU A 718 3.94 -25.11 -37.48
C GLU A 718 4.32 -26.18 -38.49
N LYS A 719 5.57 -26.68 -38.41
CA LYS A 719 6.07 -27.76 -39.26
C LYS A 719 6.81 -28.81 -38.42
N ASP A 720 6.29 -30.04 -38.45
CA ASP A 720 6.89 -31.17 -37.73
C ASP A 720 7.92 -31.91 -38.58
N SER A 721 9.02 -32.31 -37.93
CA SER A 721 10.04 -33.19 -38.48
C SER A 721 10.51 -34.19 -37.43
N ILE A 722 10.64 -35.46 -37.80
CA ILE A 722 11.13 -36.50 -36.88
C ILE A 722 12.63 -36.62 -37.09
N LYS A 723 13.41 -36.28 -36.06
CA LYS A 723 14.88 -36.33 -36.12
C LYS A 723 15.41 -37.72 -35.78
N TYR A 724 14.75 -38.39 -34.85
CA TYR A 724 15.11 -39.73 -34.39
C TYR A 724 13.86 -40.52 -33.99
N ALA A 725 13.76 -41.79 -34.36
CA ALA A 725 12.66 -42.66 -33.98
C ALA A 725 13.19 -43.97 -33.39
N SER A 726 12.76 -44.30 -32.18
CA SER A 726 12.96 -45.62 -31.59
C SER A 726 11.77 -45.99 -30.71
N ASN A 727 11.68 -47.26 -30.32
CA ASN A 727 10.65 -47.72 -29.40
C ASN A 727 10.95 -47.41 -27.93
N GLU A 728 12.16 -46.96 -27.59
CA GLU A 728 12.48 -46.45 -26.24
C GLU A 728 12.22 -44.94 -26.15
N LEU A 729 12.75 -44.18 -27.10
CA LEU A 729 12.59 -42.73 -27.17
C LEU A 729 12.68 -42.22 -28.61
N SER A 730 11.75 -41.36 -29.02
CA SER A 730 11.76 -40.70 -30.31
C SER A 730 11.86 -39.18 -30.13
N LEU A 731 12.53 -38.47 -31.04
CA LEU A 731 12.66 -37.02 -31.05
C LEU A 731 11.88 -36.43 -32.23
N LEU A 732 10.82 -35.71 -31.93
CA LEU A 732 10.04 -34.90 -32.87
C LEU A 732 10.41 -33.43 -32.67
N GLN A 733 10.89 -32.78 -33.73
CA GLN A 733 11.18 -31.35 -33.74
C GLN A 733 10.09 -30.61 -34.52
N ARG A 734 9.46 -29.63 -33.88
CA ARG A 734 8.50 -28.70 -34.48
C ARG A 734 9.16 -27.34 -34.70
N GLU A 735 9.19 -26.89 -35.93
CA GLU A 735 9.59 -25.51 -36.28
C GLU A 735 8.33 -24.64 -36.30
N ILE A 736 8.30 -23.57 -35.49
CA ILE A 736 7.22 -22.59 -35.45
C ILE A 736 7.74 -21.30 -36.07
N THR A 737 7.02 -20.83 -37.09
CA THR A 737 7.28 -19.54 -37.76
C THR A 737 6.13 -18.59 -37.47
N ILE A 738 6.46 -17.43 -36.93
CA ILE A 738 5.51 -16.34 -36.63
C ILE A 738 5.78 -15.24 -37.65
N GLU A 739 4.78 -14.80 -38.40
CA GLU A 739 4.92 -13.69 -39.35
C GLU A 739 4.63 -12.36 -38.62
N PRO A 740 5.63 -11.52 -38.30
CA PRO A 740 5.35 -10.28 -37.59
C PRO A 740 5.05 -9.16 -38.60
N LYS A 741 3.89 -8.50 -38.47
CA LYS A 741 3.67 -7.16 -39.03
C LYS A 741 3.91 -6.04 -38.01
N ILE A 742 4.15 -6.40 -36.73
CA ILE A 742 4.25 -5.46 -35.61
C ILE A 742 5.31 -5.98 -34.62
N GLN A 743 6.12 -5.07 -34.04
CA GLN A 743 6.99 -5.38 -32.90
C GLN A 743 6.13 -5.58 -31.63
N ALA A 744 6.11 -6.79 -31.08
CA ALA A 744 5.43 -7.12 -29.83
C ALA A 744 6.45 -7.40 -28.72
N LYS A 745 6.21 -6.84 -27.52
CA LYS A 745 7.11 -7.01 -26.37
C LYS A 745 6.96 -8.35 -25.65
N LYS A 746 5.79 -8.97 -25.61
CA LYS A 746 5.60 -10.27 -24.96
C LYS A 746 4.58 -11.10 -25.73
N VAL A 747 5.03 -12.24 -26.27
CA VAL A 747 4.17 -13.17 -27.03
C VAL A 747 4.15 -14.51 -26.32
N LEU A 748 2.95 -14.99 -25.98
CA LEU A 748 2.77 -16.36 -25.49
C LEU A 748 2.49 -17.27 -26.67
N VAL A 749 3.42 -18.17 -26.94
CA VAL A 749 3.25 -19.22 -27.96
C VAL A 749 2.64 -20.43 -27.27
N LYS A 750 1.54 -20.95 -27.82
CA LYS A 750 0.94 -22.23 -27.42
C LYS A 750 1.00 -23.18 -28.61
N THR A 751 1.56 -24.37 -28.41
CA THR A 751 1.64 -25.39 -29.44
C THR A 751 1.28 -26.77 -28.88
N LEU A 752 0.67 -27.63 -29.70
CA LEU A 752 0.13 -28.93 -29.27
C LEU A 752 1.24 -29.95 -28.97
N ILE A 753 1.14 -30.64 -27.85
CA ILE A 753 2.05 -31.73 -27.48
C ILE A 753 1.66 -32.99 -28.26
N PRO A 754 2.61 -33.64 -28.95
CA PRO A 754 2.37 -34.93 -29.58
C PRO A 754 2.26 -36.04 -28.51
N LYS A 755 1.02 -36.37 -28.10
CA LYS A 755 0.58 -37.48 -27.21
C LYS A 755 1.22 -37.56 -25.80
N ASP A 756 0.49 -38.20 -24.88
CA ASP A 756 0.82 -38.33 -23.45
C ASP A 756 2.07 -39.18 -23.20
N ASN A 757 3.25 -38.54 -23.23
CA ASN A 757 4.50 -38.86 -22.51
C ASN A 757 5.73 -38.30 -23.24
N SER A 758 5.69 -37.01 -23.59
CA SER A 758 6.85 -36.29 -24.13
C SER A 758 7.47 -35.33 -23.13
N LEU A 759 8.81 -35.36 -23.04
CA LEU A 759 9.61 -34.30 -22.44
C LEU A 759 9.84 -33.23 -23.51
N THR A 760 9.64 -31.97 -23.18
CA THR A 760 9.70 -30.87 -24.15
C THR A 760 10.89 -29.96 -23.86
N LEU A 761 11.66 -29.64 -24.89
CA LEU A 761 12.76 -28.67 -24.87
C LEU A 761 12.47 -27.60 -25.92
N VAL A 762 12.40 -26.33 -25.54
CA VAL A 762 12.15 -25.21 -26.45
C VAL A 762 13.45 -24.45 -26.70
N LEU A 763 13.81 -24.27 -27.96
CA LEU A 763 14.97 -23.51 -28.41
C LEU A 763 14.52 -22.33 -29.28
N ILE A 764 14.99 -21.11 -28.98
CA ILE A 764 14.84 -19.95 -29.85
C ILE A 764 16.25 -19.47 -30.20
N ASN A 765 16.56 -19.38 -31.50
CA ASN A 765 17.90 -19.02 -31.97
C ASN A 765 19.02 -19.84 -31.27
N SER A 766 18.80 -21.14 -31.09
CA SER A 766 19.69 -22.08 -30.38
C SER A 766 19.89 -21.82 -28.88
N LYS A 767 19.05 -21.00 -28.22
CA LYS A 767 19.02 -20.82 -26.77
C LYS A 767 17.80 -21.47 -26.16
N GLU A 768 18.00 -22.22 -25.07
CA GLU A 768 16.93 -22.84 -24.31
C GLU A 768 16.09 -21.80 -23.59
N ILE A 769 14.76 -21.99 -23.65
CA ILE A 769 13.79 -21.15 -22.95
C ILE A 769 12.88 -22.04 -22.10
N LEU A 770 12.56 -21.56 -20.90
CA LEU A 770 11.63 -22.22 -19.99
C LEU A 770 10.25 -22.33 -20.66
N SER A 771 9.73 -23.55 -20.68
CA SER A 771 8.40 -23.85 -21.19
C SER A 771 7.55 -24.50 -20.11
N SER A 772 6.26 -24.16 -20.09
CA SER A 772 5.25 -24.77 -19.25
C SER A 772 4.42 -25.77 -20.05
N LYS A 773 4.04 -26.87 -19.41
CA LYS A 773 3.15 -27.89 -19.98
C LYS A 773 1.79 -27.79 -19.31
N GLU A 774 0.77 -27.44 -20.07
CA GLU A 774 -0.62 -27.35 -19.59
C GLU A 774 -1.51 -28.21 -20.49
N ASN A 775 -2.20 -29.20 -19.90
CA ASN A 775 -3.02 -30.17 -20.61
C ASN A 775 -2.22 -30.86 -21.76
N ASN A 776 -2.64 -30.62 -23.01
CA ASN A 776 -2.04 -31.12 -24.25
C ASN A 776 -1.22 -30.06 -24.99
N HIS A 777 -0.79 -28.97 -24.34
CA HIS A 777 -0.02 -27.90 -24.98
C HIS A 777 1.28 -27.60 -24.24
N THR A 778 2.31 -27.26 -25.01
CA THR A 778 3.51 -26.58 -24.51
C THR A 778 3.31 -25.09 -24.74
N SER A 779 3.49 -24.32 -23.68
CA SER A 779 3.41 -22.86 -23.69
C SER A 779 4.75 -22.26 -23.28
N PHE A 780 5.17 -21.18 -23.95
CA PHE A 780 6.39 -20.47 -23.60
C PHE A 780 6.30 -19.00 -24.03
N LEU A 781 6.97 -18.15 -23.27
CA LEU A 781 6.93 -16.70 -23.46
C LEU A 781 8.15 -16.23 -24.27
N ILE A 782 7.91 -15.38 -25.26
CA ILE A 782 8.93 -14.68 -26.03
C ILE A 782 8.94 -13.22 -25.58
N GLU A 783 10.04 -12.80 -24.97
CA GLU A 783 10.22 -11.44 -24.43
C GLU A 783 10.55 -10.37 -25.49
N GLU A 784 10.89 -10.78 -26.71
CA GLU A 784 11.09 -9.85 -27.82
C GLU A 784 10.95 -10.62 -29.14
N LEU A 785 9.88 -10.38 -29.90
CA LEU A 785 9.70 -10.99 -31.22
C LEU A 785 10.39 -10.14 -32.28
N LYS A 786 11.53 -10.61 -32.79
CA LYS A 786 12.25 -9.98 -33.90
C LYS A 786 11.71 -10.49 -35.25
N GLU A 787 11.88 -9.69 -36.30
CA GLU A 787 11.63 -10.17 -37.68
C GLU A 787 12.39 -11.48 -37.91
N ASP A 788 11.72 -12.45 -38.56
CA ASP A 788 12.24 -13.78 -38.90
C ASP A 788 12.64 -14.68 -37.71
N THR A 789 12.06 -14.48 -36.52
CA THR A 789 12.32 -15.37 -35.36
C THR A 789 11.80 -16.79 -35.64
N LYS A 790 12.73 -17.75 -35.72
CA LYS A 790 12.44 -19.18 -35.81
C LYS A 790 12.52 -19.83 -34.44
N ILE A 791 11.50 -20.61 -34.11
CA ILE A 791 11.41 -21.33 -32.85
C ILE A 791 11.42 -22.82 -33.13
N GLU A 792 12.27 -23.55 -32.41
CA GLU A 792 12.37 -25.00 -32.50
C GLU A 792 11.91 -25.63 -31.19
N VAL A 793 10.86 -26.44 -31.24
CA VAL A 793 10.35 -27.19 -30.09
C VAL A 793 10.65 -28.66 -30.28
N ASN A 794 11.48 -29.21 -29.40
CA ASN A 794 11.92 -30.59 -29.40
C ASN A 794 11.12 -31.42 -28.40
N TYR A 795 10.37 -32.41 -28.90
CA TYR A 795 9.55 -33.33 -28.13
C TYR A 795 10.19 -34.72 -28.11
N TYR A 796 10.57 -35.19 -26.92
CA TYR A 796 11.06 -36.54 -26.68
C TYR A 796 9.90 -37.49 -26.38
N VAL A 797 9.31 -38.08 -27.41
CA VAL A 797 8.12 -38.93 -27.36
C VAL A 797 8.48 -40.37 -26.97
N LYS A 798 7.96 -40.85 -25.83
CA LYS A 798 7.98 -42.28 -25.48
C LYS A 798 6.97 -43.05 -26.33
N ASN A 799 7.30 -44.28 -26.73
CA ASN A 799 6.45 -45.16 -27.56
C ASN A 799 6.08 -44.59 -28.95
N GLY A 800 6.91 -43.72 -29.51
CA GLY A 800 6.77 -43.25 -30.91
C GLY A 800 6.75 -44.41 -31.90
N ILE A 801 7.52 -45.45 -31.59
CA ILE A 801 7.36 -46.79 -32.15
C ILE A 801 6.87 -47.71 -31.03
N ASN A 802 5.75 -48.40 -31.23
CA ASN A 802 5.27 -49.36 -30.25
C ASN A 802 5.72 -50.76 -30.65
N ILE A 803 6.32 -51.49 -29.71
CA ILE A 803 6.73 -52.87 -29.91
C ILE A 803 5.93 -53.77 -28.97
N SER A 804 5.20 -54.72 -29.52
CA SER A 804 4.68 -55.87 -28.79
C SER A 804 5.45 -57.12 -29.17
N LYS A 805 5.68 -57.99 -28.18
CA LYS A 805 6.39 -59.26 -28.36
C LYS A 805 5.56 -60.35 -27.72
N GLU A 806 5.34 -61.44 -28.46
CA GLU A 806 4.61 -62.61 -28.00
C GLU A 806 5.45 -63.85 -28.33
N LEU A 807 5.58 -64.78 -27.38
CA LEU A 807 6.13 -66.10 -27.66
C LEU A 807 5.03 -66.93 -28.34
N VAL A 808 5.30 -67.44 -29.54
CA VAL A 808 4.29 -68.15 -30.33
C VAL A 808 4.57 -69.64 -30.42
N GLU A 809 5.84 -70.05 -30.38
CA GLU A 809 6.19 -71.45 -30.52
C GLU A 809 7.47 -71.78 -29.73
N THR A 810 7.52 -72.99 -29.14
CA THR A 810 8.73 -73.58 -28.55
C THR A 810 8.96 -74.92 -29.23
N LYS A 811 10.11 -75.08 -29.89
CA LYS A 811 10.51 -76.33 -30.55
C LYS A 811 11.65 -76.97 -29.77
N THR A 812 11.43 -78.20 -29.32
CA THR A 812 12.44 -78.97 -28.59
C THR A 812 13.09 -79.97 -29.55
N THR A 813 14.41 -79.95 -29.63
CA THR A 813 15.24 -80.97 -30.28
C THR A 813 16.15 -81.62 -29.23
N ASP A 814 16.68 -82.82 -29.47
CA ASP A 814 17.33 -83.67 -28.45
C ASP A 814 18.47 -83.00 -27.64
N LEU A 815 18.98 -81.84 -28.05
CA LEU A 815 20.05 -81.10 -27.36
C LEU A 815 19.81 -79.57 -27.21
N ASP A 816 18.83 -78.96 -27.88
CA ASP A 816 18.55 -77.52 -27.84
C ASP A 816 17.04 -77.22 -27.94
N GLU A 817 16.59 -76.13 -27.29
CA GLU A 817 15.24 -75.56 -27.39
C GLU A 817 15.27 -74.25 -28.18
N THR A 818 14.38 -74.12 -29.16
CA THR A 818 14.21 -72.89 -29.96
C THR A 818 12.89 -72.22 -29.59
N LEU A 819 12.99 -70.99 -29.08
CA LEU A 819 11.86 -70.12 -28.75
C LEU A 819 11.62 -69.14 -29.90
N ILE A 820 10.40 -69.13 -30.46
CA ILE A 820 10.03 -68.24 -31.56
C ILE A 820 9.12 -67.14 -31.02
N TYR A 821 9.62 -65.91 -31.03
CA TYR A 821 8.87 -64.71 -30.69
C TYR A 821 8.37 -64.01 -31.94
N LYS A 822 7.07 -63.71 -31.99
CA LYS A 822 6.54 -62.73 -32.93
C LYS A 822 6.65 -61.35 -32.31
N VAL A 823 7.36 -60.47 -33.00
CA VAL A 823 7.50 -59.08 -32.63
C VAL A 823 6.75 -58.24 -33.65
N GLN A 824 5.82 -57.43 -33.15
CA GLN A 824 5.07 -56.48 -33.94
C GLN A 824 5.57 -55.07 -33.58
N ALA A 825 6.14 -54.37 -34.56
CA ALA A 825 6.56 -52.98 -34.42
C ALA A 825 5.59 -52.09 -35.20
N LYS A 826 4.94 -51.14 -34.52
CA LYS A 826 4.01 -50.18 -35.11
C LYS A 826 4.59 -48.77 -35.06
N ASN A 827 4.66 -48.11 -36.20
CA ASN A 827 4.94 -46.68 -36.27
C ASN A 827 3.71 -45.92 -35.79
N ASN A 828 3.79 -45.16 -34.70
CA ASN A 828 2.66 -44.36 -34.22
C ASN A 828 2.69 -42.91 -34.73
N PHE A 829 3.68 -42.56 -35.56
CA PHE A 829 3.75 -41.27 -36.22
C PHE A 829 2.91 -41.25 -37.50
N SER A 830 2.40 -40.06 -37.83
CA SER A 830 1.65 -39.78 -39.07
C SER A 830 2.54 -39.62 -40.31
N THR A 831 3.86 -39.77 -40.15
CA THR A 831 4.85 -39.65 -41.22
C THR A 831 5.77 -40.87 -41.26
N LYS A 832 6.44 -41.06 -42.41
CA LYS A 832 7.43 -42.12 -42.60
C LYS A 832 8.64 -41.88 -41.70
N VAL A 833 9.13 -42.93 -41.04
CA VAL A 833 10.30 -42.89 -40.15
C VAL A 833 11.29 -44.00 -40.47
N ASN A 834 12.55 -43.75 -40.18
CA ASN A 834 13.57 -44.79 -40.10
C ASN A 834 13.78 -45.12 -38.61
N ALA A 835 13.10 -46.15 -38.15
CA ALA A 835 13.08 -46.52 -36.74
C ALA A 835 14.30 -47.37 -36.35
N THR A 836 14.82 -47.15 -35.16
CA THR A 836 15.67 -48.11 -34.46
C THR A 836 14.80 -48.93 -33.52
N LEU A 837 14.71 -50.24 -33.75
CA LEU A 837 13.93 -51.16 -32.91
C LEU A 837 14.87 -51.83 -31.92
N ILE A 838 14.59 -51.66 -30.64
CA ILE A 838 15.32 -52.18 -29.50
C ILE A 838 14.42 -53.19 -28.81
N ILE A 839 14.78 -54.47 -28.92
CA ILE A 839 13.94 -55.58 -28.48
C ILE A 839 14.65 -56.27 -27.33
N SER A 840 14.11 -56.12 -26.11
CA SER A 840 14.65 -56.79 -24.92
C SER A 840 14.32 -58.27 -24.93
N LEU A 841 15.33 -59.11 -24.70
CA LEU A 841 15.23 -60.56 -24.58
C LEU A 841 15.75 -60.98 -23.18
N PRO A 842 15.05 -61.89 -22.48
CA PRO A 842 15.38 -62.34 -21.12
C PRO A 842 16.83 -62.76 -20.82
N SER A 843 17.64 -63.16 -21.81
CA SER A 843 18.99 -63.69 -21.54
C SER A 843 20.01 -63.37 -22.63
N THR A 844 21.29 -63.26 -22.23
CA THR A 844 22.42 -62.86 -23.09
C THR A 844 23.15 -64.04 -23.73
N SER A 845 22.92 -65.28 -23.30
CA SER A 845 23.68 -66.47 -23.72
C SER A 845 23.09 -67.23 -24.92
N ALA A 846 21.91 -66.85 -25.40
CA ALA A 846 21.24 -67.51 -26.52
C ALA A 846 21.71 -67.04 -27.90
N GLU A 847 21.74 -67.96 -28.88
CA GLU A 847 21.91 -67.65 -30.31
C GLU A 847 20.58 -67.07 -30.85
N ILE A 848 20.66 -65.93 -31.54
CA ILE A 848 19.47 -65.19 -31.99
C ILE A 848 19.50 -65.06 -33.51
N ILE A 849 18.39 -65.40 -34.15
CA ILE A 849 18.17 -65.16 -35.58
C ILE A 849 16.87 -64.36 -35.72
N ILE A 850 16.88 -63.30 -36.52
CA ILE A 850 15.69 -62.46 -36.77
C ILE A 850 15.30 -62.57 -38.24
N TYR A 851 14.03 -62.88 -38.48
CA TYR A 851 13.39 -62.84 -39.79
C TYR A 851 12.38 -61.71 -39.84
N SER A 852 12.27 -61.02 -40.98
CA SER A 852 11.08 -60.19 -41.25
C SER A 852 9.96 -61.05 -41.83
N ASN A 853 8.74 -60.52 -41.95
CA ASN A 853 7.57 -61.22 -42.50
C ASN A 853 7.74 -61.92 -43.85
N ASN A 854 8.72 -61.53 -44.65
CA ASN A 854 9.02 -62.17 -45.91
C ASN A 854 10.10 -63.26 -45.77
N TYR A 855 10.33 -63.74 -44.55
CA TYR A 855 11.37 -64.71 -44.17
C TYR A 855 12.81 -64.31 -44.56
N THR A 856 13.07 -63.01 -44.77
CA THR A 856 14.42 -62.50 -44.99
C THR A 856 15.13 -62.30 -43.66
N LYS A 857 16.32 -62.89 -43.52
CA LYS A 857 17.17 -62.73 -42.34
C LYS A 857 17.61 -61.27 -42.21
N LYS A 858 17.45 -60.66 -41.03
CA LYS A 858 17.83 -59.28 -40.73
C LYS A 858 19.12 -59.24 -39.93
N GLU A 859 20.00 -58.31 -40.29
CA GLU A 859 21.17 -57.97 -39.48
C GLU A 859 20.74 -57.19 -38.24
N PHE A 860 21.37 -57.48 -37.11
CA PHE A 860 21.10 -56.82 -35.84
C PHE A 860 22.38 -56.64 -35.04
N LYS A 861 22.36 -55.69 -34.10
CA LYS A 861 23.40 -55.55 -33.08
C LYS A 861 22.88 -56.07 -31.75
N LYS A 862 23.61 -56.96 -31.10
CA LYS A 862 23.31 -57.41 -29.73
C LYS A 862 24.07 -56.50 -28.76
N ILE A 863 23.35 -55.86 -27.85
CA ILE A 863 23.91 -55.05 -26.77
C ILE A 863 23.28 -55.57 -25.49
N GLU A 864 24.06 -56.29 -24.67
CA GLU A 864 23.57 -56.97 -23.47
C GLU A 864 22.33 -57.86 -23.77
N GLU A 865 21.23 -57.63 -23.07
CA GLU A 865 19.93 -58.30 -23.20
C GLU A 865 19.05 -57.70 -24.32
N LYS A 866 19.57 -56.78 -25.14
CA LYS A 866 18.79 -56.08 -26.18
C LYS A 866 19.29 -56.41 -27.58
N VAL A 867 18.34 -56.62 -28.48
CA VAL A 867 18.59 -56.73 -29.92
C VAL A 867 18.18 -55.44 -30.61
N VAL A 868 19.12 -54.81 -31.30
CA VAL A 868 18.93 -53.52 -31.96
C VAL A 868 18.92 -53.70 -33.48
N LEU A 869 17.76 -53.47 -34.09
CA LEU A 869 17.58 -53.37 -35.54
C LEU A 869 17.61 -51.89 -35.91
N GLN A 870 18.70 -51.44 -36.54
CA GLN A 870 18.87 -50.04 -36.93
C GLN A 870 18.18 -49.76 -38.28
N ASN A 871 17.74 -48.52 -38.47
CA ASN A 871 17.25 -47.99 -39.76
C ASN A 871 16.17 -48.83 -40.45
N GLN A 872 15.15 -49.25 -39.71
CA GLN A 872 13.98 -49.93 -40.27
C GLN A 872 13.02 -48.89 -40.86
N PRO A 873 12.85 -48.82 -42.20
CA PRO A 873 11.92 -47.88 -42.79
C PRO A 873 10.48 -48.33 -42.50
N MET A 874 9.67 -47.43 -41.95
CA MET A 874 8.26 -47.66 -41.62
C MET A 874 7.42 -46.50 -42.14
N GLU A 875 6.42 -46.78 -42.97
CA GLU A 875 5.42 -45.81 -43.41
C GLU A 875 4.54 -45.36 -42.23
N ALA A 876 3.80 -44.25 -42.41
CA ALA A 876 2.92 -43.71 -41.39
C ALA A 876 1.89 -44.76 -40.92
N ASN A 877 1.77 -44.97 -39.61
CA ASN A 877 0.89 -45.98 -39.01
C ASN A 877 1.16 -47.44 -39.43
N GLU A 878 2.26 -47.72 -40.15
CA GLU A 878 2.61 -49.07 -40.61
C GLU A 878 2.96 -49.99 -39.44
N ILE A 879 2.61 -51.26 -39.61
CA ILE A 879 2.95 -52.34 -38.70
C ILE A 879 3.87 -53.30 -39.42
N LEU A 880 5.12 -53.39 -38.96
CA LEU A 880 6.06 -54.43 -39.36
C LEU A 880 5.99 -55.58 -38.37
N TYR A 881 6.17 -56.81 -38.87
CA TYR A 881 6.34 -57.95 -37.99
C TYR A 881 7.64 -58.68 -38.29
N TYR A 882 8.19 -59.24 -37.22
CA TYR A 882 9.44 -59.95 -37.18
C TYR A 882 9.23 -61.25 -36.40
N GLU A 883 9.97 -62.29 -36.79
CA GLU A 883 10.10 -63.51 -36.01
C GLU A 883 11.52 -63.57 -35.46
N ILE A 884 11.64 -63.63 -34.13
CA ILE A 884 12.92 -63.78 -33.44
C ILE A 884 13.01 -65.21 -32.94
N TRP A 885 13.96 -65.95 -33.48
CA TRP A 885 14.27 -67.31 -33.09
C TRP A 885 15.42 -67.25 -32.10
N VAL A 886 15.16 -67.69 -30.88
CA VAL A 886 16.11 -67.71 -29.77
C VAL A 886 16.44 -69.16 -29.46
N LYS A 887 17.66 -69.59 -29.76
CA LYS A 887 18.12 -70.96 -29.49
C LYS A 887 18.84 -70.98 -28.14
N THR A 888 18.33 -71.81 -27.22
CA THR A 888 18.85 -71.98 -25.85
C THR A 888 18.99 -73.46 -25.53
N SER A 889 19.92 -73.84 -24.66
CA SER A 889 20.06 -75.21 -24.18
C SER A 889 19.00 -75.60 -23.13
N ASN A 890 18.31 -74.62 -22.53
CA ASN A 890 17.20 -74.81 -21.58
C ASN A 890 16.27 -73.58 -21.55
N ALA A 891 15.01 -73.71 -21.97
CA ALA A 891 14.01 -72.64 -21.93
C ALA A 891 13.50 -72.35 -20.53
N LEU A 892 13.52 -73.33 -19.62
CA LEU A 892 13.03 -73.15 -18.25
C LEU A 892 13.92 -72.17 -17.48
N ASP A 893 15.24 -72.24 -17.67
CA ASP A 893 16.20 -71.29 -17.10
C ASP A 893 16.07 -69.90 -17.74
N TYR A 894 15.83 -69.84 -19.05
CA TYR A 894 15.59 -68.60 -19.79
C TYR A 894 14.35 -67.83 -19.29
N TYR A 895 13.26 -68.52 -18.92
CA TYR A 895 12.06 -67.87 -18.35
C TYR A 895 12.21 -67.51 -16.87
N LYS A 896 13.00 -68.29 -16.11
CA LYS A 896 13.23 -68.05 -14.68
C LYS A 896 14.01 -66.76 -14.44
N GLU A 897 15.02 -66.47 -15.27
CA GLU A 897 15.72 -65.18 -15.29
C GLU A 897 14.78 -63.99 -15.56
N GLY A 898 13.72 -64.19 -16.35
CA GLY A 898 12.75 -63.13 -16.70
C GLY A 898 11.68 -62.86 -15.63
N LEU A 899 11.24 -63.89 -14.89
CA LEU A 899 10.17 -63.80 -13.89
C LEU A 899 10.63 -63.16 -12.57
N GLU A 900 11.87 -63.40 -12.14
CA GLU A 900 12.41 -62.84 -10.87
C GLU A 900 12.51 -61.30 -10.89
N ARG A 901 12.40 -60.65 -12.05
CA ARG A 901 12.49 -59.18 -12.18
C ARG A 901 11.13 -58.45 -12.21
N GLN A 902 10.02 -59.11 -12.61
CA GLN A 902 8.70 -58.45 -12.76
C GLN A 902 7.95 -58.19 -11.44
N GLU A 903 8.28 -58.88 -10.34
CA GLU A 903 7.63 -58.67 -9.03
C GLU A 903 7.95 -57.30 -8.39
N SER A 904 8.93 -56.55 -8.92
CA SER A 904 9.30 -55.22 -8.42
C SER A 904 8.37 -54.07 -8.86
N PHE A 905 7.47 -54.29 -9.83
CA PHE A 905 6.75 -53.19 -10.50
C PHE A 905 5.26 -53.04 -10.11
N PHE A 906 4.65 -54.04 -9.44
CA PHE A 906 3.19 -54.12 -9.29
C PHE A 906 2.59 -53.48 -8.02
N SER A 907 3.38 -52.89 -7.13
CA SER A 907 2.93 -52.45 -5.79
C SER A 907 2.42 -50.99 -5.68
N ALA A 908 2.22 -50.24 -6.77
CA ALA A 908 2.03 -48.78 -6.70
C ALA A 908 0.75 -48.14 -7.31
N ARG A 909 -0.35 -48.86 -7.62
CA ARG A 909 -1.43 -48.26 -8.45
C ARG A 909 -2.89 -48.27 -7.98
N ASN A 910 -3.24 -48.55 -6.72
CA ASN A 910 -4.67 -48.62 -6.33
C ASN A 910 -5.05 -47.77 -5.10
N LEU A 911 -5.07 -46.42 -5.20
CA LEU A 911 -5.66 -45.58 -4.13
C LEU A 911 -6.00 -44.11 -4.52
N VAL A 912 -6.66 -43.84 -5.67
CA VAL A 912 -7.12 -42.46 -6.01
C VAL A 912 -8.57 -42.33 -6.51
N GLU A 913 -9.32 -43.41 -6.70
CA GLU A 913 -10.59 -43.33 -7.46
C GLU A 913 -11.87 -43.23 -6.60
N LYS A 914 -11.91 -42.39 -5.54
CA LYS A 914 -13.13 -42.33 -4.71
C LYS A 914 -13.57 -41.03 -4.01
N GLU A 915 -13.19 -39.83 -4.48
CA GLU A 915 -13.68 -38.58 -3.85
C GLU A 915 -14.08 -37.43 -4.79
N GLU A 916 -14.62 -37.69 -5.98
CA GLU A 916 -15.03 -36.61 -6.91
C GLU A 916 -16.56 -36.49 -7.18
N ASN A 917 -17.40 -37.35 -6.57
CA ASN A 917 -18.83 -37.42 -6.91
C ASN A 917 -19.81 -36.79 -5.91
N THR A 918 -19.43 -35.79 -5.11
CA THR A 918 -20.38 -35.20 -4.15
C THR A 918 -20.24 -33.68 -3.96
N ARG A 919 -20.25 -32.91 -5.05
CA ARG A 919 -20.40 -31.44 -4.96
C ARG A 919 -21.16 -30.77 -6.12
N LYS A 920 -22.11 -31.47 -6.73
CA LYS A 920 -23.04 -30.90 -7.73
C LYS A 920 -24.50 -31.10 -7.32
N ALA A 921 -24.87 -30.55 -6.16
CA ALA A 921 -26.26 -30.40 -5.76
C ALA A 921 -26.46 -29.06 -5.03
N ARG A 922 -27.38 -28.26 -5.59
CA ARG A 922 -28.11 -27.09 -5.02
C ARG A 922 -27.73 -25.73 -5.57
N GLU A 923 -28.48 -25.27 -6.58
CA GLU A 923 -28.85 -23.85 -6.78
C GLU A 923 -29.89 -23.69 -7.91
N SER A 924 -31.16 -24.06 -7.69
CA SER A 924 -32.27 -23.61 -8.55
C SER A 924 -33.64 -23.68 -7.85
N GLU A 925 -34.00 -22.67 -7.04
CA GLU A 925 -35.39 -22.45 -6.63
C GLU A 925 -35.55 -21.06 -5.97
N LYS A 926 -36.08 -20.06 -6.70
CA LYS A 926 -36.78 -18.87 -6.16
C LYS A 926 -37.30 -17.96 -7.28
N LEU A 927 -38.36 -18.39 -7.96
CA LEU A 927 -39.06 -17.59 -8.95
C LEU A 927 -40.56 -17.89 -8.95
N ASP A 928 -41.30 -17.62 -7.86
CA ASP A 928 -42.78 -17.61 -7.93
C ASP A 928 -43.57 -16.96 -6.76
N LEU A 929 -43.05 -15.90 -6.10
CA LEU A 929 -43.73 -15.39 -4.89
C LEU A 929 -43.84 -13.87 -4.71
N MET A 930 -43.88 -13.08 -5.80
CA MET A 930 -44.10 -11.62 -5.70
C MET A 930 -45.16 -11.06 -6.66
N LYS A 931 -46.14 -11.87 -7.11
CA LYS A 931 -47.13 -11.43 -8.11
C LYS A 931 -48.61 -11.53 -7.71
N LYS A 932 -48.96 -11.71 -6.43
CA LYS A 932 -50.35 -12.07 -6.05
C LYS A 932 -50.97 -11.41 -4.81
N VAL A 933 -50.57 -10.20 -4.40
CA VAL A 933 -51.13 -9.56 -3.16
C VAL A 933 -51.64 -8.12 -3.31
N PHE A 934 -51.56 -7.48 -4.49
CA PHE A 934 -51.87 -6.03 -4.58
C PHE A 934 -53.11 -5.61 -5.37
N GLU A 935 -54.04 -6.53 -5.64
CA GLU A 935 -55.30 -6.17 -6.30
C GLU A 935 -56.49 -6.82 -5.58
N SER A 936 -57.23 -6.01 -4.82
CA SER A 936 -58.70 -6.05 -4.65
C SER A 936 -59.13 -5.61 -3.24
N ASN A 937 -59.90 -4.52 -3.19
CA ASN A 937 -60.82 -4.07 -2.12
C ASN A 937 -60.28 -3.03 -1.14
N ILE A 938 -60.85 -1.82 -1.20
CA ILE A 938 -61.41 -1.06 -0.06
C ILE A 938 -62.27 0.07 -0.68
N GLU A 939 -63.44 -0.32 -1.19
CA GLU A 939 -64.49 0.58 -1.69
C GLU A 939 -65.67 0.66 -0.71
N GLU A 940 -65.48 0.22 0.54
CA GLU A 940 -66.54 0.05 1.55
C GLU A 940 -66.46 1.04 2.73
N ILE A 941 -65.56 2.03 2.68
CA ILE A 941 -65.33 2.98 3.79
C ILE A 941 -66.19 4.27 3.70
N ASN A 942 -66.87 4.53 2.57
CA ASN A 942 -67.52 5.83 2.32
C ASN A 942 -69.00 5.96 2.77
N LYS A 943 -69.49 5.18 3.75
CA LYS A 943 -70.93 5.23 4.14
C LYS A 943 -71.25 5.53 5.61
N ILE A 944 -70.28 5.85 6.46
CA ILE A 944 -70.49 6.17 7.90
C ILE A 944 -70.41 7.70 8.19
N GLU A 945 -70.18 8.51 7.16
CA GLU A 945 -69.62 9.88 7.25
C GLU A 945 -70.49 11.04 7.79
N LEU A 946 -71.77 10.85 8.14
CA LEU A 946 -72.68 12.01 8.32
C LEU A 946 -73.43 12.11 9.66
N LYS A 947 -73.22 11.19 10.60
CA LYS A 947 -73.76 11.34 11.98
C LYS A 947 -72.71 11.24 13.09
N GLU A 948 -71.50 10.81 12.77
CA GLU A 948 -70.35 10.92 13.69
C GLU A 948 -69.72 12.32 13.65
N LYS A 949 -69.83 13.05 12.54
CA LYS A 949 -69.07 14.29 12.27
C LYS A 949 -69.14 15.36 13.39
N GLU A 950 -70.32 15.63 13.95
CA GLU A 950 -70.48 16.65 15.01
C GLU A 950 -70.02 16.17 16.41
N LYS A 951 -70.09 14.86 16.69
CA LYS A 951 -69.60 14.28 17.95
C LYS A 951 -68.09 14.05 17.91
N THR A 952 -67.56 13.77 16.72
CA THR A 952 -66.13 13.64 16.44
C THR A 952 -65.46 15.00 16.44
N GLU A 953 -66.08 16.09 15.98
CA GLU A 953 -65.44 17.43 15.99
C GLU A 953 -65.17 17.94 17.41
N LEU A 954 -66.12 17.80 18.34
CA LEU A 954 -65.90 18.20 19.75
C LEU A 954 -64.88 17.27 20.45
N ALA A 955 -64.93 15.96 20.19
CA ALA A 955 -63.96 15.01 20.70
C ALA A 955 -62.55 15.26 20.12
N LEU A 956 -62.46 15.63 18.84
CA LEU A 956 -61.23 15.94 18.12
C LEU A 956 -60.62 17.25 18.61
N MET A 957 -61.42 18.29 18.88
CA MET A 957 -60.90 19.52 19.48
C MET A 957 -60.38 19.29 20.90
N LYS A 958 -61.10 18.49 21.71
CA LYS A 958 -60.67 18.11 23.06
C LYS A 958 -59.40 17.24 23.04
N GLN A 959 -59.31 16.30 22.09
CA GLN A 959 -58.13 15.49 21.86
C GLN A 959 -56.94 16.35 21.40
N LYS A 960 -57.11 17.25 20.43
CA LYS A 960 -56.07 18.18 19.97
C LYS A 960 -55.57 19.09 21.09
N LEU A 961 -56.45 19.56 21.98
CA LEU A 961 -56.06 20.35 23.14
C LEU A 961 -55.25 19.51 24.14
N LEU A 962 -55.65 18.26 24.41
CA LEU A 962 -54.89 17.34 25.26
C LEU A 962 -53.53 16.97 24.66
N GLU A 963 -53.46 16.73 23.35
CA GLU A 963 -52.21 16.51 22.62
C GLU A 963 -51.29 17.74 22.74
N LYS A 964 -51.84 18.96 22.62
CA LYS A 964 -51.07 20.20 22.79
C LYS A 964 -50.59 20.41 24.23
N ILE A 965 -51.40 20.05 25.22
CA ILE A 965 -51.02 20.07 26.64
C ILE A 965 -49.85 19.10 26.89
N GLU A 966 -49.92 17.90 26.33
CA GLU A 966 -48.87 16.89 26.52
C GLU A 966 -47.58 17.24 25.76
N GLU A 967 -47.70 17.83 24.56
CA GLU A 967 -46.57 18.42 23.82
C GLU A 967 -45.87 19.50 24.66
N LEU A 968 -46.64 20.40 25.27
CA LEU A 968 -46.09 21.49 26.09
C LEU A 968 -45.54 20.99 27.43
N ARG A 969 -46.05 19.89 28.01
CA ARG A 969 -45.44 19.22 29.17
C ARG A 969 -44.08 18.63 28.83
N LYS A 970 -43.96 17.92 27.70
CA LYS A 970 -42.67 17.42 27.23
C LYS A 970 -41.70 18.57 26.99
N LYS A 971 -42.16 19.64 26.34
CA LYS A 971 -41.35 20.83 26.11
C LYS A 971 -40.95 21.54 27.41
N GLN A 972 -41.80 21.53 28.42
CA GLN A 972 -41.49 22.04 29.76
C GLN A 972 -40.37 21.22 30.43
N GLU A 973 -40.40 19.89 30.32
CA GLU A 973 -39.39 18.97 30.84
C GLU A 973 -38.06 19.09 30.09
N GLU A 974 -38.11 19.20 28.76
CA GLU A 974 -36.95 19.49 27.91
C GLU A 974 -36.31 20.83 28.28
N LEU A 975 -37.11 21.88 28.46
CA LEU A 975 -36.64 23.20 28.88
C LEU A 975 -36.03 23.19 30.30
N LEU A 976 -36.50 22.29 31.17
CA LEU A 976 -35.92 22.05 32.50
C LEU A 976 -34.57 21.33 32.40
N LEU A 977 -34.46 20.33 31.52
CA LEU A 977 -33.23 19.58 31.27
C LEU A 977 -32.12 20.44 30.64
N ILE A 978 -32.48 21.41 29.79
CA ILE A 978 -31.53 22.34 29.17
C ILE A 978 -31.32 23.65 29.97
N GLY A 979 -31.81 23.72 31.22
CA GLY A 979 -31.50 24.81 32.15
C GLY A 979 -32.27 26.13 31.98
N LEU A 980 -33.31 26.17 31.12
CA LEU A 980 -34.13 27.36 30.86
C LEU A 980 -35.32 27.48 31.85
N ILE A 981 -35.00 27.49 33.14
CA ILE A 981 -35.94 27.40 34.27
C ILE A 981 -37.06 28.46 34.20
N SER A 982 -36.78 29.69 33.77
CA SER A 982 -37.78 30.76 33.69
C SER A 982 -38.85 30.51 32.63
N GLN A 983 -38.53 29.85 31.52
CA GLN A 983 -39.48 29.56 30.44
C GLN A 983 -40.31 28.31 30.77
N SER A 984 -39.67 27.29 31.33
CA SER A 984 -40.35 26.12 31.90
C SER A 984 -41.39 26.52 32.96
N LYS A 985 -41.06 27.48 33.85
CA LYS A 985 -41.99 27.98 34.87
C LYS A 985 -43.21 28.70 34.26
N LYS A 986 -43.06 29.42 33.15
CA LYS A 986 -44.18 30.05 32.44
C LYS A 986 -45.12 29.01 31.81
N ILE A 987 -44.58 27.99 31.15
CA ILE A 987 -45.37 26.88 30.59
C ILE A 987 -46.15 26.19 31.71
N LYS A 988 -45.47 25.85 32.80
CA LYS A 988 -46.10 25.18 33.95
C LYS A 988 -47.29 25.96 34.48
N THR A 989 -47.13 27.27 34.66
CA THR A 989 -48.19 28.13 35.20
C THR A 989 -49.40 28.22 34.26
N THR A 990 -49.19 28.31 32.95
CA THR A 990 -50.27 28.33 31.96
C THR A 990 -50.98 26.97 31.86
N LEU A 991 -50.22 25.86 31.88
CA LEU A 991 -50.78 24.50 31.89
C LEU A 991 -51.62 24.24 33.15
N ASP A 992 -51.11 24.60 34.33
CA ASP A 992 -51.83 24.44 35.60
C ASP A 992 -53.12 25.25 35.62
N THR A 993 -53.17 26.40 34.93
CA THR A 993 -54.38 27.22 34.80
C THR A 993 -55.44 26.54 33.92
N ILE A 994 -55.02 25.98 32.78
CA ILE A 994 -55.92 25.32 31.82
C ILE A 994 -56.44 23.97 32.32
N ILE A 995 -55.61 23.20 33.03
CA ILE A 995 -56.00 21.91 33.61
C ILE A 995 -57.12 22.08 34.66
N ASN A 996 -57.19 23.24 35.30
CA ASN A 996 -58.21 23.56 36.30
C ASN A 996 -59.49 24.21 35.72
N GLU A 997 -59.53 24.55 34.43
CA GLU A 997 -60.75 25.05 33.75
C GLU A 997 -61.65 23.89 33.28
N LYS A 998 -62.98 24.05 33.39
CA LYS A 998 -63.95 23.06 32.90
C LYS A 998 -64.10 23.16 31.38
N LEU A 999 -63.59 22.17 30.65
CA LEU A 999 -63.55 22.09 29.18
C LEU A 999 -64.70 21.23 28.61
N ASP A 1000 -65.94 21.69 28.81
CA ASP A 1000 -67.14 20.94 28.46
C ASP A 1000 -67.84 21.43 27.18
N ASP A 1001 -67.36 22.52 26.59
CA ASP A 1001 -67.90 23.11 25.36
C ASP A 1001 -66.79 23.68 24.44
N GLU A 1002 -67.14 23.86 23.17
CA GLU A 1002 -66.23 24.29 22.10
C GLU A 1002 -65.59 25.67 22.36
N LYS A 1003 -66.32 26.58 23.01
CA LYS A 1003 -65.86 27.95 23.29
C LYS A 1003 -64.81 27.97 24.41
N SER A 1004 -65.01 27.12 25.42
CA SER A 1004 -64.06 26.89 26.51
C SER A 1004 -62.78 26.22 26.00
N ILE A 1005 -62.90 25.26 25.08
CA ILE A 1005 -61.77 24.59 24.42
C ILE A 1005 -60.98 25.56 23.52
N ALA A 1006 -61.65 26.40 22.72
CA ALA A 1006 -61.00 27.38 21.86
C ALA A 1006 -60.21 28.43 22.66
N LYS A 1007 -60.77 28.92 23.78
CA LYS A 1007 -60.09 29.88 24.67
C LYS A 1007 -58.83 29.29 25.33
N ALA A 1008 -58.90 28.03 25.75
CA ALA A 1008 -57.74 27.30 26.26
C ALA A 1008 -56.68 27.13 25.16
N PHE A 1009 -57.11 26.81 23.92
CA PHE A 1009 -56.21 26.67 22.78
C PHE A 1009 -55.49 27.98 22.42
N ASP A 1010 -56.21 29.11 22.36
CA ASP A 1010 -55.62 30.44 22.12
C ASP A 1010 -54.61 30.85 23.21
N SER A 1011 -54.88 30.48 24.47
CA SER A 1011 -53.97 30.75 25.58
C SER A 1011 -52.68 29.91 25.49
N LEU A 1012 -52.73 28.72 24.89
CA LEU A 1012 -51.56 27.89 24.59
C LEU A 1012 -50.80 28.37 23.34
N VAL A 1013 -51.50 28.82 22.29
CA VAL A 1013 -50.90 29.26 21.02
C VAL A 1013 -50.15 30.59 21.18
N ASN A 1014 -50.59 31.47 22.09
CA ASN A 1014 -49.95 32.76 22.35
C ASN A 1014 -48.71 32.72 23.27
N LEU A 1015 -48.22 31.53 23.66
CA LEU A 1015 -46.93 31.38 24.34
C LEU A 1015 -45.78 31.59 23.33
N VAL A 1016 -45.39 32.85 23.11
CA VAL A 1016 -44.25 33.21 22.26
C VAL A 1016 -42.92 32.97 22.99
N TYR A 1017 -42.10 32.07 22.44
CA TYR A 1017 -40.76 31.76 22.91
C TYR A 1017 -39.73 32.67 22.23
N SER A 1018 -38.93 33.39 23.03
CA SER A 1018 -37.70 34.01 22.54
C SER A 1018 -36.50 33.15 23.01
N SER A 1019 -36.15 32.12 22.22
CA SER A 1019 -35.01 31.23 22.50
C SER A 1019 -33.85 31.35 21.50
N ASP A 1020 -34.02 32.03 20.37
CA ASP A 1020 -33.12 31.81 19.22
C ASP A 1020 -31.72 32.42 19.41
N ASN A 1021 -31.59 33.59 20.04
CA ASN A 1021 -30.27 34.21 20.16
C ASN A 1021 -29.37 33.57 21.23
N LYS A 1022 -29.92 32.85 22.21
CA LYS A 1022 -29.10 32.21 23.27
C LYS A 1022 -28.45 30.91 22.79
N ILE A 1023 -29.20 30.05 22.10
CA ILE A 1023 -28.69 28.76 21.60
C ILE A 1023 -27.56 29.00 20.59
N LYS A 1024 -27.77 29.95 19.66
CA LYS A 1024 -26.74 30.36 18.70
C LYS A 1024 -25.47 30.88 19.40
N SER A 1025 -25.62 31.67 20.47
CA SER A 1025 -24.46 32.18 21.23
C SER A 1025 -23.68 31.07 21.96
N GLU A 1026 -24.35 29.98 22.35
CA GLU A 1026 -23.74 28.86 23.05
C GLU A 1026 -22.95 27.96 22.09
N VAL A 1027 -23.48 27.69 20.88
CA VAL A 1027 -22.76 27.01 19.80
C VAL A 1027 -21.49 27.78 19.40
N GLU A 1028 -21.60 29.11 19.24
CA GLU A 1028 -20.46 29.96 18.94
C GLU A 1028 -19.39 29.94 20.04
N LYS A 1029 -19.81 29.86 21.30
CA LYS A 1029 -18.88 29.73 22.43
C LYS A 1029 -18.13 28.39 22.39
N MET A 1030 -18.84 27.27 22.18
CA MET A 1030 -18.25 25.94 22.06
C MET A 1030 -17.22 25.87 20.93
N TRP A 1031 -17.55 26.46 19.78
CA TRP A 1031 -16.64 26.52 18.63
C TRP A 1031 -15.37 27.32 18.90
N LYS A 1032 -15.49 28.51 19.52
CA LYS A 1032 -14.34 29.33 19.91
C LYS A 1032 -13.43 28.60 20.91
N ASP A 1033 -14.00 27.82 21.81
CA ASP A 1033 -13.24 27.05 22.79
C ASP A 1033 -12.46 25.90 22.13
N ILE A 1034 -13.03 25.23 21.12
CA ILE A 1034 -12.34 24.21 20.31
C ILE A 1034 -11.19 24.84 19.49
N LEU A 1035 -11.42 26.00 18.86
CA LEU A 1035 -10.41 26.67 18.02
C LEU A 1035 -9.17 27.16 18.79
N LYS A 1036 -9.32 27.52 20.06
CA LYS A 1036 -8.20 27.97 20.91
C LYS A 1036 -7.22 26.86 21.29
N LYS A 1037 -7.54 25.60 21.02
CA LYS A 1037 -6.72 24.45 21.39
C LYS A 1037 -5.93 23.98 20.17
N THR A 1038 -4.60 23.96 20.29
CA THR A 1038 -3.71 23.28 19.35
C THR A 1038 -3.88 21.77 19.49
N ILE A 1039 -4.22 21.09 18.40
CA ILE A 1039 -4.56 19.66 18.38
C ILE A 1039 -3.55 18.97 17.46
N ASP A 1040 -2.85 17.99 18.00
CA ASP A 1040 -1.88 17.13 17.30
C ASP A 1040 -2.24 15.66 17.57
N ASP A 1041 -3.53 15.37 17.41
CA ASP A 1041 -4.12 14.04 17.63
C ASP A 1041 -5.22 13.81 16.59
N GLU A 1042 -5.15 12.67 15.91
CA GLU A 1042 -6.05 12.33 14.80
C GLU A 1042 -7.50 12.18 15.27
N GLU A 1043 -7.71 11.59 16.44
CA GLU A 1043 -9.05 11.36 17.01
C GLU A 1043 -9.71 12.68 17.43
N LEU A 1044 -8.98 13.59 18.07
CA LEU A 1044 -9.45 14.96 18.35
C LEU A 1044 -9.71 15.76 17.08
N THR A 1045 -8.94 15.54 16.01
CA THR A 1045 -9.14 16.19 14.71
C THR A 1045 -10.43 15.69 14.06
N THR A 1046 -10.71 14.39 14.12
CA THR A 1046 -11.98 13.81 13.66
C THR A 1046 -13.16 14.36 14.46
N ILE A 1047 -13.08 14.43 15.79
CA ILE A 1047 -14.15 14.98 16.64
C ILE A 1047 -14.39 16.47 16.32
N LYS A 1048 -13.32 17.25 16.10
CA LYS A 1048 -13.41 18.66 15.71
C LYS A 1048 -14.07 18.84 14.33
N ASN A 1049 -13.76 17.98 13.36
CA ASN A 1049 -14.35 18.03 12.02
C ASN A 1049 -15.83 17.65 12.05
N ASN A 1050 -16.20 16.60 12.82
CA ASN A 1050 -17.60 16.22 13.03
C ASN A 1050 -18.40 17.36 13.68
N PHE A 1051 -17.81 18.03 14.68
CA PHE A 1051 -18.40 19.22 15.30
C PHE A 1051 -18.61 20.36 14.29
N LEU A 1052 -17.64 20.60 13.40
CA LEU A 1052 -17.76 21.61 12.35
C LEU A 1052 -18.88 21.28 11.35
N GLU A 1053 -18.95 20.04 10.89
CA GLU A 1053 -20.01 19.58 9.97
C GLU A 1053 -21.40 19.72 10.61
N THR A 1054 -21.56 19.25 11.85
CA THR A 1054 -22.81 19.40 12.59
C THR A 1054 -23.15 20.88 12.87
N LYS A 1055 -22.14 21.76 13.04
CA LYS A 1055 -22.33 23.21 13.24
C LYS A 1055 -22.86 23.88 11.98
N ILE A 1056 -22.31 23.53 10.82
CA ILE A 1056 -22.76 24.04 9.52
C ILE A 1056 -24.21 23.64 9.29
N GLU A 1057 -24.55 22.36 9.49
CA GLU A 1057 -25.94 21.89 9.37
C GLU A 1057 -26.86 22.60 10.38
N PHE A 1058 -26.39 22.81 11.62
CA PHE A 1058 -27.14 23.56 12.63
C PHE A 1058 -27.43 24.99 12.15
N GLU A 1059 -26.45 25.71 11.61
CA GLU A 1059 -26.60 27.10 11.16
C GLU A 1059 -27.51 27.26 9.95
N GLU A 1060 -27.47 26.33 9.00
CA GLU A 1060 -28.35 26.31 7.83
C GLU A 1060 -29.81 26.09 8.22
N ILE A 1061 -30.04 25.21 9.20
CA ILE A 1061 -31.38 24.76 9.59
C ILE A 1061 -31.94 25.61 10.74
N PHE A 1062 -31.10 26.38 11.43
CA PHE A 1062 -31.45 27.15 12.62
C PHE A 1062 -32.70 28.01 12.47
N TYR A 1063 -32.84 28.68 11.33
CA TYR A 1063 -33.97 29.56 11.03
C TYR A 1063 -35.10 28.88 10.23
N LEU A 1064 -34.86 27.65 9.76
CA LEU A 1064 -35.78 26.91 8.87
C LEU A 1064 -36.61 25.87 9.64
N ASP A 1065 -36.00 25.17 10.60
CA ASP A 1065 -36.66 24.10 11.37
C ASP A 1065 -36.12 24.05 12.81
N ALA A 1066 -36.91 24.57 13.75
CA ALA A 1066 -36.58 24.64 15.17
C ALA A 1066 -36.44 23.27 15.86
N SER A 1067 -37.10 22.23 15.35
CA SER A 1067 -37.00 20.87 15.91
C SER A 1067 -35.69 20.22 15.47
N LYS A 1068 -35.39 20.30 14.16
CA LYS A 1068 -34.15 19.78 13.60
C LYS A 1068 -32.93 20.55 14.11
N SER A 1069 -33.01 21.87 14.27
CA SER A 1069 -31.93 22.67 14.85
C SER A 1069 -31.67 22.32 16.33
N ASN A 1070 -32.71 22.03 17.12
CA ASN A 1070 -32.50 21.57 18.50
C ASN A 1070 -31.82 20.20 18.59
N ASN A 1071 -32.15 19.26 17.69
CA ASN A 1071 -31.46 17.96 17.64
C ASN A 1071 -29.98 18.13 17.27
N LEU A 1072 -29.69 19.03 16.32
CA LEU A 1072 -28.31 19.35 15.93
C LEU A 1072 -27.55 20.06 17.06
N PHE A 1073 -28.20 20.91 17.84
CA PHE A 1073 -27.61 21.52 19.04
C PHE A 1073 -27.21 20.48 20.10
N LEU A 1074 -28.07 19.49 20.37
CA LEU A 1074 -27.75 18.41 21.31
C LEU A 1074 -26.55 17.59 20.81
N LYS A 1075 -26.52 17.27 19.52
CA LYS A 1075 -25.40 16.56 18.89
C LYS A 1075 -24.09 17.35 19.00
N LEU A 1076 -24.13 18.67 18.75
CA LEU A 1076 -22.98 19.55 18.95
C LEU A 1076 -22.47 19.51 20.39
N LYS A 1077 -23.38 19.52 21.37
CA LYS A 1077 -23.00 19.46 22.79
C LYS A 1077 -22.33 18.14 23.16
N GLU A 1078 -22.83 17.02 22.65
CA GLU A 1078 -22.22 15.70 22.83
C GLU A 1078 -20.80 15.63 22.22
N GLU A 1079 -20.64 16.15 21.00
CA GLU A 1079 -19.35 16.21 20.30
C GLU A 1079 -18.35 17.11 21.05
N TYR A 1080 -18.80 18.24 21.60
CA TYR A 1080 -17.98 19.11 22.44
C TYR A 1080 -17.54 18.44 23.76
N ASP A 1081 -18.44 17.77 24.46
CA ASP A 1081 -18.12 17.07 25.71
C ASP A 1081 -17.12 15.93 25.47
N LEU A 1082 -17.27 15.21 24.35
CA LEU A 1082 -16.34 14.18 23.91
C LEU A 1082 -14.94 14.76 23.63
N PHE A 1083 -14.88 15.90 22.93
CA PHE A 1083 -13.65 16.62 22.64
C PHE A 1083 -12.91 17.02 23.94
N ILE A 1084 -13.61 17.62 24.90
CA ILE A 1084 -13.01 18.06 26.18
C ILE A 1084 -12.52 16.86 27.00
N LYS A 1085 -13.27 15.74 27.01
CA LYS A 1085 -12.86 14.53 27.70
C LYS A 1085 -11.55 13.97 27.13
N LYS A 1086 -11.48 13.83 25.80
CA LYS A 1086 -10.32 13.24 25.12
C LYS A 1086 -9.08 14.14 25.25
N LEU A 1087 -9.26 15.46 25.19
CA LEU A 1087 -8.18 16.42 25.43
C LEU A 1087 -7.55 16.24 26.82
N LYS A 1088 -8.36 16.05 27.87
CA LYS A 1088 -7.87 15.79 29.23
C LYS A 1088 -7.13 14.45 29.36
N GLU A 1089 -7.57 13.44 28.62
CA GLU A 1089 -6.89 12.13 28.59
C GLU A 1089 -5.51 12.26 27.95
N LEU A 1090 -5.38 12.97 26.83
CA LEU A 1090 -4.10 13.25 26.17
C LEU A 1090 -3.14 14.09 27.03
N GLU A 1091 -3.64 15.13 27.69
CA GLU A 1091 -2.83 15.94 28.63
C GLU A 1091 -2.31 15.11 29.81
N LYS A 1092 -3.06 14.08 30.24
CA LYS A 1092 -2.65 13.15 31.29
C LYS A 1092 -1.57 12.17 30.79
N THR A 1093 -1.70 11.66 29.57
CA THR A 1093 -0.73 10.74 28.96
C THR A 1093 0.62 11.42 28.72
N LYS A 1094 0.63 12.64 28.14
CA LYS A 1094 1.87 13.41 27.91
C LYS A 1094 2.64 13.69 29.21
N ASN A 1095 1.94 13.98 30.31
CA ASN A 1095 2.56 14.18 31.63
C ASN A 1095 3.15 12.90 32.23
N ILE A 1096 2.62 11.72 31.91
CA ILE A 1096 3.15 10.44 32.37
C ILE A 1096 4.41 10.10 31.57
N GLU A 1097 4.37 10.25 30.25
CA GLU A 1097 5.52 10.02 29.36
C GLU A 1097 6.71 10.90 29.72
N GLN A 1098 6.49 12.19 29.97
CA GLN A 1098 7.57 13.10 30.36
C GLN A 1098 8.26 12.69 31.67
N LYS A 1099 7.49 12.21 32.66
CA LYS A 1099 8.05 11.69 33.93
C LYS A 1099 8.83 10.39 33.76
N GLU A 1100 8.40 9.51 32.86
CA GLU A 1100 9.13 8.27 32.56
C GLU A 1100 10.44 8.55 31.84
N LEU A 1101 10.45 9.50 30.91
CA LEU A 1101 11.67 9.94 30.22
C LEU A 1101 12.68 10.58 31.18
N GLU A 1102 12.22 11.42 32.13
CA GLU A 1102 13.09 11.98 33.19
C GLU A 1102 13.71 10.88 34.05
N LYS A 1103 12.91 9.88 34.46
CA LYS A 1103 13.39 8.75 35.25
C LYS A 1103 14.45 7.94 34.50
N LYS A 1104 14.22 7.68 33.20
CA LYS A 1104 15.17 6.97 32.33
C LYS A 1104 16.48 7.73 32.17
N PHE A 1105 16.41 9.05 31.97
CA PHE A 1105 17.58 9.92 31.85
C PHE A 1105 18.45 9.88 33.11
N ASN A 1106 17.81 10.05 34.28
CA ASN A 1106 18.50 10.02 35.56
C ASN A 1106 19.19 8.68 35.82
N TYR A 1107 18.52 7.57 35.49
CA TYR A 1107 19.10 6.23 35.60
C TYR A 1107 20.36 6.07 34.73
N TYR A 1108 20.35 6.54 33.48
CA TYR A 1108 21.51 6.43 32.60
C TYR A 1108 22.70 7.28 33.07
N ILE A 1109 22.45 8.49 33.56
CA ILE A 1109 23.51 9.32 34.14
C ILE A 1109 24.14 8.65 35.36
N GLU A 1110 23.31 8.12 36.26
CA GLU A 1110 23.79 7.44 37.46
C GLU A 1110 24.62 6.20 37.12
N TYR A 1111 24.14 5.38 36.18
CA TYR A 1111 24.85 4.20 35.72
C TYR A 1111 26.21 4.54 35.09
N CYS A 1112 26.24 5.52 34.18
CA CYS A 1112 27.47 5.98 33.54
C CYS A 1112 28.50 6.46 34.56
N ASN A 1113 28.09 7.34 35.48
CA ASN A 1113 28.99 7.87 36.50
C ASN A 1113 29.57 6.78 37.41
N THR A 1114 28.73 5.82 37.83
CA THR A 1114 29.16 4.72 38.70
C THR A 1114 30.22 3.84 38.02
N ASN A 1115 29.99 3.46 36.77
CA ASN A 1115 30.91 2.58 36.05
C ASN A 1115 32.18 3.30 35.57
N LEU A 1116 32.09 4.59 35.21
CA LEU A 1116 33.29 5.39 34.91
C LEU A 1116 34.19 5.55 36.14
N ASN A 1117 33.61 5.77 37.33
CA ASN A 1117 34.37 5.76 38.59
C ASN A 1117 35.08 4.41 38.80
N TYR A 1118 34.38 3.29 38.60
CA TYR A 1118 34.97 1.95 38.70
C TYR A 1118 36.13 1.74 37.71
N PHE A 1119 35.97 2.16 36.46
CA PHE A 1119 37.05 2.06 35.47
C PHE A 1119 38.26 2.94 35.83
N GLU A 1120 38.05 4.16 36.31
CA GLU A 1120 39.15 5.02 36.75
C GLU A 1120 39.87 4.43 37.97
N GLU A 1121 39.13 3.87 38.92
CA GLU A 1121 39.70 3.29 40.12
C GLU A 1121 40.49 2.01 39.84
N HIS A 1122 39.96 1.10 39.02
CA HIS A 1122 40.52 -0.25 38.88
C HIS A 1122 41.28 -0.48 37.56
N LEU A 1123 40.92 0.18 36.45
CA LEU A 1123 41.66 0.03 35.18
C LEU A 1123 42.89 0.96 35.12
N LEU A 1124 42.76 2.23 35.55
CA LEU A 1124 43.86 3.18 35.42
C LEU A 1124 44.95 2.96 36.47
N LYS A 1125 44.59 2.61 37.72
CA LYS A 1125 45.58 2.27 38.76
C LYS A 1125 46.39 1.02 38.42
N ASN A 1126 45.76 0.01 37.80
CA ASN A 1126 46.40 -1.27 37.49
C ASN A 1126 46.86 -1.38 36.02
N ASN A 1127 46.89 -0.26 35.28
CA ASN A 1127 47.14 -0.25 33.83
C ASN A 1127 48.44 -0.97 33.44
N SER A 1128 49.51 -0.83 34.24
CA SER A 1128 50.78 -1.50 33.97
C SER A 1128 50.71 -3.04 34.12
N GLU A 1129 49.93 -3.54 35.07
CA GLU A 1129 49.70 -4.97 35.29
C GLU A 1129 48.74 -5.55 34.25
N LEU A 1130 47.69 -4.80 33.91
CA LEU A 1130 46.75 -5.16 32.85
C LEU A 1130 47.45 -5.27 31.50
N LEU A 1131 48.33 -4.33 31.15
CA LEU A 1131 49.13 -4.41 29.92
C LEU A 1131 50.10 -5.59 29.94
N LYS A 1132 50.78 -5.87 31.06
CA LYS A 1132 51.64 -7.06 31.20
C LYS A 1132 50.84 -8.36 31.03
N SER A 1133 49.61 -8.37 31.52
CA SER A 1133 48.69 -9.49 31.34
C SER A 1133 48.12 -9.57 29.91
N LYS A 1134 48.41 -8.65 28.99
CA LYS A 1134 47.76 -8.57 27.64
C LYS A 1134 46.24 -8.36 27.73
N PHE A 1135 45.75 -7.72 28.78
CA PHE A 1135 44.36 -7.28 28.88
C PHE A 1135 44.14 -6.07 27.96
N ILE A 1136 43.17 -6.15 27.06
CA ILE A 1136 42.79 -5.03 26.19
C ILE A 1136 41.76 -4.19 26.94
N LEU A 1137 42.12 -2.95 27.26
CA LEU A 1137 41.22 -2.02 27.93
C LEU A 1137 39.98 -1.75 27.06
N PRO A 1138 38.76 -1.95 27.58
CA PRO A 1138 37.54 -1.68 26.81
C PRO A 1138 37.29 -0.19 26.60
N LEU A 1139 37.84 0.68 27.46
CA LEU A 1139 37.83 2.13 27.31
C LEU A 1139 39.23 2.69 27.59
N THR A 1140 39.68 3.64 26.76
CA THR A 1140 40.92 4.39 27.00
C THR A 1140 40.69 5.51 27.99
N GLN A 1141 41.75 5.95 28.68
CA GLN A 1141 41.68 7.10 29.60
C GLN A 1141 41.12 8.35 28.92
N THR A 1142 41.60 8.68 27.72
CA THR A 1142 41.11 9.81 26.93
C THR A 1142 39.63 9.69 26.59
N ARG A 1143 39.12 8.46 26.37
CA ARG A 1143 37.69 8.25 26.10
C ARG A 1143 36.85 8.45 27.36
N ILE A 1144 37.30 7.95 28.51
CA ILE A 1144 36.65 8.16 29.83
C ILE A 1144 36.53 9.67 30.14
N GLU A 1145 37.62 10.43 29.97
CA GLU A 1145 37.63 11.89 30.17
C GLU A 1145 36.64 12.61 29.24
N LYS A 1146 36.57 12.19 27.97
CA LYS A 1146 35.62 12.74 26.99
C LYS A 1146 34.16 12.41 27.35
N ILE A 1147 33.87 11.20 27.83
CA ILE A 1147 32.53 10.82 28.27
C ILE A 1147 32.12 11.67 29.48
N ARG A 1148 33.01 11.86 30.47
CA ARG A 1148 32.74 12.74 31.62
C ARG A 1148 32.44 14.17 31.22
N PHE A 1149 33.20 14.72 30.27
CA PHE A 1149 32.94 16.07 29.77
C PHE A 1149 31.52 16.18 29.21
N LEU A 1150 31.09 15.22 28.40
CA LEU A 1150 29.74 15.19 27.81
C LEU A 1150 28.65 15.00 28.88
N LEU A 1151 28.87 14.16 29.89
CA LEU A 1151 27.93 13.99 31.02
C LEU A 1151 27.74 15.30 31.80
N ASN A 1152 28.82 16.04 32.04
CA ASN A 1152 28.77 17.33 32.72
C ASN A 1152 28.05 18.39 31.88
N GLU A 1153 28.26 18.39 30.56
CA GLU A 1153 27.57 19.29 29.64
C GLU A 1153 26.05 19.05 29.63
N LEU A 1154 25.62 17.79 29.66
CA LEU A 1154 24.20 17.40 29.71
C LEU A 1154 23.48 17.83 30.99
N ASN A 1155 24.20 17.90 32.11
CA ASN A 1155 23.66 18.39 33.38
C ASN A 1155 23.49 19.92 33.39
N ILE A 1156 24.23 20.67 32.56
CA ILE A 1156 24.24 22.13 32.56
C ILE A 1156 23.33 22.72 31.47
N LYS A 1157 23.15 22.04 30.33
CA LYS A 1157 22.32 22.54 29.21
C LYS A 1157 20.82 22.52 29.54
N GLU A 1158 20.14 23.65 29.29
CA GLU A 1158 18.66 23.74 29.24
C GLU A 1158 18.14 23.20 27.89
N ASP A 1159 18.20 21.88 27.72
CA ASP A 1159 17.61 21.16 26.57
C ASP A 1159 16.42 20.28 27.02
N SER A 1160 15.52 19.93 26.09
CA SER A 1160 14.43 18.99 26.37
C SER A 1160 14.97 17.61 26.80
N ILE A 1161 14.21 16.88 27.62
CA ILE A 1161 14.61 15.55 28.09
C ILE A 1161 14.81 14.57 26.93
N GLU A 1162 14.04 14.64 25.84
CA GLU A 1162 14.29 13.78 24.68
C GLU A 1162 15.65 14.05 24.04
N ASN A 1163 16.04 15.31 23.92
CA ASN A 1163 17.34 15.67 23.35
C ASN A 1163 18.49 15.24 24.27
N LYS A 1164 18.32 15.38 25.58
CA LYS A 1164 19.28 14.87 26.56
C LYS A 1164 19.40 13.34 26.48
N LEU A 1165 18.28 12.62 26.35
CA LEU A 1165 18.23 11.16 26.18
C LEU A 1165 18.98 10.68 24.93
N LYS A 1166 18.80 11.34 23.79
CA LYS A 1166 19.50 11.03 22.53
C LYS A 1166 21.03 11.09 22.67
N ILE A 1167 21.55 11.93 23.55
CA ILE A 1167 22.99 12.07 23.77
C ILE A 1167 23.49 11.08 24.83
N ILE A 1168 22.73 10.84 25.92
CA ILE A 1168 23.16 9.93 26.99
C ILE A 1168 23.03 8.45 26.62
N GLU A 1169 22.06 8.05 25.79
CA GLU A 1169 21.84 6.65 25.40
C GLU A 1169 23.06 5.99 24.76
N PRO A 1170 23.71 6.60 23.74
CA PRO A 1170 24.94 6.05 23.17
C PRO A 1170 26.09 5.93 24.19
N LEU A 1171 26.18 6.88 25.14
CA LEU A 1171 27.21 6.86 26.19
C LEU A 1171 26.93 5.74 27.20
N PHE A 1172 25.66 5.52 27.56
CA PHE A 1172 25.23 4.42 28.41
C PHE A 1172 25.56 3.08 27.77
N ASP A 1173 25.22 2.87 26.50
CA ASP A 1173 25.51 1.62 25.78
C ASP A 1173 27.01 1.34 25.72
N GLU A 1174 27.83 2.36 25.44
CA GLU A 1174 29.29 2.25 25.42
C GLU A 1174 29.88 1.85 26.79
N VAL A 1175 29.44 2.51 27.87
CA VAL A 1175 29.90 2.21 29.23
C VAL A 1175 29.39 0.85 29.71
N TRP A 1176 28.16 0.47 29.35
CA TRP A 1176 27.59 -0.82 29.67
C TRP A 1176 28.33 -1.97 28.97
N LEU A 1177 28.60 -1.84 27.67
CA LEU A 1177 29.38 -2.81 26.88
C LEU A 1177 30.79 -2.98 27.45
N ALA A 1178 31.42 -1.86 27.85
CA ALA A 1178 32.73 -1.91 28.49
C ALA A 1178 32.68 -2.74 29.78
N ASN A 1179 31.64 -2.55 30.62
CA ASN A 1179 31.51 -3.26 31.89
C ASN A 1179 31.27 -4.76 31.69
N GLU A 1180 30.38 -5.11 30.76
CA GLU A 1180 30.11 -6.50 30.40
C GLU A 1180 31.34 -7.21 29.79
N ASN A 1181 32.19 -6.49 29.06
CA ASN A 1181 33.44 -7.05 28.55
C ASN A 1181 34.40 -7.42 29.69
N VAL A 1182 34.60 -6.51 30.66
CA VAL A 1182 35.43 -6.80 31.85
C VAL A 1182 34.90 -8.01 32.60
N LYS A 1183 33.58 -8.05 32.85
CA LYS A 1183 32.92 -9.17 33.53
C LYS A 1183 33.10 -10.49 32.79
N ARG A 1184 32.91 -10.49 31.48
CA ARG A 1184 33.09 -11.68 30.64
C ARG A 1184 34.53 -12.17 30.70
N GLN A 1185 35.51 -11.27 30.58
CA GLN A 1185 36.92 -11.66 30.66
C GLN A 1185 37.28 -12.27 32.02
N ALA A 1186 36.78 -11.72 33.12
CA ALA A 1186 36.99 -12.28 34.45
C ALA A 1186 36.39 -13.68 34.59
N ILE A 1187 35.16 -13.90 34.11
CA ILE A 1187 34.49 -15.20 34.12
C ILE A 1187 35.21 -16.21 33.22
N THR A 1188 35.64 -15.79 32.03
CA THR A 1188 36.43 -16.66 31.13
C THR A 1188 37.73 -17.07 31.81
N SER A 1189 38.49 -16.13 32.38
CA SER A 1189 39.71 -16.45 33.11
C SER A 1189 39.47 -17.32 34.34
N PHE A 1190 38.29 -17.23 34.97
CA PHE A 1190 37.89 -18.12 36.05
C PHE A 1190 37.69 -19.56 35.57
N ASN A 1191 36.99 -19.73 34.47
CA ASN A 1191 36.77 -21.04 33.85
C ASN A 1191 38.10 -21.63 33.34
N ASP A 1192 38.94 -20.82 32.69
CA ASP A 1192 40.27 -21.23 32.25
C ASP A 1192 41.14 -21.67 33.44
N ALA A 1193 41.06 -20.97 34.58
CA ALA A 1193 41.78 -21.34 35.80
C ALA A 1193 41.29 -22.68 36.37
N ILE A 1194 39.99 -23.01 36.25
CA ILE A 1194 39.44 -24.33 36.61
C ILE A 1194 40.00 -25.41 35.69
N ASP A 1195 39.94 -25.18 34.38
CA ASP A 1195 40.40 -26.14 33.37
C ASP A 1195 41.91 -26.42 33.49
N ASN A 1196 42.68 -25.40 33.90
CA ASN A 1196 44.12 -25.50 34.15
C ASN A 1196 44.48 -26.05 35.56
N GLN A 1197 43.50 -26.49 36.35
CA GLN A 1197 43.69 -27.05 37.70
C GLN A 1197 44.40 -26.09 38.68
N SER A 1198 44.04 -24.80 38.62
CA SER A 1198 44.56 -23.81 39.56
C SER A 1198 44.24 -24.15 41.02
N SER A 1199 45.04 -23.65 41.97
CA SER A 1199 44.86 -23.98 43.38
C SER A 1199 43.48 -23.56 43.89
N LYS A 1200 42.93 -24.32 44.85
CA LYS A 1200 41.62 -24.06 45.45
C LYS A 1200 41.55 -22.66 46.08
N GLU A 1201 42.67 -22.15 46.58
CA GLU A 1201 42.76 -20.81 47.17
C GLU A 1201 42.58 -19.71 46.11
N ILE A 1202 43.23 -19.83 44.95
CA ILE A 1202 43.11 -18.87 43.84
C ILE A 1202 41.70 -18.89 43.24
N LEU A 1203 41.12 -20.07 43.05
CA LEU A 1203 39.73 -20.20 42.61
C LEU A 1203 38.75 -19.63 43.66
N SER A 1204 39.01 -19.82 44.95
CA SER A 1204 38.17 -19.23 45.99
C SER A 1204 38.26 -17.70 46.02
N GLN A 1205 39.46 -17.14 45.83
CA GLN A 1205 39.68 -15.69 45.81
C GLN A 1205 39.11 -15.06 44.54
N GLY A 1206 39.36 -15.64 43.36
CA GLY A 1206 38.80 -15.18 42.09
C GLY A 1206 37.28 -15.22 42.07
N LYS A 1207 36.68 -16.29 42.61
CA LYS A 1207 35.22 -16.37 42.75
C LYS A 1207 34.66 -15.30 43.68
N LYS A 1208 35.30 -15.10 44.84
CA LYS A 1208 34.88 -14.05 45.79
C LYS A 1208 34.90 -12.67 45.15
N LEU A 1209 35.95 -12.34 44.39
CA LEU A 1209 36.05 -11.05 43.68
C LEU A 1209 35.00 -10.90 42.57
N ILE A 1210 34.66 -11.99 41.85
CA ILE A 1210 33.55 -11.98 40.88
C ILE A 1210 32.20 -11.75 41.59
N ASP A 1211 31.97 -12.43 42.71
CA ASP A 1211 30.73 -12.29 43.50
C ASP A 1211 30.61 -10.86 44.10
N GLU A 1212 31.73 -10.19 44.38
CA GLU A 1212 31.81 -8.80 44.84
C GLU A 1212 31.79 -7.76 43.68
N ASN A 1213 31.62 -8.20 42.43
CA ASN A 1213 31.69 -7.39 41.21
C ASN A 1213 33.04 -6.69 40.94
N ASN A 1214 34.13 -7.17 41.54
CA ASN A 1214 35.48 -6.67 41.31
C ASN A 1214 36.18 -7.47 40.20
N PHE A 1215 35.67 -7.32 38.98
CA PHE A 1215 36.03 -8.15 37.84
C PHE A 1215 37.49 -7.94 37.37
N ILE A 1216 38.07 -6.75 37.57
CA ILE A 1216 39.44 -6.45 37.14
C ILE A 1216 40.45 -7.16 38.03
N GLU A 1217 40.27 -7.09 39.35
CA GLU A 1217 41.13 -7.80 40.29
C GLU A 1217 40.95 -9.32 40.19
N ALA A 1218 39.70 -9.78 39.98
CA ALA A 1218 39.45 -11.18 39.67
C ALA A 1218 40.25 -11.64 38.46
N TYR A 1219 40.20 -10.89 37.35
CA TYR A 1219 40.95 -11.21 36.14
C TYR A 1219 42.46 -11.28 36.38
N LEU A 1220 43.04 -10.29 37.09
CA LEU A 1220 44.48 -10.23 37.35
C LEU A 1220 44.96 -11.44 38.16
N ILE A 1221 44.27 -11.77 39.27
CA ILE A 1221 44.62 -12.91 40.12
C ILE A 1221 44.48 -14.25 39.37
N LEU A 1222 43.45 -14.37 38.53
CA LEU A 1222 43.19 -15.61 37.79
C LEU A 1222 44.20 -15.83 36.66
N LYS A 1223 44.77 -14.75 36.09
CA LYS A 1223 45.67 -14.83 34.94
C LYS A 1223 47.14 -15.10 35.30
N ASP A 1224 47.58 -14.70 36.48
CA ASP A 1224 48.95 -14.97 36.97
C ASP A 1224 49.24 -16.46 37.23
N THR A 1225 48.23 -17.33 37.15
CA THR A 1225 48.36 -18.78 37.31
C THR A 1225 49.08 -19.49 36.14
N ASN A 1226 49.28 -18.81 35.01
CA ASN A 1226 49.91 -19.39 33.81
C ASN A 1226 51.44 -19.31 33.76
N GLN A 1227 52.12 -18.80 34.80
CA GLN A 1227 53.58 -18.89 34.89
C GLN A 1227 53.99 -20.20 35.58
N ARG A 1228 53.98 -21.32 34.83
CA ARG A 1228 54.80 -22.48 35.21
C ARG A 1228 56.29 -22.06 35.14
N PRO A 1229 57.12 -22.40 36.14
CA PRO A 1229 58.56 -22.18 36.06
C PRO A 1229 59.12 -22.93 34.85
N LEU A 1230 60.03 -22.29 34.12
CA LEU A 1230 60.81 -22.92 33.06
C LEU A 1230 61.42 -24.21 33.61
N ASP A 1231 60.98 -25.35 33.09
CA ASP A 1231 61.70 -26.61 33.22
C ASP A 1231 62.20 -27.05 31.83
N LEU A 1232 63.51 -27.30 31.77
CA LEU A 1232 64.28 -27.62 30.59
C LEU A 1232 63.93 -29.03 30.10
N THR A 1233 63.26 -29.17 28.95
CA THR A 1233 63.46 -30.34 28.07
C THR A 1233 63.02 -30.02 26.64
N GLY A 1234 63.95 -29.49 25.83
CA GLY A 1234 63.91 -29.65 24.38
C GLY A 1234 64.66 -30.92 24.00
N LEU A 1235 63.95 -31.92 23.46
CA LEU A 1235 64.42 -32.99 22.53
C LEU A 1235 63.44 -34.18 22.60
N GLY A 1236 62.56 -34.32 21.62
CA GLY A 1236 61.54 -35.38 21.61
C GLY A 1236 60.91 -35.69 20.25
N VAL A 1237 61.69 -35.63 19.16
CA VAL A 1237 61.25 -36.04 17.81
C VAL A 1237 61.95 -37.34 17.33
N PHE A 1238 62.64 -38.08 18.19
CA PHE A 1238 63.41 -39.28 17.78
C PHE A 1238 63.07 -40.60 18.51
N LEU A 1239 61.93 -40.73 19.20
CA LEU A 1239 61.65 -41.91 20.05
C LEU A 1239 60.74 -43.04 19.49
N PRO A 1240 59.92 -42.93 18.42
CA PRO A 1240 59.17 -44.11 17.95
C PRO A 1240 60.01 -45.10 17.13
N ILE A 1241 61.10 -44.65 16.50
CA ILE A 1241 61.94 -45.46 15.61
C ILE A 1241 63.05 -46.19 16.39
N LEU A 1242 63.49 -45.65 17.54
CA LEU A 1242 64.49 -46.28 18.41
C LEU A 1242 63.88 -47.41 19.28
N ILE A 1243 62.60 -47.32 19.64
CA ILE A 1243 61.90 -48.33 20.46
C ILE A 1243 61.66 -49.62 19.67
N ILE A 1244 61.47 -49.57 18.35
CA ILE A 1244 61.33 -50.79 17.52
C ILE A 1244 62.68 -51.51 17.30
N ILE A 1245 63.81 -50.77 17.28
CA ILE A 1245 65.16 -51.33 17.07
C ILE A 1245 65.77 -51.85 18.40
N ILE A 1246 65.48 -51.20 19.54
CA ILE A 1246 65.96 -51.62 20.87
C ILE A 1246 65.19 -52.83 21.40
N THR A 1247 63.88 -52.95 21.12
CA THR A 1247 63.09 -54.12 21.54
C THR A 1247 63.48 -55.40 20.79
N ALA A 1248 64.04 -55.28 19.57
CA ALA A 1248 64.58 -56.40 18.79
C ALA A 1248 66.01 -56.83 19.20
N LEU A 1249 66.78 -55.96 19.87
CA LEU A 1249 68.15 -56.26 20.36
C LEU A 1249 68.19 -56.72 21.83
N ILE A 1250 67.21 -56.34 22.67
CA ILE A 1250 67.15 -56.72 24.10
C ILE A 1250 66.56 -58.13 24.34
N LEU A 1251 65.76 -58.68 23.42
CA LEU A 1251 65.31 -60.08 23.53
C LEU A 1251 66.39 -61.13 23.19
N LYS A 1252 67.60 -60.71 22.77
CA LYS A 1252 68.68 -61.64 22.40
C LYS A 1252 69.83 -61.75 23.42
N ASN A 1253 69.93 -60.90 24.45
CA ASN A 1253 71.18 -60.85 25.23
C ASN A 1253 71.03 -60.49 26.72
N ASN A 1254 70.21 -61.23 27.49
CA ASN A 1254 70.59 -61.67 28.85
C ASN A 1254 69.52 -62.55 29.51
N PHE A 1255 69.43 -63.80 29.06
CA PHE A 1255 69.39 -64.89 30.01
C PHE A 1255 70.81 -65.07 30.58
N SER A 1256 70.87 -65.29 31.89
CA SER A 1256 72.04 -65.72 32.68
C SER A 1256 72.93 -64.62 33.30
N LYS A 1257 72.92 -64.65 34.64
CA LYS A 1257 73.92 -64.15 35.60
C LYS A 1257 73.84 -62.68 36.01
N LYS A 1258 73.04 -62.41 37.05
CA LYS A 1258 73.55 -62.43 38.44
C LYS A 1258 72.40 -62.23 39.43
N GLU A 1259 71.63 -63.29 39.58
CA GLU A 1259 71.05 -63.70 40.85
C GLU A 1259 72.21 -63.89 41.84
N LYS A 1260 72.44 -62.93 42.77
CA LYS A 1260 72.95 -63.19 44.14
C LYS A 1260 73.25 -61.99 45.05
N GLU A 1261 73.30 -60.73 44.60
CA GLU A 1261 73.88 -59.65 45.45
C GLU A 1261 72.90 -58.61 46.04
N GLU A 1262 71.60 -58.66 45.77
CA GLU A 1262 70.66 -57.67 46.35
C GLU A 1262 69.53 -58.25 47.20
N ASN A 1263 69.63 -59.55 47.54
CA ASN A 1263 68.87 -60.16 48.64
C ASN A 1263 69.47 -59.85 50.03
N GLU A 1264 70.63 -59.20 50.12
CA GLU A 1264 71.21 -58.73 51.39
C GLU A 1264 70.74 -57.32 51.78
N LYS A 1265 70.40 -56.44 50.82
CA LYS A 1265 69.91 -55.08 51.13
C LYS A 1265 68.48 -55.03 51.67
N LYS A 1266 67.68 -56.08 51.40
CA LYS A 1266 66.32 -56.26 51.94
C LYS A 1266 66.27 -56.74 53.40
N LYS A 1267 67.42 -57.04 54.01
CA LYS A 1267 67.50 -57.47 55.42
C LYS A 1267 67.89 -56.34 56.38
N ILE A 1268 68.56 -55.31 55.88
CA ILE A 1268 69.11 -54.20 56.71
C ILE A 1268 68.08 -53.08 56.91
N LEU A 1269 67.22 -52.80 55.92
CA LEU A 1269 66.23 -51.70 56.03
C LEU A 1269 65.03 -52.02 56.95
N ASN A 1270 64.81 -53.31 57.27
CA ASN A 1270 63.76 -53.75 58.21
C ASN A 1270 64.25 -53.78 59.68
N GLU A 1271 65.53 -53.53 59.95
CA GLU A 1271 66.09 -53.46 61.31
C GLU A 1271 66.22 -52.01 61.84
N GLU A 1272 66.09 -50.98 60.98
CA GLU A 1272 66.14 -49.57 61.38
C GLU A 1272 64.77 -48.98 61.80
N TRP A 1273 63.66 -49.68 61.55
CA TRP A 1273 62.32 -49.28 62.00
C TRP A 1273 61.98 -49.69 63.44
N GLU A 1274 62.91 -50.33 64.17
CA GLU A 1274 62.72 -50.76 65.56
C GLU A 1274 63.53 -49.97 66.62
N LYS A 1275 64.22 -48.88 66.25
CA LYS A 1275 64.97 -48.09 67.24
C LYS A 1275 64.83 -46.57 67.07
N ILE A 1276 64.01 -46.01 67.96
CA ILE A 1276 64.40 -44.87 68.83
C ILE A 1276 64.45 -43.48 68.17
N GLU A 1277 63.63 -42.58 68.75
CA GLU A 1277 63.74 -41.10 68.77
C GLU A 1277 63.64 -40.29 67.48
#